data_AF-Q91274-F1
#
_entry.id   AF-Q91274-F1
#
_cell.length_a   1.000
_cell.length_b   1.000
_cell.length_c   1.000
_cell.angle_alpha   90.00
_cell.angle_beta   90.00
_cell.angle_gamma   90.00
#
_symmetry.space_group_name_H-M   'P 1'
#
loop_
_entity.id
_entity.type
_entity.pdbx_description
1 polymer ?
#
loop_
_entity_poly.entity_id
_entity_poly.type
_entity_poly.pdbx_seq_one_letter_code
_entity_poly.pdbx_strand_id
1 'polypeptide(L)'
;MGKAMLKLCITLMVLVFSGTAESKGVMRREDESFPHLKSRLCGGLNGLGEDAYRSHCVVYYTKRMGVVSLDHVEELANHCLRIVKQCCAEGAADDCLQTELAAVQEQVCTRMSEAKDVPLVGRCCALAGSERHDCFHHAGGVAEGEGAWPHALPVTSPPEYDSVTVCALHATANARLYDTLLWEFSRRYPSASDSHLIALANEFITGLTTCCLVEEEHGACLATLREDFKHKLTEASHKSQNLCKALKSLGKEKFEDRIIVRFTQRAPQAPFELIQKLAHRFEVLAEKCCELGHSDRCLVEERYTVDDELCLEQSFVATCPRLSSCCSLSGSSRAQCLETVPVLETSDKASPATPTLPISEQCTLWAGKPVEFHKRVVWQISHRYPTTGVAQVEALAHHYLEHLTICCASEDKDTCIATEVAEFKSEVEKVHTKSDWWCRMSDLLGTDRFNLLLIVTYSQRVPQATFEQVEEISHHFALITRKCCSHRKNGSCFLEERYALHDAICRDEAWLSGLAEVSRCCAMDGRARILCFDELSSHLNASVEERPELCSTSLCSKYHDLGFEFKQRVAYGFGQRFPKAAMGQMRDLISKYLAMVQRCCDAMSDFKMDVEEVELRAHRLCLDAHQLGEEKLADRIMIGLAQRISVASFVNISSVALHFAQSVIKCCDADHEKTCFMEQEFALEDQVCSDSEALSHIPSVSRCCELHPFDRSVCFHSLRSTQASTLASTHVAVGKDDSLPGHVEECQAFASGNHSLTDQVMFEFARRHPRASVSQVESLARLYSELARACCALTDADQESCLHTARSQARQEALKSLQRSERICNTLSAIGKEKFEDRIVIALSQKATDASFEQILEIANRMSRGLARCCEQGNNVGCLMDHRHALHEAICSTPDGSLPQSVAACCNTSNTSTTTSTTTSTTTSTTTSTTTSTTSTTTAAEIRDSCFDNLQANVSRAHAPFYSNSQLCLMKLRTPHRFLERFLWEFGRRHPQAALSQVEELAEMYVKMTDSCCGKLHSKSCFTEQRHTIHMEIRHAYAEVQHICGSLHSRGEETFIQREVTLLSQKAPNASFEKVSQLARHFLSLAKKCCAPDHAAGCFLEEPYAIHDEVCRDDEVVDQVGGLATCCRMSGTSRAKCLAQLPRDLGRHGNRETPEFDELKICELRRDNPAVLMEKILYEFGRRHSDSAVSEVKNFAQKFSHSVTECCTSEKTHECFVEKRAAIEKVIKDEEAKGNLTCQRLKAQGVEHFEQLVILNFARAAKSLPMEKVVEFAHRFTRIAGQCCEHDTHCLIDESFHLHAEMCGDHGYIMAHPGVANCCKSDVSEQGTCFKIHEDVHHAEEILSKDVSPAHPTAERVCLRYRQFPEKFINLALFELVHRLPLLESSVLRRKALAYTGFTDDCCRAVDKTACFTEKLEAIKSS
;
A
#
# COMPACT_ATOMS: atom_id res chain seq x y z
N MET A 1 15.76 -27.62 -80.44
CA MET A 1 14.97 -26.99 -79.36
C MET A 1 15.65 -27.06 -78.00
N GLY A 2 16.07 -28.22 -77.47
CA GLY A 2 16.68 -28.32 -76.11
C GLY A 2 17.80 -27.32 -75.79
N LYS A 3 18.76 -27.07 -76.70
CA LYS A 3 19.83 -26.07 -76.49
C LYS A 3 19.36 -24.60 -76.42
N ALA A 4 18.17 -24.29 -76.95
CA ALA A 4 17.57 -22.96 -76.85
C ALA A 4 16.87 -22.78 -75.49
N MET A 5 16.14 -23.79 -75.01
CA MET A 5 15.57 -23.75 -73.65
C MET A 5 16.66 -23.76 -72.58
N LEU A 6 17.74 -24.51 -72.73
CA LEU A 6 18.85 -24.48 -71.77
C LEU A 6 19.50 -23.09 -71.69
N LYS A 7 19.69 -22.40 -72.83
CA LYS A 7 20.13 -20.99 -72.81
C LYS A 7 19.09 -20.06 -72.19
N LEU A 8 17.80 -20.23 -72.49
CA LEU A 8 16.74 -19.40 -71.89
C LEU A 8 16.68 -19.57 -70.37
N CYS A 9 16.79 -20.80 -69.86
CA CYS A 9 16.86 -21.08 -68.42
C CYS A 9 18.12 -20.51 -67.76
N ILE A 10 19.29 -20.59 -68.41
CA ILE A 10 20.53 -19.98 -67.88
C ILE A 10 20.42 -18.44 -67.87
N THR A 11 19.87 -17.82 -68.91
CA THR A 11 19.67 -16.36 -68.94
C THR A 11 18.57 -15.90 -67.97
N LEU A 12 17.51 -16.69 -67.76
CA LEU A 12 16.49 -16.42 -66.74
C LEU A 12 17.02 -16.60 -65.31
N MET A 13 17.85 -17.60 -65.04
CA MET A 13 18.55 -17.70 -63.75
C MET A 13 19.44 -16.47 -63.53
N VAL A 14 20.28 -16.11 -64.50
CA VAL A 14 21.20 -14.96 -64.39
C VAL A 14 20.47 -13.62 -64.23
N LEU A 15 19.22 -13.48 -64.70
CA LEU A 15 18.38 -12.28 -64.50
C LEU A 15 17.49 -12.32 -63.25
N VAL A 16 17.35 -13.48 -62.58
CA VAL A 16 16.70 -13.59 -61.25
C VAL A 16 17.72 -13.41 -60.12
N PHE A 17 18.98 -13.80 -60.34
CA PHE A 17 20.09 -13.58 -59.40
C PHE A 17 20.60 -12.13 -59.32
N SER A 18 19.93 -11.16 -59.96
CA SER A 18 20.24 -9.72 -59.86
C SER A 18 19.26 -8.93 -58.97
N GLY A 19 18.51 -9.58 -58.08
CA GLY A 19 17.46 -8.94 -57.27
C GLY A 19 17.30 -9.40 -55.80
N THR A 20 18.16 -10.29 -55.28
CA THR A 20 18.03 -10.81 -53.91
C THR A 20 19.17 -10.30 -53.02
N ALA A 21 18.87 -9.40 -52.09
CA ALA A 21 19.82 -8.94 -51.07
C ALA A 21 20.13 -10.08 -50.09
N GLU A 22 21.34 -10.64 -50.17
CA GLU A 22 21.77 -11.76 -49.34
C GLU A 22 22.02 -11.32 -47.88
N SER A 23 21.19 -11.80 -46.97
CA SER A 23 21.40 -11.72 -45.52
C SER A 23 22.58 -12.62 -45.12
N LYS A 24 23.79 -12.04 -44.99
CA LYS A 24 25.04 -12.78 -44.82
C LYS A 24 25.54 -12.79 -43.38
N GLY A 25 25.61 -13.98 -42.77
CA GLY A 25 26.34 -14.22 -41.52
C GLY A 25 27.82 -13.88 -41.68
N VAL A 26 28.35 -13.06 -40.76
CA VAL A 26 29.55 -12.23 -41.05
C VAL A 26 30.88 -13.01 -40.99
N MET A 27 30.96 -14.19 -40.34
CA MET A 27 32.24 -14.85 -40.01
C MET A 27 32.26 -16.40 -40.14
N ARG A 28 31.76 -16.97 -41.24
CA ARG A 28 31.97 -18.41 -41.55
C ARG A 28 33.37 -18.73 -42.11
N ARG A 29 33.83 -19.94 -41.81
CA ARG A 29 35.02 -20.61 -42.37
C ARG A 29 34.60 -21.93 -43.04
N GLU A 30 34.12 -21.85 -44.27
CA GLU A 30 34.22 -22.97 -45.23
C GLU A 30 35.29 -22.58 -46.27
N ASP A 31 35.67 -23.49 -47.18
CA ASP A 31 36.67 -23.29 -48.25
C ASP A 31 36.23 -22.28 -49.34
N GLU A 32 35.89 -21.06 -48.90
CA GLU A 32 35.56 -19.95 -49.77
C GLU A 32 36.84 -19.32 -50.32
N SER A 33 36.90 -19.19 -51.65
CA SER A 33 37.90 -18.34 -52.29
C SER A 33 37.81 -16.90 -51.76
N PHE A 34 38.95 -16.21 -51.66
CA PHE A 34 39.03 -14.83 -51.14
C PHE A 34 37.95 -13.85 -51.69
N PRO A 35 37.50 -13.95 -52.97
CA PRO A 35 36.37 -13.14 -53.46
C PRO A 35 35.03 -13.33 -52.71
N HIS A 36 34.68 -14.55 -52.30
CA HIS A 36 33.45 -14.80 -51.53
C HIS A 36 33.59 -14.26 -50.10
N LEU A 37 34.75 -14.46 -49.47
CA LEU A 37 35.06 -13.87 -48.17
C LEU A 37 35.00 -12.33 -48.22
N LYS A 38 35.54 -11.71 -49.29
CA LYS A 38 35.43 -10.26 -49.55
C LYS A 38 33.97 -9.82 -49.60
N SER A 39 33.15 -10.46 -50.45
CA SER A 39 31.71 -10.17 -50.55
C SER A 39 30.99 -10.28 -49.20
N ARG A 40 31.32 -11.28 -48.38
CA ARG A 40 30.68 -11.54 -47.09
C ARG A 40 31.09 -10.56 -46.00
N LEU A 41 32.38 -10.20 -45.89
CA LEU A 41 32.86 -9.19 -44.94
C LEU A 41 32.33 -7.80 -45.28
N CYS A 42 32.31 -7.43 -46.57
CA CYS A 42 31.75 -6.15 -47.03
C CYS A 42 30.22 -6.09 -46.85
N GLY A 43 29.51 -7.18 -47.13
CA GLY A 43 28.08 -7.30 -46.83
C GLY A 43 27.79 -7.15 -45.33
N GLY A 44 28.61 -7.75 -44.47
CA GLY A 44 28.52 -7.60 -43.02
C GLY A 44 28.74 -6.16 -42.54
N LEU A 45 29.76 -5.47 -43.07
CA LEU A 45 30.03 -4.06 -42.72
C LEU A 45 28.88 -3.15 -43.15
N ASN A 46 28.39 -3.32 -44.39
CA ASN A 46 27.31 -2.51 -44.94
C ASN A 46 25.95 -2.80 -44.28
N GLY A 47 25.70 -4.04 -43.84
CA GLY A 47 24.45 -4.46 -43.22
C GLY A 47 24.35 -4.16 -41.72
N LEU A 48 25.48 -4.13 -40.99
CA LEU A 48 25.51 -3.86 -39.55
C LEU A 48 25.89 -2.41 -39.20
N GLY A 49 26.66 -1.74 -40.05
CA GLY A 49 27.34 -0.48 -39.71
C GLY A 49 28.63 -0.70 -38.91
N GLU A 50 29.48 0.32 -38.86
CA GLU A 50 30.86 0.21 -38.36
C GLU A 50 30.95 -0.20 -36.89
N ASP A 51 30.14 0.40 -36.00
CA ASP A 51 30.20 0.16 -34.56
C ASP A 51 29.72 -1.25 -34.16
N ALA A 52 28.65 -1.72 -34.80
CA ALA A 52 28.16 -3.09 -34.62
C ALA A 52 29.16 -4.11 -35.19
N TYR A 53 29.76 -3.82 -36.35
CA TYR A 53 30.81 -4.66 -36.92
C TYR A 53 32.04 -4.75 -36.00
N ARG A 54 32.49 -3.63 -35.43
CA ARG A 54 33.55 -3.60 -34.42
C ARG A 54 33.19 -4.41 -33.17
N SER A 55 31.95 -4.28 -32.68
CA SER A 55 31.44 -5.08 -31.55
C SER A 55 31.53 -6.58 -31.84
N HIS A 56 31.18 -7.01 -33.05
CA HIS A 56 31.35 -8.38 -33.49
C HIS A 56 32.83 -8.81 -33.55
N CYS A 57 33.76 -7.94 -33.98
CA CYS A 57 35.20 -8.23 -33.90
C CYS A 57 35.69 -8.42 -32.45
N VAL A 58 35.23 -7.59 -31.49
CA VAL A 58 35.57 -7.73 -30.05
C VAL A 58 35.15 -9.10 -29.51
N VAL A 59 33.89 -9.49 -29.75
CA VAL A 59 33.35 -10.81 -29.34
C VAL A 59 34.11 -11.95 -30.01
N TYR A 60 34.37 -11.84 -31.32
CA TYR A 60 35.07 -12.85 -32.13
C TYR A 60 36.48 -13.15 -31.62
N TYR A 61 37.28 -12.12 -31.33
CA TYR A 61 38.63 -12.32 -30.79
C TYR A 61 38.59 -12.81 -29.34
N THR A 62 37.71 -12.24 -28.50
CA THR A 62 37.61 -12.64 -27.09
C THR A 62 37.26 -14.12 -26.94
N LYS A 63 36.28 -14.64 -27.70
CA LYS A 63 35.88 -16.06 -27.59
C LYS A 63 36.97 -17.06 -27.97
N ARG A 64 37.94 -16.64 -28.79
CA ARG A 64 39.05 -17.49 -29.26
C ARG A 64 40.33 -17.26 -28.49
N MET A 65 40.45 -16.12 -27.82
CA MET A 65 41.64 -15.71 -27.08
C MET A 65 41.23 -15.13 -25.72
N GLY A 66 40.41 -15.87 -24.96
CA GLY A 66 39.79 -15.40 -23.71
C GLY A 66 40.74 -15.09 -22.55
N VAL A 67 42.04 -15.32 -22.74
CA VAL A 67 43.14 -14.93 -21.84
C VAL A 67 43.78 -13.58 -22.22
N VAL A 68 43.58 -13.09 -23.45
CA VAL A 68 44.14 -11.83 -23.93
C VAL A 68 43.40 -10.66 -23.31
N SER A 69 44.16 -9.64 -22.89
CA SER A 69 43.65 -8.43 -22.25
C SER A 69 42.75 -7.60 -23.18
N LEU A 70 41.87 -6.79 -22.57
CA LEU A 70 40.94 -5.95 -23.31
C LEU A 70 41.65 -5.00 -24.29
N ASP A 71 42.73 -4.34 -23.86
CA ASP A 71 43.46 -3.36 -24.67
C ASP A 71 44.01 -4.00 -25.96
N HIS A 72 44.48 -5.25 -25.88
CA HIS A 72 44.89 -6.06 -27.02
C HIS A 72 43.71 -6.49 -27.91
N VAL A 73 42.56 -6.86 -27.33
CA VAL A 73 41.33 -7.17 -28.09
C VAL A 73 40.80 -5.93 -28.82
N GLU A 74 40.86 -4.75 -28.21
CA GLU A 74 40.51 -3.47 -28.83
C GLU A 74 41.44 -3.16 -30.01
N GLU A 75 42.77 -3.37 -29.88
CA GLU A 75 43.71 -3.22 -31.00
C GLU A 75 43.31 -4.12 -32.18
N LEU A 76 43.00 -5.40 -31.94
CA LEU A 76 42.59 -6.35 -32.96
C LEU A 76 41.22 -6.01 -33.58
N ALA A 77 40.25 -5.57 -32.79
CA ALA A 77 38.94 -5.15 -33.27
C ALA A 77 39.03 -3.88 -34.14
N ASN A 78 39.90 -2.94 -33.77
CA ASN A 78 40.18 -1.73 -34.56
C ASN A 78 40.93 -2.07 -35.87
N HIS A 79 41.85 -3.04 -35.87
CA HIS A 79 42.45 -3.55 -37.11
C HIS A 79 41.43 -4.29 -37.99
N CYS A 80 40.59 -5.14 -37.40
CA CYS A 80 39.49 -5.85 -38.07
C CYS A 80 38.57 -4.88 -38.83
N LEU A 81 38.06 -3.83 -38.17
CA LEU A 81 37.25 -2.80 -38.82
C LEU A 81 38.03 -2.05 -39.93
N ARG A 82 39.29 -1.67 -39.67
CA ARG A 82 40.12 -0.92 -40.64
C ARG A 82 40.36 -1.72 -41.92
N ILE A 83 40.73 -2.99 -41.80
CA ILE A 83 41.01 -3.90 -42.92
C ILE A 83 39.76 -4.07 -43.78
N VAL A 84 38.60 -4.28 -43.15
CA VAL A 84 37.34 -4.43 -43.90
C VAL A 84 36.97 -3.12 -44.58
N LYS A 85 37.07 -1.96 -43.92
CA LYS A 85 36.87 -0.65 -44.56
C LYS A 85 37.81 -0.42 -45.75
N GLN A 86 39.09 -0.78 -45.63
CA GLN A 86 40.10 -0.63 -46.68
C GLN A 86 39.84 -1.56 -47.86
N CYS A 87 39.61 -2.85 -47.61
CA CYS A 87 39.41 -3.86 -48.64
C CYS A 87 38.01 -3.85 -49.28
N CYS A 88 37.04 -3.18 -48.66
CA CYS A 88 35.70 -2.96 -49.21
C CYS A 88 35.53 -1.61 -49.92
N ALA A 89 36.55 -0.76 -49.93
CA ALA A 89 36.53 0.49 -50.69
C ALA A 89 36.55 0.24 -52.21
N GLU A 90 35.93 1.13 -52.98
CA GLU A 90 35.99 1.09 -54.45
C GLU A 90 37.46 1.20 -54.91
N GLY A 91 37.89 0.26 -55.76
CA GLY A 91 39.26 0.19 -56.26
C GLY A 91 40.25 -0.60 -55.38
N ALA A 92 39.82 -1.19 -54.26
CA ALA A 92 40.67 -2.05 -53.44
C ALA A 92 41.03 -3.38 -54.15
N ALA A 93 42.32 -3.76 -54.09
CA ALA A 93 42.86 -4.95 -54.77
C ALA A 93 42.15 -6.26 -54.40
N ASP A 94 42.19 -7.24 -55.30
CA ASP A 94 41.50 -8.53 -55.11
C ASP A 94 42.13 -9.40 -54.02
N ASP A 95 43.45 -9.26 -53.82
CA ASP A 95 44.25 -9.90 -52.78
C ASP A 95 44.36 -9.10 -51.47
N CYS A 96 43.68 -7.94 -51.38
CA CYS A 96 43.76 -7.04 -50.21
C CYS A 96 43.52 -7.78 -48.88
N LEU A 97 42.45 -8.59 -48.81
CA LEU A 97 42.11 -9.36 -47.61
C LEU A 97 43.13 -10.44 -47.27
N GLN A 98 43.79 -11.04 -48.28
CA GLN A 98 44.83 -12.04 -48.06
C GLN A 98 46.08 -11.40 -47.46
N THR A 99 46.50 -10.26 -48.04
CA THR A 99 47.66 -9.48 -47.59
C THR A 99 47.46 -8.93 -46.17
N GLU A 100 46.32 -8.30 -45.90
CA GLU A 100 46.01 -7.70 -44.59
C GLU A 100 45.79 -8.76 -43.50
N LEU A 101 45.15 -9.90 -43.80
CA LEU A 101 44.95 -10.97 -42.82
C LEU A 101 46.28 -11.65 -42.42
N ALA A 102 47.23 -11.79 -43.36
CA ALA A 102 48.57 -12.25 -43.06
C ALA A 102 49.33 -11.27 -42.15
N ALA A 103 49.15 -9.95 -42.34
CA ALA A 103 49.73 -8.93 -41.46
C ALA A 103 49.16 -9.00 -40.03
N VAL A 104 47.86 -9.25 -39.86
CA VAL A 104 47.26 -9.47 -38.53
C VAL A 104 47.83 -10.71 -37.84
N GLN A 105 48.03 -11.82 -38.58
CA GLN A 105 48.63 -13.04 -38.04
C GLN A 105 50.08 -12.80 -37.57
N GLU A 106 50.87 -12.03 -38.32
CA GLU A 106 52.21 -11.60 -37.90
C GLU A 106 52.17 -10.69 -36.65
N GLN A 107 51.21 -9.76 -36.59
CA GLN A 107 51.04 -8.84 -35.44
C GLN A 107 50.66 -9.60 -34.16
N VAL A 108 49.75 -10.57 -34.23
CA VAL A 108 49.43 -11.49 -33.12
C VAL A 108 50.69 -12.23 -32.67
N CYS A 109 51.47 -12.78 -33.59
CA CYS A 109 52.66 -13.57 -33.25
C CYS A 109 53.88 -12.74 -32.83
N THR A 110 53.91 -11.42 -33.06
CA THR A 110 55.06 -10.57 -32.71
C THR A 110 54.79 -9.64 -31.53
N ARG A 111 53.61 -9.04 -31.45
CA ARG A 111 53.28 -8.02 -30.43
C ARG A 111 52.52 -8.55 -29.22
N MET A 112 51.76 -9.63 -29.38
CA MET A 112 50.82 -10.10 -28.37
C MET A 112 51.37 -11.33 -27.63
N SER A 113 52.12 -11.10 -26.55
CA SER A 113 52.67 -12.21 -25.74
C SER A 113 51.57 -13.11 -25.18
N GLU A 114 50.52 -12.50 -24.61
CA GLU A 114 49.34 -13.19 -24.03
C GLU A 114 48.64 -14.12 -25.04
N ALA A 115 48.69 -13.79 -26.33
CA ALA A 115 48.09 -14.62 -27.37
C ALA A 115 48.86 -15.93 -27.55
N LYS A 116 50.17 -15.97 -27.29
CA LYS A 116 50.99 -17.19 -27.37
C LYS A 116 50.70 -18.19 -26.25
N ASP A 117 50.19 -17.70 -25.12
CA ASP A 117 49.79 -18.53 -23.98
C ASP A 117 48.52 -19.35 -24.28
N VAL A 118 47.74 -18.96 -25.31
CA VAL A 118 46.70 -19.82 -25.89
C VAL A 118 47.40 -20.95 -26.67
N PRO A 119 47.35 -22.23 -26.24
CA PRO A 119 48.22 -23.29 -26.78
C PRO A 119 48.10 -23.51 -28.29
N LEU A 120 46.93 -23.22 -28.85
CA LEU A 120 46.68 -23.32 -30.28
C LEU A 120 47.28 -22.15 -31.09
N VAL A 121 47.18 -20.93 -30.57
CA VAL A 121 47.80 -19.74 -31.19
C VAL A 121 49.32 -19.82 -31.04
N GLY A 122 49.84 -20.25 -29.89
CA GLY A 122 51.25 -20.56 -29.68
C GLY A 122 51.78 -21.58 -30.71
N ARG A 123 51.04 -22.67 -30.96
CA ARG A 123 51.35 -23.63 -32.04
C ARG A 123 51.37 -22.97 -33.43
N CYS A 124 50.36 -22.17 -33.78
CA CYS A 124 50.34 -21.51 -35.10
C CYS A 124 51.45 -20.46 -35.26
N CYS A 125 51.81 -19.74 -34.20
CA CYS A 125 52.91 -18.78 -34.23
C CYS A 125 54.30 -19.41 -34.34
N ALA A 126 54.45 -20.71 -34.05
CA ALA A 126 55.67 -21.47 -34.31
C ALA A 126 55.87 -21.82 -35.81
N LEU A 127 54.81 -21.72 -36.61
CA LEU A 127 54.84 -21.94 -38.07
C LEU A 127 55.19 -20.63 -38.81
N ALA A 128 55.53 -20.75 -40.09
CA ALA A 128 55.89 -19.62 -40.96
C ALA A 128 55.15 -19.69 -42.31
N GLY A 129 55.07 -18.55 -43.01
CA GLY A 129 54.47 -18.49 -44.35
C GLY A 129 53.02 -18.98 -44.39
N SER A 130 52.68 -19.77 -45.41
CA SER A 130 51.34 -20.35 -45.60
C SER A 130 50.95 -21.32 -44.49
N GLU A 131 51.89 -22.11 -43.92
CA GLU A 131 51.57 -23.07 -42.85
C GLU A 131 51.01 -22.38 -41.61
N ARG A 132 51.51 -21.17 -41.29
CA ARG A 132 50.92 -20.34 -40.24
C ARG A 132 49.50 -19.94 -40.58
N HIS A 133 49.29 -19.45 -41.81
CA HIS A 133 47.97 -19.02 -42.28
C HIS A 133 46.96 -20.17 -42.19
N ASP A 134 47.35 -21.34 -42.69
CA ASP A 134 46.58 -22.58 -42.66
C ASP A 134 46.29 -23.02 -41.23
N CYS A 135 47.25 -22.95 -40.30
CA CYS A 135 47.01 -23.26 -38.89
C CYS A 135 45.99 -22.30 -38.24
N PHE A 136 46.14 -20.99 -38.45
CA PHE A 136 45.15 -20.01 -37.95
C PHE A 136 43.75 -20.23 -38.56
N HIS A 137 43.67 -20.77 -39.78
CA HIS A 137 42.43 -21.19 -40.45
C HIS A 137 41.84 -22.50 -39.87
N HIS A 138 42.64 -23.55 -39.76
CA HIS A 138 42.23 -24.92 -39.41
C HIS A 138 42.18 -25.19 -37.89
N ALA A 139 42.63 -24.25 -37.08
CA ALA A 139 42.55 -24.23 -35.61
C ALA A 139 41.21 -24.74 -35.02
N GLY A 140 40.09 -24.62 -35.71
CA GLY A 140 38.79 -25.11 -35.23
C GLY A 140 38.45 -26.58 -35.50
N GLY A 141 39.27 -27.35 -36.23
CA GLY A 141 38.83 -28.58 -36.91
C GLY A 141 39.64 -29.87 -36.71
N VAL A 142 40.55 -29.95 -35.75
CA VAL A 142 41.40 -31.15 -35.57
C VAL A 142 40.92 -32.04 -34.43
N ALA A 143 40.31 -33.17 -34.82
CA ALA A 143 40.19 -34.47 -34.14
C ALA A 143 40.03 -34.56 -32.61
N GLU A 144 38.92 -35.20 -32.22
CA GLU A 144 38.75 -36.11 -31.08
C GLU A 144 39.89 -36.19 -30.03
N GLY A 145 39.64 -35.70 -28.80
CA GLY A 145 40.41 -36.09 -27.61
C GLY A 145 40.79 -34.97 -26.66
N GLU A 146 41.65 -34.04 -27.10
CA GLU A 146 42.48 -33.22 -26.17
C GLU A 146 42.51 -31.72 -26.49
N GLY A 147 41.60 -31.21 -27.33
CA GLY A 147 41.72 -29.89 -27.98
C GLY A 147 40.79 -28.75 -27.52
N ALA A 148 40.08 -28.88 -26.40
CA ALA A 148 39.16 -27.81 -25.96
C ALA A 148 39.89 -26.49 -25.70
N TRP A 149 39.38 -25.37 -26.24
CA TRP A 149 39.95 -24.02 -26.01
C TRP A 149 40.06 -23.77 -24.50
N PRO A 150 41.28 -23.61 -23.95
CA PRO A 150 41.46 -23.66 -22.51
C PRO A 150 40.95 -22.37 -21.85
N HIS A 151 40.29 -22.57 -20.70
CA HIS A 151 39.81 -21.53 -19.80
C HIS A 151 38.65 -20.66 -20.33
N ALA A 152 37.51 -21.31 -20.62
CA ALA A 152 36.25 -20.66 -20.23
C ALA A 152 36.31 -20.42 -18.71
N LEU A 153 36.17 -19.16 -18.28
CA LEU A 153 36.14 -18.85 -16.85
C LEU A 153 34.92 -19.55 -16.20
N PRO A 154 35.00 -20.00 -14.95
CA PRO A 154 33.86 -20.59 -14.26
C PRO A 154 32.65 -19.65 -14.33
N VAL A 155 31.48 -20.20 -14.68
CA VAL A 155 30.24 -19.43 -14.81
C VAL A 155 29.87 -18.87 -13.43
N THR A 156 30.29 -17.64 -13.24
CA THR A 156 30.16 -16.85 -12.01
C THR A 156 29.52 -15.53 -12.37
N SER A 157 28.97 -14.84 -11.37
CA SER A 157 28.34 -13.53 -11.54
C SER A 157 29.23 -12.58 -12.37
N PRO A 158 28.64 -11.70 -13.20
CA PRO A 158 29.37 -10.60 -13.83
C PRO A 158 30.25 -9.90 -12.78
N PRO A 159 31.50 -9.52 -13.12
CA PRO A 159 32.48 -9.11 -12.13
C PRO A 159 31.94 -8.04 -11.18
N GLU A 160 32.35 -8.15 -9.92
CA GLU A 160 31.97 -7.23 -8.86
C GLU A 160 32.66 -5.88 -9.04
N TYR A 161 32.09 -5.07 -9.93
CA TYR A 161 32.38 -3.64 -9.91
C TYR A 161 31.81 -3.04 -8.63
N ASP A 162 32.66 -2.32 -7.91
CA ASP A 162 32.22 -1.39 -6.89
C ASP A 162 31.21 -0.39 -7.48
N SER A 163 30.20 -0.06 -6.69
CA SER A 163 29.07 0.76 -7.11
C SER A 163 29.47 2.18 -7.51
N VAL A 164 30.47 2.77 -6.85
CA VAL A 164 31.00 4.10 -7.20
C VAL A 164 31.80 4.00 -8.50
N THR A 165 32.64 2.98 -8.61
CA THR A 165 33.53 2.74 -9.75
C THR A 165 32.76 2.48 -11.05
N VAL A 166 31.70 1.65 -11.04
CA VAL A 166 30.92 1.37 -12.26
C VAL A 166 30.15 2.59 -12.75
N CYS A 167 29.58 3.38 -11.83
CA CYS A 167 28.86 4.60 -12.20
C CYS A 167 29.79 5.71 -12.67
N ALA A 168 30.99 5.84 -12.07
CA ALA A 168 32.04 6.73 -12.59
C ALA A 168 32.51 6.31 -13.98
N LEU A 169 32.70 5.02 -14.25
CA LEU A 169 33.05 4.50 -15.58
C LEU A 169 31.93 4.70 -16.60
N HIS A 170 30.66 4.50 -16.22
CA HIS A 170 29.52 4.76 -17.09
C HIS A 170 29.42 6.25 -17.47
N ALA A 171 29.65 7.16 -16.51
CA ALA A 171 29.62 8.60 -16.73
C ALA A 171 30.81 9.14 -17.56
N THR A 172 32.00 8.56 -17.41
CA THR A 172 33.24 9.11 -18.00
C THR A 172 33.79 8.33 -19.19
N ALA A 173 33.46 7.04 -19.31
CA ALA A 173 34.12 6.11 -20.23
C ALA A 173 33.17 5.01 -20.77
N ASN A 174 31.90 5.36 -21.03
CA ASN A 174 30.85 4.39 -21.39
C ASN A 174 31.22 3.43 -22.55
N ALA A 175 31.99 3.90 -23.55
CA ALA A 175 32.45 3.05 -24.65
C ALA A 175 33.44 1.96 -24.19
N ARG A 176 34.37 2.27 -23.28
CA ARG A 176 35.29 1.27 -22.70
C ARG A 176 34.56 0.31 -21.77
N LEU A 177 33.55 0.81 -21.04
CA LEU A 177 32.66 -0.03 -20.23
C LEU A 177 31.89 -1.04 -21.11
N TYR A 178 31.39 -0.62 -22.28
CA TYR A 178 30.74 -1.50 -23.24
C TYR A 178 31.69 -2.59 -23.77
N ASP A 179 32.90 -2.21 -24.22
CA ASP A 179 33.90 -3.18 -24.68
C ASP A 179 34.33 -4.14 -23.54
N THR A 180 34.41 -3.65 -22.30
CA THR A 180 34.66 -4.48 -21.10
C THR A 180 33.54 -5.49 -20.86
N LEU A 181 32.27 -5.08 -21.00
CA LEU A 181 31.11 -5.98 -20.87
C LEU A 181 31.09 -7.03 -21.99
N LEU A 182 31.34 -6.65 -23.24
CA LEU A 182 31.48 -7.60 -24.34
C LEU A 182 32.60 -8.61 -24.07
N TRP A 183 33.75 -8.17 -23.57
CA TRP A 183 34.89 -9.02 -23.25
C TRP A 183 34.57 -10.00 -22.10
N GLU A 184 34.06 -9.51 -20.97
CA GLU A 184 33.68 -10.35 -19.82
C GLU A 184 32.54 -11.32 -20.13
N PHE A 185 31.50 -10.89 -20.85
CA PHE A 185 30.40 -11.77 -21.24
C PHE A 185 30.88 -12.83 -22.25
N SER A 186 31.72 -12.46 -23.22
CA SER A 186 32.23 -13.40 -24.24
C SER A 186 33.15 -14.48 -23.68
N ARG A 187 33.98 -14.16 -22.68
CA ARG A 187 34.92 -15.14 -22.08
C ARG A 187 34.29 -16.05 -21.02
N ARG A 188 33.21 -15.60 -20.34
CA ARG A 188 32.44 -16.40 -19.38
C ARG A 188 31.33 -17.23 -20.03
N TYR A 189 30.74 -16.73 -21.11
CA TYR A 189 29.62 -17.37 -21.82
C TYR A 189 29.96 -17.61 -23.32
N PRO A 190 31.08 -18.28 -23.65
CA PRO A 190 31.58 -18.39 -25.03
C PRO A 190 30.61 -19.07 -26.00
N SER A 191 29.71 -19.91 -25.48
CA SER A 191 28.64 -20.59 -26.22
C SER A 191 27.44 -19.72 -26.58
N ALA A 192 27.12 -18.67 -25.81
CA ALA A 192 26.02 -17.76 -26.15
C ALA A 192 26.30 -17.07 -27.50
N SER A 193 25.29 -16.84 -28.35
CA SER A 193 25.52 -16.26 -29.68
C SER A 193 26.12 -14.85 -29.61
N ASP A 194 26.94 -14.47 -30.59
CA ASP A 194 27.61 -13.15 -30.61
C ASP A 194 26.58 -12.01 -30.51
N SER A 195 25.46 -12.13 -31.23
CA SER A 195 24.37 -11.15 -31.19
C SER A 195 23.61 -11.12 -29.87
N HIS A 196 23.43 -12.25 -29.17
CA HIS A 196 22.85 -12.23 -27.81
C HIS A 196 23.77 -11.55 -26.80
N LEU A 197 25.08 -11.77 -26.89
CA LEU A 197 26.07 -11.11 -26.03
C LEU A 197 26.07 -9.59 -26.25
N ILE A 198 26.01 -9.15 -27.52
CA ILE A 198 25.89 -7.74 -27.91
C ILE A 198 24.57 -7.14 -27.40
N ALA A 199 23.44 -7.83 -27.56
CA ALA A 199 22.14 -7.36 -27.06
C ALA A 199 22.14 -7.22 -25.53
N LEU A 200 22.65 -8.23 -24.81
CA LEU A 200 22.74 -8.20 -23.34
C LEU A 200 23.72 -7.14 -22.82
N ALA A 201 24.81 -6.84 -23.53
CA ALA A 201 25.71 -5.74 -23.15
C ALA A 201 25.01 -4.37 -23.27
N ASN A 202 24.24 -4.13 -24.33
CA ASN A 202 23.45 -2.90 -24.51
C ASN A 202 22.32 -2.79 -23.46
N GLU A 203 21.63 -3.89 -23.17
CA GLU A 203 20.59 -3.95 -22.14
C GLU A 203 21.17 -3.71 -20.74
N PHE A 204 22.36 -4.26 -20.44
CA PHE A 204 23.05 -4.04 -19.16
C PHE A 204 23.45 -2.58 -18.98
N ILE A 205 23.99 -1.92 -20.01
CA ILE A 205 24.28 -0.47 -19.97
C ILE A 205 23.00 0.34 -19.71
N THR A 206 21.88 -0.02 -20.32
CA THR A 206 20.59 0.66 -20.08
C THR A 206 20.15 0.51 -18.61
N GLY A 207 20.39 -0.66 -18.01
CA GLY A 207 20.22 -0.89 -16.57
C GLY A 207 21.17 -0.05 -15.71
N LEU A 208 22.45 0.05 -16.09
CA LEU A 208 23.43 0.90 -15.41
C LEU A 208 23.04 2.38 -15.47
N THR A 209 22.57 2.90 -16.62
CA THR A 209 22.03 4.26 -16.72
C THR A 209 20.89 4.49 -15.72
N THR A 210 20.02 3.49 -15.56
CA THR A 210 18.90 3.58 -14.62
C THR A 210 19.38 3.58 -13.16
N CYS A 211 20.30 2.69 -12.78
CA CYS A 211 20.82 2.63 -11.41
C CYS A 211 21.71 3.83 -11.05
N CYS A 212 22.60 4.27 -11.95
CA CYS A 212 23.56 5.34 -11.70
C CYS A 212 22.96 6.76 -11.72
N LEU A 213 21.66 6.90 -12.01
CA LEU A 213 20.90 8.13 -11.79
C LEU A 213 20.32 8.25 -10.37
N VAL A 214 20.45 7.21 -9.54
CA VAL A 214 19.94 7.16 -8.16
C VAL A 214 21.10 7.36 -7.18
N GLU A 215 21.48 8.62 -6.98
CA GLU A 215 22.72 9.08 -6.30
C GLU A 215 23.08 8.38 -4.99
N GLU A 216 22.10 7.80 -4.30
CA GLU A 216 22.20 7.43 -2.89
C GLU A 216 21.96 5.92 -2.59
N GLU A 217 21.66 5.09 -3.59
CA GLU A 217 21.39 3.63 -3.42
C GLU A 217 21.98 2.74 -4.54
N HIS A 218 23.04 3.20 -5.21
CA HIS A 218 23.69 2.48 -6.32
C HIS A 218 23.91 0.98 -6.03
N GLY A 219 24.43 0.63 -4.85
CA GLY A 219 24.78 -0.76 -4.49
C GLY A 219 23.62 -1.77 -4.58
N ALA A 220 22.44 -1.43 -4.04
CA ALA A 220 21.29 -2.35 -4.04
C ALA A 220 20.65 -2.50 -5.42
N CYS A 221 20.56 -1.39 -6.18
CA CYS A 221 20.09 -1.42 -7.57
C CYS A 221 21.01 -2.27 -8.45
N LEU A 222 22.32 -2.05 -8.34
CA LEU A 222 23.34 -2.79 -9.11
C LEU A 222 23.40 -4.28 -8.73
N ALA A 223 23.19 -4.63 -7.45
CA ALA A 223 23.10 -6.03 -7.02
C ALA A 223 21.90 -6.75 -7.67
N THR A 224 20.74 -6.09 -7.70
CA THR A 224 19.53 -6.63 -8.34
C THR A 224 19.73 -6.80 -9.85
N LEU A 225 20.27 -5.77 -10.51
CA LEU A 225 20.60 -5.80 -11.94
C LEU A 225 21.60 -6.92 -12.28
N ARG A 226 22.58 -7.17 -11.42
CA ARG A 226 23.59 -8.22 -11.62
C ARG A 226 22.98 -9.62 -11.59
N GLU A 227 22.07 -9.91 -10.64
CA GLU A 227 21.41 -11.22 -10.55
C GLU A 227 20.43 -11.46 -11.71
N ASP A 228 19.66 -10.44 -12.13
CA ASP A 228 18.79 -10.52 -13.32
C ASP A 228 19.59 -10.87 -14.59
N PHE A 229 20.76 -10.24 -14.79
CA PHE A 229 21.59 -10.51 -15.96
C PHE A 229 22.40 -11.81 -15.88
N LYS A 230 22.78 -12.26 -14.67
CA LYS A 230 23.35 -13.59 -14.45
C LYS A 230 22.40 -14.69 -14.92
N HIS A 231 21.09 -14.57 -14.64
CA HIS A 231 20.09 -15.49 -15.20
C HIS A 231 20.04 -15.39 -16.73
N LYS A 232 19.89 -14.17 -17.30
CA LYS A 232 19.80 -13.97 -18.76
C LYS A 232 21.02 -14.50 -19.53
N LEU A 233 22.24 -14.27 -19.02
CA LEU A 233 23.48 -14.75 -19.65
C LEU A 233 23.59 -16.28 -19.57
N THR A 234 23.22 -16.87 -18.44
CA THR A 234 23.15 -18.32 -18.27
C THR A 234 22.10 -18.94 -19.20
N GLU A 235 20.92 -18.34 -19.31
CA GLU A 235 19.85 -18.75 -20.22
C GLU A 235 20.26 -18.61 -21.70
N ALA A 236 20.90 -17.50 -22.09
CA ALA A 236 21.38 -17.28 -23.46
C ALA A 236 22.49 -18.28 -23.83
N SER A 237 23.36 -18.61 -22.86
CA SER A 237 24.36 -19.67 -23.00
C SER A 237 23.69 -21.05 -23.15
N HIS A 238 22.73 -21.39 -22.29
CA HIS A 238 22.05 -22.68 -22.28
C HIS A 238 21.16 -22.90 -23.52
N LYS A 239 20.41 -21.86 -23.95
CA LYS A 239 19.64 -21.85 -25.21
C LYS A 239 20.51 -22.10 -26.43
N SER A 240 21.71 -21.52 -26.46
CA SER A 240 22.74 -21.88 -27.44
C SER A 240 23.11 -23.35 -27.30
N GLN A 241 23.73 -23.73 -26.17
CA GLN A 241 24.37 -25.05 -25.92
C GLN A 241 23.47 -26.27 -26.12
N ASN A 242 22.16 -26.08 -26.24
CA ASN A 242 21.18 -27.15 -26.29
C ASN A 242 20.70 -27.51 -27.69
N LEU A 243 21.03 -26.79 -28.76
CA LEU A 243 20.55 -27.14 -30.10
C LEU A 243 21.26 -28.38 -30.67
N CYS A 244 22.60 -28.42 -30.71
CA CYS A 244 23.32 -29.64 -31.11
C CYS A 244 23.13 -30.80 -30.13
N LYS A 245 23.05 -30.52 -28.82
CA LYS A 245 22.72 -31.55 -27.82
C LYS A 245 21.31 -32.10 -28.01
N ALA A 246 20.33 -31.25 -28.34
CA ALA A 246 18.96 -31.70 -28.64
C ALA A 246 18.91 -32.55 -29.92
N LEU A 247 19.54 -32.12 -31.02
CA LEU A 247 19.59 -32.92 -32.24
C LEU A 247 20.21 -34.30 -31.99
N LYS A 248 21.33 -34.35 -31.24
CA LYS A 248 22.03 -35.61 -30.91
C LYS A 248 21.28 -36.50 -29.92
N SER A 249 20.48 -35.94 -29.00
CA SER A 249 19.75 -36.70 -27.97
C SER A 249 18.32 -37.10 -28.36
N LEU A 250 17.63 -36.26 -29.13
CA LEU A 250 16.29 -36.54 -29.66
C LEU A 250 16.35 -37.41 -30.92
N GLY A 251 17.43 -37.28 -31.71
CA GLY A 251 17.49 -37.77 -33.08
C GLY A 251 16.79 -36.84 -34.07
N LYS A 252 17.08 -37.01 -35.36
CA LYS A 252 16.60 -36.13 -36.44
C LYS A 252 15.09 -35.97 -36.47
N GLU A 253 14.35 -37.09 -36.43
CA GLU A 253 12.89 -37.08 -36.56
C GLU A 253 12.21 -36.28 -35.44
N LYS A 254 12.52 -36.60 -34.17
CA LYS A 254 12.01 -35.84 -33.02
C LYS A 254 12.48 -34.38 -33.01
N PHE A 255 13.69 -34.10 -33.50
CA PHE A 255 14.15 -32.72 -33.64
C PHE A 255 13.33 -31.96 -34.69
N GLU A 256 13.06 -32.56 -35.85
CA GLU A 256 12.21 -31.99 -36.89
C GLU A 256 10.77 -31.78 -36.39
N ASP A 257 10.17 -32.75 -35.69
CA ASP A 257 8.87 -32.60 -35.03
C ASP A 257 8.87 -31.38 -34.09
N ARG A 258 9.94 -31.20 -33.29
CA ARG A 258 10.10 -30.06 -32.39
C ARG A 258 10.14 -28.72 -33.12
N ILE A 259 10.68 -28.68 -34.35
CA ILE A 259 10.65 -27.49 -35.21
C ILE A 259 9.28 -27.31 -35.89
N ILE A 260 8.62 -28.39 -36.34
CA ILE A 260 7.25 -28.36 -36.86
C ILE A 260 6.32 -27.71 -35.83
N VAL A 261 6.38 -28.13 -34.57
CA VAL A 261 5.57 -27.51 -33.50
C VAL A 261 5.87 -26.01 -33.37
N ARG A 262 7.15 -25.63 -33.22
CA ARG A 262 7.54 -24.23 -33.02
C ARG A 262 7.15 -23.31 -34.19
N PHE A 263 7.30 -23.76 -35.43
CA PHE A 263 6.89 -22.97 -36.60
C PHE A 263 5.36 -22.90 -36.74
N THR A 264 4.64 -23.99 -36.44
CA THR A 264 3.17 -23.98 -36.44
C THR A 264 2.63 -23.05 -35.36
N GLN A 265 3.19 -23.02 -34.15
CA GLN A 265 2.72 -22.15 -33.06
C GLN A 265 2.91 -20.65 -33.36
N ARG A 266 3.98 -20.29 -34.08
CA ARG A 266 4.21 -18.92 -34.57
C ARG A 266 3.24 -18.49 -35.66
N ALA A 267 2.81 -19.41 -36.52
CA ALA A 267 1.82 -19.17 -37.55
C ALA A 267 0.82 -20.34 -37.64
N PRO A 268 -0.19 -20.40 -36.75
CA PRO A 268 -1.07 -21.56 -36.65
C PRO A 268 -1.79 -21.86 -37.97
N GLN A 269 -2.13 -20.82 -38.72
CA GLN A 269 -2.83 -20.93 -40.00
C GLN A 269 -1.93 -21.34 -41.19
N ALA A 270 -0.62 -21.51 -41.00
CA ALA A 270 0.30 -21.89 -42.09
C ALA A 270 0.07 -23.36 -42.54
N PRO A 271 0.08 -23.65 -43.85
CA PRO A 271 -0.18 -24.99 -44.36
C PRO A 271 0.94 -25.97 -43.99
N PHE A 272 0.56 -27.23 -43.70
CA PHE A 272 1.50 -28.30 -43.31
C PHE A 272 2.71 -28.40 -44.23
N GLU A 273 2.49 -28.38 -45.54
CA GLU A 273 3.55 -28.59 -46.55
C GLU A 273 4.63 -27.48 -46.51
N LEU A 274 4.27 -26.26 -46.08
CA LEU A 274 5.23 -25.17 -45.86
C LEU A 274 6.00 -25.37 -44.54
N ILE A 275 5.29 -25.69 -43.46
CA ILE A 275 5.91 -25.93 -42.15
C ILE A 275 6.89 -27.11 -42.22
N GLN A 276 6.51 -28.22 -42.85
CA GLN A 276 7.37 -29.39 -43.02
C GLN A 276 8.62 -29.06 -43.84
N LYS A 277 8.48 -28.33 -44.96
CA LYS A 277 9.61 -27.88 -45.78
C LYS A 277 10.61 -27.04 -44.98
N LEU A 278 10.13 -26.10 -44.17
CA LEU A 278 10.97 -25.24 -43.34
C LEU A 278 11.60 -26.01 -42.17
N ALA A 279 10.87 -26.93 -41.54
CA ALA A 279 11.36 -27.74 -40.43
C ALA A 279 12.46 -28.72 -40.88
N HIS A 280 12.25 -29.44 -41.98
CA HIS A 280 13.27 -30.31 -42.56
C HIS A 280 14.51 -29.52 -43.00
N ARG A 281 14.33 -28.33 -43.60
CA ARG A 281 15.48 -27.46 -43.91
C ARG A 281 16.25 -27.05 -42.66
N PHE A 282 15.55 -26.67 -41.58
CA PHE A 282 16.20 -26.33 -40.32
C PHE A 282 16.93 -27.53 -39.71
N GLU A 283 16.38 -28.74 -39.83
CA GLU A 283 17.00 -30.00 -39.39
C GLU A 283 18.29 -30.32 -40.18
N VAL A 284 18.27 -30.24 -41.52
CA VAL A 284 19.46 -30.44 -42.36
C VAL A 284 20.54 -29.39 -42.09
N LEU A 285 20.17 -28.12 -41.90
CA LEU A 285 21.11 -27.06 -41.54
C LEU A 285 21.68 -27.30 -40.12
N ALA A 286 20.85 -27.77 -39.19
CA ALA A 286 21.27 -28.10 -37.84
C ALA A 286 22.26 -29.27 -37.83
N GLU A 287 22.01 -30.33 -38.60
CA GLU A 287 22.95 -31.44 -38.78
C GLU A 287 24.28 -30.93 -39.31
N LYS A 288 24.30 -30.23 -40.45
CA LYS A 288 25.54 -29.72 -41.05
C LYS A 288 26.33 -28.85 -40.06
N CYS A 289 25.65 -27.97 -39.31
CA CYS A 289 26.28 -27.17 -38.27
C CYS A 289 26.92 -28.02 -37.14
N CYS A 290 26.22 -29.05 -36.67
CA CYS A 290 26.69 -29.89 -35.58
C CYS A 290 27.81 -30.87 -36.01
N GLU A 291 27.80 -31.35 -37.27
CA GLU A 291 28.85 -32.17 -37.85
C GLU A 291 30.18 -31.42 -37.99
N LEU A 292 30.15 -30.13 -38.33
CA LEU A 292 31.34 -29.27 -38.45
C LEU A 292 32.01 -28.96 -37.09
N GLY A 293 31.58 -29.59 -36.00
CA GLY A 293 32.04 -29.29 -34.64
C GLY A 293 31.66 -27.88 -34.17
N HIS A 294 30.81 -27.18 -34.92
CA HIS A 294 30.45 -25.81 -34.63
C HIS A 294 29.34 -25.75 -33.59
N SER A 295 29.76 -25.43 -32.35
CA SER A 295 29.53 -24.05 -31.91
C SER A 295 28.17 -23.48 -32.33
N ASP A 296 27.16 -23.45 -31.45
CA ASP A 296 25.76 -23.10 -31.74
C ASP A 296 25.55 -21.76 -32.47
N ARG A 297 26.60 -20.93 -32.55
CA ARG A 297 26.79 -19.90 -33.58
C ARG A 297 26.29 -20.30 -34.97
N CYS A 298 26.68 -21.47 -35.49
CA CYS A 298 26.29 -21.89 -36.84
C CYS A 298 24.77 -22.04 -36.93
N LEU A 299 24.15 -22.73 -35.96
CA LEU A 299 22.70 -22.89 -35.83
C LEU A 299 21.97 -21.54 -35.72
N VAL A 300 22.51 -20.58 -34.96
CA VAL A 300 21.89 -19.25 -34.81
C VAL A 300 22.02 -18.41 -36.09
N GLU A 301 23.15 -18.48 -36.80
CA GLU A 301 23.30 -17.81 -38.10
C GLU A 301 22.44 -18.48 -39.19
N GLU A 302 22.39 -19.82 -39.27
CA GLU A 302 21.49 -20.53 -40.20
C GLU A 302 20.01 -20.30 -39.88
N ARG A 303 19.67 -20.17 -38.60
CA ARG A 303 18.32 -19.77 -38.19
C ARG A 303 17.93 -18.43 -38.78
N TYR A 304 18.83 -17.45 -38.87
CA TYR A 304 18.52 -16.17 -39.53
C TYR A 304 18.14 -16.40 -41.00
N THR A 305 18.82 -17.30 -41.72
CA THR A 305 18.44 -17.66 -43.10
C THR A 305 17.06 -18.33 -43.20
N VAL A 306 16.67 -19.14 -42.21
CA VAL A 306 15.34 -19.77 -42.18
C VAL A 306 14.26 -18.75 -41.80
N ASP A 307 14.55 -17.86 -40.84
CA ASP A 307 13.71 -16.70 -40.48
C ASP A 307 13.63 -15.66 -41.64
N ASP A 308 14.63 -15.60 -42.53
CA ASP A 308 14.61 -14.83 -43.78
C ASP A 308 13.66 -15.43 -44.81
N GLU A 309 13.75 -16.74 -45.07
CA GLU A 309 12.84 -17.43 -45.99
C GLU A 309 11.39 -17.45 -45.51
N LEU A 310 11.20 -17.58 -44.20
CA LEU A 310 9.90 -17.42 -43.53
C LEU A 310 9.25 -16.07 -43.86
N CYS A 311 10.06 -15.01 -43.91
CA CYS A 311 9.61 -13.64 -44.19
C CYS A 311 9.51 -13.29 -45.68
N LEU A 312 10.18 -14.06 -46.57
CA LEU A 312 10.05 -13.93 -48.02
C LEU A 312 8.82 -14.69 -48.56
N GLU A 313 8.36 -15.72 -47.84
CA GLU A 313 7.20 -16.51 -48.20
C GLU A 313 5.90 -15.70 -48.04
N GLN A 314 5.37 -15.18 -49.15
CA GLN A 314 4.19 -14.31 -49.16
C GLN A 314 2.96 -14.99 -48.54
N SER A 315 2.82 -16.31 -48.68
CA SER A 315 1.73 -17.06 -48.04
C SER A 315 1.83 -17.01 -46.51
N PHE A 316 3.04 -17.08 -45.94
CA PHE A 316 3.28 -16.97 -44.51
C PHE A 316 2.92 -15.57 -43.97
N VAL A 317 3.47 -14.53 -44.60
CA VAL A 317 3.26 -13.13 -44.17
C VAL A 317 1.80 -12.71 -44.32
N ALA A 318 1.11 -13.13 -45.38
CA ALA A 318 -0.31 -12.86 -45.58
C ALA A 318 -1.20 -13.53 -44.52
N THR A 319 -0.86 -14.75 -44.09
CA THR A 319 -1.68 -15.50 -43.13
C THR A 319 -1.41 -15.11 -41.67
N CYS A 320 -0.30 -14.42 -41.37
CA CYS A 320 -0.01 -13.87 -40.04
C CYS A 320 0.43 -12.39 -40.09
N PRO A 321 -0.52 -11.43 -40.23
CA PRO A 321 -0.20 -10.00 -40.34
C PRO A 321 0.65 -9.43 -39.17
N ARG A 322 0.60 -10.06 -37.98
CA ARG A 322 1.40 -9.66 -36.81
C ARG A 322 2.90 -9.84 -37.01
N LEU A 323 3.32 -10.72 -37.93
CA LEU A 323 4.74 -10.97 -38.24
C LEU A 323 5.29 -10.02 -39.31
N SER A 324 4.43 -9.26 -40.00
CA SER A 324 4.85 -8.28 -41.02
C SER A 324 5.81 -7.23 -40.46
N SER A 325 5.60 -6.76 -39.22
CA SER A 325 6.51 -5.85 -38.53
C SER A 325 7.86 -6.50 -38.24
N CYS A 326 7.90 -7.75 -37.76
CA CYS A 326 9.15 -8.49 -37.57
C CYS A 326 9.91 -8.72 -38.87
N CYS A 327 9.22 -9.03 -39.96
CA CYS A 327 9.83 -9.22 -41.27
C CYS A 327 10.42 -7.93 -41.86
N SER A 328 10.05 -6.75 -41.33
CA SER A 328 10.69 -5.48 -41.67
C SER A 328 12.05 -5.26 -40.97
N LEU A 329 12.32 -5.98 -39.89
CA LEU A 329 13.62 -6.00 -39.20
C LEU A 329 14.61 -6.93 -39.92
N SER A 330 15.89 -6.89 -39.56
CA SER A 330 16.94 -7.77 -40.10
C SER A 330 17.70 -8.52 -39.00
N GLY A 331 18.37 -9.62 -39.38
CA GLY A 331 19.29 -10.39 -38.52
C GLY A 331 18.72 -10.75 -37.14
N SER A 332 19.50 -10.46 -36.10
CA SER A 332 19.13 -10.75 -34.71
C SER A 332 17.85 -10.05 -34.25
N SER A 333 17.60 -8.81 -34.67
CA SER A 333 16.38 -8.06 -34.35
C SER A 333 15.14 -8.73 -34.93
N ARG A 334 15.23 -9.29 -36.15
CA ARG A 334 14.15 -10.10 -36.73
C ARG A 334 13.92 -11.36 -35.91
N ALA A 335 14.97 -12.14 -35.64
CA ALA A 335 14.84 -13.39 -34.90
C ALA A 335 14.27 -13.17 -33.49
N GLN A 336 14.71 -12.13 -32.79
CA GLN A 336 14.19 -11.75 -31.48
C GLN A 336 12.72 -11.31 -31.54
N CYS A 337 12.32 -10.58 -32.58
CA CYS A 337 10.92 -10.22 -32.82
C CYS A 337 10.08 -11.48 -33.10
N LEU A 338 10.55 -12.39 -33.96
CA LEU A 338 9.90 -13.67 -34.26
C LEU A 338 9.84 -14.63 -33.06
N GLU A 339 10.69 -14.47 -32.03
CA GLU A 339 10.55 -15.16 -30.74
C GLU A 339 9.56 -14.50 -29.79
N THR A 340 9.43 -13.17 -29.84
CA THR A 340 8.66 -12.39 -28.85
C THR A 340 7.26 -11.99 -29.32
N VAL A 341 6.88 -12.26 -30.58
CA VAL A 341 5.51 -12.05 -31.07
C VAL A 341 4.51 -12.86 -30.23
N PRO A 342 3.49 -12.21 -29.64
CA PRO A 342 2.49 -12.92 -28.88
C PRO A 342 1.72 -13.92 -29.75
N VAL A 343 1.73 -15.19 -29.33
CA VAL A 343 0.92 -16.25 -29.92
C VAL A 343 -0.56 -15.82 -29.94
N LEU A 344 -1.28 -16.18 -31.00
CA LEU A 344 -2.72 -15.92 -31.09
C LEU A 344 -3.47 -16.81 -30.11
N GLU A 345 -4.10 -16.21 -29.09
CA GLU A 345 -5.21 -16.82 -28.37
C GLU A 345 -6.36 -16.99 -29.36
N THR A 346 -6.49 -18.18 -29.96
CA THR A 346 -7.65 -18.52 -30.78
C THR A 346 -8.88 -18.62 -29.88
N SER A 347 -9.70 -17.58 -29.90
CA SER A 347 -11.08 -17.57 -29.39
C SER A 347 -11.80 -18.87 -29.76
N ASP A 348 -12.70 -19.35 -28.87
CA ASP A 348 -13.44 -20.63 -28.91
C ASP A 348 -14.41 -20.83 -30.09
N LYS A 349 -14.08 -20.28 -31.26
CA LYS A 349 -14.85 -20.28 -32.51
C LYS A 349 -14.02 -20.69 -33.73
N ALA A 350 -12.86 -21.31 -33.53
CA ALA A 350 -12.21 -22.07 -34.59
C ALA A 350 -13.14 -23.24 -34.99
N SER A 351 -13.67 -23.18 -36.21
CA SER A 351 -14.62 -24.15 -36.76
C SER A 351 -14.08 -25.59 -36.65
N PRO A 352 -14.91 -26.62 -36.39
CA PRO A 352 -14.44 -27.99 -36.28
C PRO A 352 -13.95 -28.52 -37.62
N ALA A 353 -12.67 -28.30 -37.90
CA ALA A 353 -11.89 -29.22 -38.72
C ALA A 353 -11.73 -30.53 -37.93
N THR A 354 -12.79 -31.34 -37.97
CA THR A 354 -12.69 -32.81 -37.89
C THR A 354 -11.45 -33.25 -38.67
N PRO A 355 -10.69 -34.28 -38.23
CA PRO A 355 -9.68 -34.89 -39.10
C PRO A 355 -10.31 -35.10 -40.48
N THR A 356 -9.75 -34.47 -41.52
CA THR A 356 -10.42 -34.31 -42.83
C THR A 356 -10.65 -35.63 -43.56
N LEU A 357 -10.16 -36.72 -42.97
CA LEU A 357 -10.14 -38.08 -43.46
C LEU A 357 -10.80 -38.96 -42.36
N PRO A 358 -11.83 -39.77 -42.69
CA PRO A 358 -12.40 -40.76 -41.78
C PRO A 358 -11.33 -41.67 -41.16
N ILE A 359 -11.60 -42.30 -40.01
CA ILE A 359 -10.58 -43.15 -39.36
C ILE A 359 -10.07 -44.28 -40.26
N SER A 360 -10.91 -44.81 -41.16
CA SER A 360 -10.50 -45.79 -42.17
C SER A 360 -9.37 -45.27 -43.07
N GLU A 361 -9.43 -44.01 -43.51
CA GLU A 361 -8.39 -43.35 -44.30
C GLU A 361 -7.16 -42.97 -43.45
N GLN A 362 -7.36 -42.60 -42.19
CA GLN A 362 -6.23 -42.39 -41.25
C GLN A 362 -5.46 -43.70 -41.02
N CYS A 363 -6.15 -44.83 -40.86
CA CYS A 363 -5.54 -46.14 -40.77
C CYS A 363 -4.76 -46.52 -42.03
N THR A 364 -5.26 -46.20 -43.23
CA THR A 364 -4.51 -46.49 -44.48
C THR A 364 -3.29 -45.58 -44.64
N LEU A 365 -3.37 -44.31 -44.23
CA LEU A 365 -2.21 -43.41 -44.23
C LEU A 365 -1.17 -43.79 -43.18
N TRP A 366 -1.59 -44.17 -41.97
CA TRP A 366 -0.70 -44.65 -40.92
C TRP A 366 0.02 -45.94 -41.33
N ALA A 367 -0.70 -46.89 -41.94
CA ALA A 367 -0.11 -48.12 -42.48
C ALA A 367 0.80 -47.90 -43.70
N GLY A 368 0.47 -46.93 -44.57
CA GLY A 368 1.18 -46.68 -45.83
C GLY A 368 2.39 -45.73 -45.72
N LYS A 369 2.30 -44.73 -44.83
CA LYS A 369 3.32 -43.66 -44.65
C LYS A 369 3.37 -43.16 -43.19
N PRO A 370 3.81 -43.98 -42.22
CA PRO A 370 3.72 -43.64 -40.81
C PRO A 370 4.44 -42.32 -40.45
N VAL A 371 5.66 -42.09 -40.97
CA VAL A 371 6.44 -40.87 -40.65
C VAL A 371 5.78 -39.58 -41.19
N GLU A 372 5.22 -39.61 -42.41
CA GLU A 372 4.52 -38.45 -42.99
C GLU A 372 3.21 -38.18 -42.24
N PHE A 373 2.51 -39.23 -41.82
CA PHE A 373 1.30 -39.12 -41.01
C PHE A 373 1.60 -38.63 -39.58
N HIS A 374 2.68 -39.07 -38.95
CA HIS A 374 3.11 -38.59 -37.63
C HIS A 374 3.38 -37.08 -37.65
N LYS A 375 4.19 -36.60 -38.59
CA LYS A 375 4.45 -35.16 -38.77
C LYS A 375 3.17 -34.36 -39.01
N ARG A 376 2.21 -34.93 -39.76
CA ARG A 376 0.89 -34.31 -39.99
C ARG A 376 0.03 -34.25 -38.72
N VAL A 377 0.09 -35.26 -37.86
CA VAL A 377 -0.56 -35.26 -36.52
C VAL A 377 0.09 -34.23 -35.59
N VAL A 378 1.42 -34.17 -35.52
CA VAL A 378 2.17 -33.16 -34.76
C VAL A 378 1.77 -31.74 -35.20
N TRP A 379 1.71 -31.48 -36.50
CA TRP A 379 1.23 -30.21 -37.05
C TRP A 379 -0.26 -29.95 -36.71
N GLN A 380 -1.16 -30.93 -36.87
CA GLN A 380 -2.59 -30.76 -36.56
C GLN A 380 -2.85 -30.41 -35.09
N ILE A 381 -2.13 -31.04 -34.16
CA ILE A 381 -2.23 -30.75 -32.73
C ILE A 381 -1.66 -29.35 -32.43
N SER A 382 -0.51 -29.00 -33.01
CA SER A 382 0.09 -27.65 -32.89
C SER A 382 -0.82 -26.54 -33.43
N HIS A 383 -1.48 -26.81 -34.56
CA HIS A 383 -2.42 -25.91 -35.23
C HIS A 383 -3.66 -25.66 -34.37
N ARG A 384 -4.22 -26.72 -33.78
CA ARG A 384 -5.43 -26.66 -32.96
C ARG A 384 -5.19 -26.06 -31.57
N TYR A 385 -3.99 -26.21 -31.03
CA TYR A 385 -3.63 -25.78 -29.68
C TYR A 385 -2.32 -24.98 -29.69
N PRO A 386 -2.28 -23.78 -30.30
CA PRO A 386 -1.04 -23.04 -30.54
C PRO A 386 -0.30 -22.56 -29.28
N THR A 387 -0.96 -22.58 -28.12
CA THR A 387 -0.39 -22.25 -26.81
C THR A 387 0.20 -23.45 -26.06
N THR A 388 -0.13 -24.68 -26.48
CA THR A 388 0.29 -25.94 -25.83
C THR A 388 1.80 -26.14 -25.91
N GLY A 389 2.40 -26.81 -24.93
CA GLY A 389 3.86 -26.95 -24.86
C GLY A 389 4.37 -27.88 -25.95
N VAL A 390 5.60 -27.70 -26.42
CA VAL A 390 6.17 -28.57 -27.44
C VAL A 390 6.23 -30.01 -26.95
N ALA A 391 6.67 -30.22 -25.71
CA ALA A 391 6.63 -31.54 -25.06
C ALA A 391 5.20 -32.07 -24.80
N GLN A 392 4.20 -31.18 -24.68
CA GLN A 392 2.80 -31.59 -24.63
C GLN A 392 2.34 -32.05 -26.01
N VAL A 393 2.63 -31.31 -27.09
CA VAL A 393 2.29 -31.68 -28.47
C VAL A 393 2.93 -33.00 -28.88
N GLU A 394 4.23 -33.17 -28.66
CA GLU A 394 4.96 -34.41 -28.93
C GLU A 394 4.31 -35.62 -28.22
N ALA A 395 3.94 -35.45 -26.94
CA ALA A 395 3.25 -36.49 -26.17
C ALA A 395 1.76 -36.65 -26.53
N LEU A 396 1.09 -35.61 -27.03
CA LEU A 396 -0.27 -35.69 -27.60
C LEU A 396 -0.26 -36.44 -28.93
N ALA A 397 0.77 -36.24 -29.76
CA ALA A 397 0.95 -36.96 -31.02
C ALA A 397 1.30 -38.43 -30.78
N HIS A 398 2.27 -38.74 -29.92
CA HIS A 398 2.62 -40.13 -29.58
C HIS A 398 1.42 -40.90 -29.03
N HIS A 399 0.70 -40.34 -28.05
CA HIS A 399 -0.48 -40.98 -27.47
C HIS A 399 -1.59 -41.19 -28.52
N TYR A 400 -1.84 -40.20 -29.39
CA TYR A 400 -2.82 -40.36 -30.48
C TYR A 400 -2.43 -41.49 -31.46
N LEU A 401 -1.15 -41.64 -31.79
CA LEU A 401 -0.67 -42.67 -32.72
C LEU A 401 -0.62 -44.07 -32.11
N GLU A 402 -0.33 -44.18 -30.82
CA GLU A 402 -0.44 -45.44 -30.06
C GLU A 402 -1.90 -45.93 -30.06
N HIS A 403 -2.85 -45.04 -29.74
CA HIS A 403 -4.27 -45.35 -29.79
C HIS A 403 -4.83 -45.54 -31.19
N LEU A 404 -4.33 -44.81 -32.19
CA LEU A 404 -4.68 -45.09 -33.58
C LEU A 404 -4.20 -46.50 -33.98
N THR A 405 -3.04 -46.94 -33.51
CA THR A 405 -2.54 -48.31 -33.76
C THR A 405 -3.45 -49.37 -33.13
N ILE A 406 -3.90 -49.15 -31.89
CA ILE A 406 -4.86 -50.02 -31.20
C ILE A 406 -6.22 -50.01 -31.92
N CYS A 407 -6.78 -48.82 -32.16
CA CYS A 407 -8.10 -48.65 -32.75
C CYS A 407 -8.20 -49.04 -34.22
N CYS A 408 -7.12 -48.96 -35.00
CA CYS A 408 -7.11 -49.49 -36.38
C CYS A 408 -7.26 -51.01 -36.45
N ALA A 409 -6.99 -51.74 -35.34
CA ALA A 409 -7.25 -53.17 -35.19
C ALA A 409 -8.65 -53.49 -34.60
N SER A 410 -9.40 -52.49 -34.11
CA SER A 410 -10.78 -52.66 -33.64
C SER A 410 -11.74 -52.95 -34.79
N GLU A 411 -12.81 -53.72 -34.51
CA GLU A 411 -13.96 -53.85 -35.41
C GLU A 411 -14.71 -52.52 -35.53
N ASP A 412 -14.93 -51.83 -34.40
CA ASP A 412 -15.46 -50.47 -34.35
C ASP A 412 -14.32 -49.49 -34.05
N LYS A 413 -13.80 -48.90 -35.13
CA LYS A 413 -12.65 -47.99 -35.10
C LYS A 413 -13.06 -46.62 -34.58
N ASP A 414 -14.23 -46.14 -34.98
CA ASP A 414 -14.76 -44.82 -34.63
C ASP A 414 -15.11 -44.74 -33.14
N THR A 415 -15.74 -45.77 -32.56
CA THR A 415 -16.01 -45.81 -31.12
C THR A 415 -14.72 -45.93 -30.32
N CYS A 416 -13.77 -46.77 -30.75
CA CYS A 416 -12.48 -46.91 -30.07
C CYS A 416 -11.73 -45.57 -29.98
N ILE A 417 -11.52 -44.89 -31.12
CA ILE A 417 -10.74 -43.63 -31.10
C ILE A 417 -11.45 -42.52 -30.31
N ALA A 418 -12.78 -42.53 -30.29
CA ALA A 418 -13.56 -41.59 -29.48
C ALA A 418 -13.37 -41.82 -27.96
N THR A 419 -13.26 -43.08 -27.53
CA THR A 419 -12.97 -43.44 -26.13
C THR A 419 -11.56 -43.03 -25.73
N GLU A 420 -10.55 -43.43 -26.50
CA GLU A 420 -9.14 -43.16 -26.16
C GLU A 420 -8.80 -41.65 -26.15
N VAL A 421 -9.37 -40.88 -27.07
CA VAL A 421 -9.25 -39.41 -27.09
C VAL A 421 -9.92 -38.77 -25.86
N ALA A 422 -10.99 -39.37 -25.34
CA ALA A 422 -11.68 -38.87 -24.14
C ALA A 422 -10.89 -39.14 -22.85
N GLU A 423 -10.34 -40.35 -22.68
CA GLU A 423 -9.44 -40.65 -21.54
C GLU A 423 -8.22 -39.73 -21.55
N PHE A 424 -7.62 -39.55 -22.73
CA PHE A 424 -6.45 -38.70 -22.87
C PHE A 424 -6.67 -37.25 -22.44
N LYS A 425 -7.84 -36.71 -22.79
CA LYS A 425 -8.22 -35.35 -22.40
C LYS A 425 -8.29 -35.21 -20.88
N SER A 426 -8.78 -36.24 -20.18
CA SER A 426 -8.84 -36.27 -18.71
C SER A 426 -7.45 -36.16 -18.07
N GLU A 427 -6.45 -36.89 -18.58
CA GLU A 427 -5.08 -36.82 -18.06
C GLU A 427 -4.41 -35.45 -18.28
N VAL A 428 -4.68 -34.80 -19.42
CA VAL A 428 -4.20 -33.43 -19.68
C VAL A 428 -4.82 -32.42 -18.70
N GLU A 429 -6.12 -32.57 -18.39
CA GLU A 429 -6.84 -31.73 -17.43
C GLU A 429 -6.30 -31.90 -15.99
N LYS A 430 -5.86 -33.11 -15.59
CA LYS A 430 -5.19 -33.35 -14.28
C LYS A 430 -3.88 -32.58 -14.13
N VAL A 431 -3.05 -32.52 -15.18
CA VAL A 431 -1.80 -31.73 -15.12
C VAL A 431 -2.10 -30.23 -15.01
N HIS A 432 -3.06 -29.72 -15.79
CA HIS A 432 -3.44 -28.30 -15.75
C HIS A 432 -4.02 -27.89 -14.40
N THR A 433 -4.89 -28.72 -13.80
CA THR A 433 -5.48 -28.43 -12.48
C THR A 433 -4.43 -28.42 -11.35
N LYS A 434 -3.38 -29.25 -11.44
CA LYS A 434 -2.24 -29.22 -10.49
C LYS A 434 -1.39 -27.96 -10.67
N SER A 435 -1.12 -27.53 -11.90
CA SER A 435 -0.42 -26.26 -12.19
C SER A 435 -1.20 -25.03 -11.67
N ASP A 436 -2.51 -24.99 -11.91
CA ASP A 436 -3.41 -23.95 -11.38
C ASP A 436 -3.44 -23.96 -9.83
N TRP A 437 -3.23 -25.11 -9.18
CA TRP A 437 -3.11 -25.20 -7.72
C TRP A 437 -1.79 -24.60 -7.20
N TRP A 438 -0.66 -24.91 -7.85
CA TRP A 438 0.65 -24.33 -7.48
C TRP A 438 0.66 -22.80 -7.60
N CYS A 439 0.09 -22.23 -8.66
CA CYS A 439 -0.03 -20.77 -8.80
C CYS A 439 -0.82 -20.14 -7.65
N ARG A 440 -2.03 -20.64 -7.40
CA ARG A 440 -2.88 -20.14 -6.30
C ARG A 440 -2.21 -20.25 -4.94
N MET A 441 -1.40 -21.29 -4.72
CA MET A 441 -0.68 -21.48 -3.46
C MET A 441 0.51 -20.51 -3.32
N SER A 442 1.23 -20.21 -4.40
CA SER A 442 2.27 -19.18 -4.44
C SER A 442 1.70 -17.79 -4.15
N ASP A 443 0.61 -17.43 -4.82
CA ASP A 443 -0.06 -16.13 -4.64
C ASP A 443 -0.63 -15.95 -3.22
N LEU A 444 -1.19 -17.02 -2.62
CA LEU A 444 -1.78 -17.00 -1.28
C LEU A 444 -0.74 -16.93 -0.16
N LEU A 445 0.39 -17.63 -0.31
CA LEU A 445 1.41 -17.74 0.73
C LEU A 445 2.47 -16.63 0.67
N GLY A 446 2.77 -16.12 -0.52
CA GLY A 446 3.95 -15.28 -0.76
C GLY A 446 5.25 -16.09 -0.81
N THR A 447 6.30 -15.51 -1.40
CA THR A 447 7.57 -16.18 -1.77
C THR A 447 8.15 -17.05 -0.65
N ASP A 448 8.36 -16.46 0.53
CA ASP A 448 9.01 -17.12 1.68
C ASP A 448 8.24 -18.35 2.17
N ARG A 449 6.93 -18.21 2.37
CA ARG A 449 6.07 -19.29 2.88
C ARG A 449 5.83 -20.35 1.80
N PHE A 450 5.81 -19.96 0.53
CA PHE A 450 5.77 -20.91 -0.59
C PHE A 450 7.08 -21.70 -0.69
N ASN A 451 8.24 -21.07 -0.49
CA ASN A 451 9.53 -21.78 -0.45
C ASN A 451 9.59 -22.75 0.75
N LEU A 452 9.12 -22.35 1.94
CA LEU A 452 8.99 -23.27 3.08
C LEU A 452 8.05 -24.45 2.79
N LEU A 453 6.93 -24.22 2.07
CA LEU A 453 6.04 -25.30 1.63
C LEU A 453 6.75 -26.27 0.67
N LEU A 454 7.54 -25.76 -0.28
CA LEU A 454 8.32 -26.60 -1.20
C LEU A 454 9.40 -27.40 -0.47
N ILE A 455 10.11 -26.78 0.47
CA ILE A 455 11.12 -27.44 1.31
C ILE A 455 10.48 -28.58 2.12
N VAL A 456 9.32 -28.36 2.75
CA VAL A 456 8.57 -29.45 3.42
C VAL A 456 8.15 -30.51 2.40
N THR A 457 7.65 -30.11 1.23
CA THR A 457 7.18 -31.06 0.20
C THR A 457 8.29 -31.98 -0.29
N TYR A 458 9.46 -31.45 -0.64
CA TYR A 458 10.56 -32.25 -1.16
C TYR A 458 11.28 -33.05 -0.07
N SER A 459 11.42 -32.52 1.15
CA SER A 459 11.92 -33.31 2.29
C SER A 459 10.96 -34.41 2.75
N GLN A 460 9.65 -34.29 2.53
CA GLN A 460 8.70 -35.39 2.73
C GLN A 460 8.76 -36.42 1.59
N ARG A 461 8.88 -36.01 0.33
CA ARG A 461 8.94 -36.93 -0.83
C ARG A 461 10.26 -37.67 -0.95
N VAL A 462 11.37 -37.00 -0.67
CA VAL A 462 12.74 -37.53 -0.81
C VAL A 462 13.48 -37.30 0.51
N PRO A 463 13.11 -38.00 1.60
CA PRO A 463 13.65 -37.74 2.95
C PRO A 463 15.15 -38.04 3.09
N GLN A 464 15.76 -38.71 2.13
CA GLN A 464 17.21 -38.97 2.07
C GLN A 464 18.02 -37.86 1.37
N ALA A 465 17.38 -36.89 0.70
CA ALA A 465 18.08 -35.76 0.09
C ALA A 465 18.64 -34.82 1.17
N THR A 466 19.78 -34.18 0.91
CA THR A 466 20.38 -33.21 1.84
C THR A 466 19.59 -31.90 1.88
N PHE A 467 19.91 -31.02 2.84
CA PHE A 467 19.27 -29.71 2.93
C PHE A 467 19.51 -28.88 1.66
N GLU A 468 20.74 -28.93 1.17
CA GLU A 468 21.21 -28.21 -0.02
C GLU A 468 20.47 -28.70 -1.28
N GLN A 469 20.32 -30.02 -1.44
CA GLN A 469 19.53 -30.63 -2.53
C GLN A 469 18.04 -30.22 -2.45
N VAL A 470 17.44 -30.26 -1.26
CA VAL A 470 16.03 -29.88 -1.05
C VAL A 470 15.83 -28.36 -1.25
N GLU A 471 16.78 -27.52 -0.84
CA GLU A 471 16.74 -26.09 -1.07
C GLU A 471 16.89 -25.75 -2.57
N GLU A 472 17.84 -26.38 -3.26
CA GLU A 472 18.07 -26.17 -4.70
C GLU A 472 16.82 -26.51 -5.54
N ILE A 473 16.22 -27.69 -5.33
CA ILE A 473 15.02 -28.08 -6.08
C ILE A 473 13.80 -27.21 -5.72
N SER A 474 13.70 -26.78 -4.46
CA SER A 474 12.63 -25.87 -4.00
C SER A 474 12.77 -24.49 -4.63
N HIS A 475 13.99 -23.94 -4.67
CA HIS A 475 14.29 -22.66 -5.30
C HIS A 475 14.02 -22.70 -6.81
N HIS A 476 14.49 -23.73 -7.52
CA HIS A 476 14.17 -23.90 -8.94
C HIS A 476 12.65 -24.03 -9.17
N PHE A 477 11.93 -24.81 -8.36
CA PHE A 477 10.48 -24.94 -8.51
C PHE A 477 9.72 -23.64 -8.19
N ALA A 478 10.22 -22.81 -7.26
CA ALA A 478 9.70 -21.47 -6.99
C ALA A 478 9.91 -20.53 -8.20
N LEU A 479 11.08 -20.58 -8.84
CA LEU A 479 11.34 -19.84 -10.09
C LEU A 479 10.41 -20.28 -11.23
N ILE A 480 10.21 -21.60 -11.42
CA ILE A 480 9.25 -22.15 -12.39
C ILE A 480 7.85 -21.62 -12.11
N THR A 481 7.42 -21.63 -10.84
CA THR A 481 6.10 -21.13 -10.44
C THR A 481 5.97 -19.64 -10.75
N ARG A 482 6.95 -18.81 -10.37
CA ARG A 482 6.97 -17.36 -10.69
C ARG A 482 6.91 -17.12 -12.21
N LYS A 483 7.70 -17.85 -13.00
CA LYS A 483 7.75 -17.75 -14.46
C LYS A 483 6.43 -18.15 -15.11
N CYS A 484 5.90 -19.31 -14.77
CA CYS A 484 4.72 -19.88 -15.43
C CYS A 484 3.39 -19.29 -14.94
N CYS A 485 3.29 -18.80 -13.70
CA CYS A 485 2.07 -18.17 -13.20
C CYS A 485 1.90 -16.72 -13.67
N SER A 486 3.00 -16.02 -13.97
CA SER A 486 2.96 -14.67 -14.56
C SER A 486 2.28 -14.64 -15.93
N HIS A 487 2.38 -15.74 -16.69
CA HIS A 487 1.74 -15.89 -18.01
C HIS A 487 0.50 -16.80 -17.91
N ARG A 488 -0.65 -16.18 -17.58
CA ARG A 488 -1.98 -16.78 -17.37
C ARG A 488 -2.16 -18.19 -17.96
N LYS A 489 -2.23 -19.18 -17.06
CA LYS A 489 -2.77 -20.54 -17.32
C LYS A 489 -2.12 -21.33 -18.47
N ASN A 490 -0.90 -20.99 -18.90
CA ASN A 490 -0.24 -21.85 -19.86
C ASN A 490 0.36 -23.09 -19.16
N GLY A 491 -0.47 -24.12 -18.93
CA GLY A 491 -0.07 -25.36 -18.25
C GLY A 491 1.04 -26.13 -18.95
N SER A 492 1.32 -25.77 -20.20
CA SER A 492 2.52 -26.11 -20.95
C SER A 492 3.82 -25.67 -20.30
N CYS A 493 3.90 -24.44 -19.79
CA CYS A 493 5.10 -23.90 -19.15
C CYS A 493 5.49 -24.76 -17.96
N PHE A 494 4.52 -25.11 -17.11
CA PHE A 494 4.76 -26.06 -16.02
C PHE A 494 5.20 -27.45 -16.51
N LEU A 495 4.75 -27.94 -17.66
CA LEU A 495 5.25 -29.21 -18.19
C LEU A 495 6.69 -29.08 -18.70
N GLU A 496 6.99 -28.08 -19.53
CA GLU A 496 8.31 -27.89 -20.13
C GLU A 496 9.39 -27.57 -19.10
N GLU A 497 9.11 -26.64 -18.19
CA GLU A 497 10.07 -26.20 -17.18
C GLU A 497 10.30 -27.28 -16.12
N ARG A 498 9.25 -28.03 -15.71
CA ARG A 498 9.44 -29.20 -14.84
C ARG A 498 10.15 -30.33 -15.55
N TYR A 499 9.88 -30.54 -16.84
CA TYR A 499 10.64 -31.52 -17.62
C TYR A 499 12.12 -31.16 -17.65
N ALA A 500 12.46 -29.89 -17.89
CA ALA A 500 13.83 -29.39 -17.87
C ALA A 500 14.48 -29.53 -16.49
N LEU A 501 13.77 -29.21 -15.40
CA LEU A 501 14.24 -29.40 -14.02
C LEU A 501 14.50 -30.88 -13.72
N HIS A 502 13.55 -31.76 -14.05
CA HIS A 502 13.73 -33.20 -13.86
C HIS A 502 14.86 -33.75 -14.74
N ASP A 503 15.04 -33.25 -15.97
CA ASP A 503 16.16 -33.66 -16.84
C ASP A 503 17.52 -33.16 -16.34
N ALA A 504 17.59 -31.99 -15.69
CA ALA A 504 18.79 -31.54 -14.98
C ALA A 504 19.12 -32.45 -13.78
N ILE A 505 18.14 -32.73 -12.93
CA ILE A 505 18.24 -33.68 -11.81
C ILE A 505 18.70 -35.07 -12.31
N CYS A 506 18.16 -35.54 -13.44
CA CYS A 506 18.51 -36.83 -14.02
C CYS A 506 19.86 -36.87 -14.77
N ARG A 507 20.56 -35.73 -14.88
CA ARG A 507 21.94 -35.65 -15.41
C ARG A 507 22.98 -35.45 -14.31
N ASP A 508 22.57 -35.07 -13.11
CA ASP A 508 23.47 -34.85 -11.99
C ASP A 508 23.72 -36.15 -11.22
N GLU A 509 24.97 -36.59 -11.17
CA GLU A 509 25.37 -37.79 -10.42
C GLU A 509 25.09 -37.66 -8.92
N ALA A 510 25.05 -36.44 -8.35
CA ALA A 510 24.69 -36.21 -6.95
C ALA A 510 23.21 -36.53 -6.65
N TRP A 511 22.32 -36.40 -7.65
CA TRP A 511 20.91 -36.78 -7.55
C TRP A 511 20.66 -38.24 -7.92
N LEU A 512 21.48 -38.82 -8.79
CA LEU A 512 21.38 -40.24 -9.17
C LEU A 512 21.99 -41.18 -8.14
N SER A 513 23.00 -40.74 -7.37
CA SER A 513 23.62 -41.52 -6.31
C SER A 513 22.83 -41.43 -4.99
N GLY A 514 22.60 -42.57 -4.34
CA GLY A 514 21.87 -42.66 -3.06
C GLY A 514 20.34 -42.55 -3.13
N LEU A 515 19.76 -41.91 -4.16
CA LEU A 515 18.32 -41.66 -4.27
C LEU A 515 17.62 -42.59 -5.27
N ALA A 516 17.53 -43.88 -4.96
CA ALA A 516 17.04 -44.92 -5.87
C ALA A 516 15.66 -44.65 -6.52
N GLU A 517 14.74 -43.95 -5.83
CA GLU A 517 13.45 -43.56 -6.40
C GLU A 517 13.57 -42.46 -7.46
N VAL A 518 14.51 -41.52 -7.29
CA VAL A 518 14.85 -40.52 -8.31
C VAL A 518 15.44 -41.22 -9.53
N SER A 519 16.40 -42.14 -9.34
CA SER A 519 16.96 -42.95 -10.42
C SER A 519 15.88 -43.73 -11.19
N ARG A 520 14.88 -44.28 -10.47
CA ARG A 520 13.70 -44.96 -11.07
C ARG A 520 12.86 -44.00 -11.94
N CYS A 521 12.59 -42.78 -11.46
CA CYS A 521 11.86 -41.80 -12.27
C CYS A 521 12.69 -41.28 -13.46
N CYS A 522 14.01 -41.18 -13.32
CA CYS A 522 14.92 -40.79 -14.40
C CYS A 522 15.01 -41.80 -15.55
N ALA A 523 14.75 -43.08 -15.28
CA ALA A 523 14.59 -44.10 -16.31
C ALA A 523 13.31 -43.95 -17.16
N MET A 524 12.36 -43.09 -16.75
CA MET A 524 11.17 -42.74 -17.51
C MET A 524 11.42 -41.46 -18.34
N ASP A 525 10.62 -41.27 -19.39
CA ASP A 525 10.73 -40.10 -20.30
C ASP A 525 9.45 -39.24 -20.26
N GLY A 526 9.57 -37.99 -20.76
CA GLY A 526 8.49 -37.05 -20.98
C GLY A 526 7.50 -36.92 -19.81
N ARG A 527 6.22 -37.20 -20.12
CA ARG A 527 5.10 -37.05 -19.18
C ARG A 527 5.14 -38.08 -18.04
N ALA A 528 5.62 -39.29 -18.32
CA ALA A 528 5.71 -40.37 -17.33
C ALA A 528 6.77 -40.06 -16.26
N ARG A 529 7.89 -39.43 -16.64
CA ARG A 529 8.87 -38.88 -15.69
C ARG A 529 8.21 -37.88 -14.74
N ILE A 530 7.44 -36.91 -15.26
CA ILE A 530 6.80 -35.88 -14.42
C ILE A 530 5.82 -36.47 -13.42
N LEU A 531 4.96 -37.41 -13.86
CA LEU A 531 4.03 -38.11 -12.98
C LEU A 531 4.77 -38.92 -11.90
N CYS A 532 5.85 -39.62 -12.26
CA CYS A 532 6.68 -40.34 -11.31
C CYS A 532 7.29 -39.42 -10.23
N PHE A 533 7.85 -38.27 -10.61
CA PHE A 533 8.37 -37.27 -9.67
C PHE A 533 7.26 -36.64 -8.79
N ASP A 534 6.04 -36.54 -9.31
CA ASP A 534 4.86 -36.08 -8.58
C ASP A 534 4.33 -37.08 -7.54
N GLU A 535 4.59 -38.37 -7.78
CA GLU A 535 4.15 -39.52 -6.98
C GLU A 535 5.28 -40.14 -6.14
N LEU A 536 6.48 -39.54 -6.11
CA LEU A 536 7.55 -39.90 -5.18
C LEU A 536 7.00 -39.97 -3.76
N SER A 537 7.01 -41.17 -3.19
CA SER A 537 6.23 -41.55 -2.02
C SER A 537 7.16 -42.04 -0.94
N SER A 538 6.97 -41.59 0.30
CA SER A 538 7.87 -41.84 1.43
C SER A 538 7.82 -43.28 1.96
N HIS A 539 8.17 -44.25 1.12
CA HIS A 539 8.20 -45.67 1.44
C HIS A 539 9.33 -46.07 2.39
N LEU A 540 10.28 -45.16 2.67
CA LEU A 540 11.30 -45.36 3.69
C LEU A 540 10.91 -44.72 5.03
N ASN A 541 10.93 -45.55 6.07
CA ASN A 541 11.00 -45.10 7.45
C ASN A 541 12.39 -44.52 7.73
N ALA A 542 12.61 -43.24 7.43
CA ALA A 542 13.80 -42.52 7.85
C ALA A 542 13.79 -42.38 9.38
N SER A 543 14.66 -43.12 10.07
CA SER A 543 14.81 -43.08 11.53
C SER A 543 15.60 -41.85 11.97
N VAL A 544 14.95 -40.68 12.00
CA VAL A 544 15.54 -39.46 12.54
C VAL A 544 15.33 -39.43 14.06
N GLU A 545 16.27 -40.01 14.83
CA GLU A 545 16.13 -40.20 16.28
C GLU A 545 16.33 -38.92 17.12
N GLU A 546 16.91 -37.85 16.57
CA GLU A 546 17.13 -36.60 17.32
C GLU A 546 15.85 -35.78 17.51
N ARG A 547 15.43 -35.63 18.77
CA ARG A 547 14.43 -34.64 19.17
C ARG A 547 14.94 -33.23 18.89
N PRO A 548 14.10 -32.30 18.37
CA PRO A 548 14.47 -30.89 18.28
C PRO A 548 14.88 -30.31 19.64
N GLU A 549 15.95 -29.50 19.68
CA GLU A 549 16.32 -28.73 20.88
C GLU A 549 15.12 -27.84 21.29
N LEU A 550 14.68 -27.92 22.55
CA LEU A 550 13.48 -27.20 23.01
C LEU A 550 13.79 -25.75 23.42
N CYS A 551 14.89 -25.57 24.17
CA CYS A 551 15.38 -24.28 24.66
C CYS A 551 16.83 -24.45 25.11
N SER A 552 17.75 -23.64 24.59
CA SER A 552 19.18 -23.63 24.94
C SER A 552 19.83 -22.33 24.46
N THR A 553 20.97 -21.94 25.04
CA THR A 553 21.75 -20.79 24.57
C THR A 553 22.31 -21.01 23.16
N SER A 554 22.68 -22.24 22.80
CA SER A 554 23.12 -22.61 21.44
C SER A 554 22.00 -22.50 20.40
N LEU A 555 20.75 -22.85 20.78
CA LEU A 555 19.58 -22.69 19.92
C LEU A 555 19.27 -21.22 19.68
N CYS A 556 19.36 -20.39 20.72
CA CYS A 556 19.11 -18.95 20.61
C CYS A 556 20.18 -18.22 19.79
N SER A 557 21.46 -18.58 19.90
CA SER A 557 22.48 -18.07 18.96
C SER A 557 22.09 -18.40 17.52
N LYS A 558 21.87 -19.68 17.18
CA LYS A 558 21.46 -20.11 15.83
C LYS A 558 20.18 -19.42 15.34
N TYR A 559 19.22 -19.15 16.22
CA TYR A 559 17.97 -18.44 15.90
C TYR A 559 18.21 -16.98 15.50
N HIS A 560 19.09 -16.28 16.23
CA HIS A 560 19.46 -14.90 15.91
C HIS A 560 20.43 -14.81 14.71
N ASP A 561 21.37 -15.75 14.60
CA ASP A 561 22.44 -15.75 13.59
C ASP A 561 21.93 -16.11 12.17
N LEU A 562 21.06 -17.11 12.05
CA LEU A 562 20.60 -17.65 10.74
C LEU A 562 19.31 -17.01 10.20
N GLY A 563 18.57 -16.25 11.02
CA GLY A 563 17.38 -15.51 10.57
C GLY A 563 16.32 -16.37 9.85
N PHE A 564 16.12 -16.14 8.54
CA PHE A 564 15.17 -16.91 7.74
C PHE A 564 15.66 -18.34 7.42
N GLU A 565 16.96 -18.54 7.26
CA GLU A 565 17.57 -19.85 7.01
C GLU A 565 17.29 -20.82 8.18
N PHE A 566 17.21 -20.31 9.42
CA PHE A 566 16.74 -21.09 10.57
C PHE A 566 15.35 -21.69 10.32
N LYS A 567 14.42 -20.92 9.73
CA LYS A 567 13.06 -21.40 9.42
C LYS A 567 13.07 -22.44 8.29
N GLN A 568 13.95 -22.29 7.29
CA GLN A 568 14.15 -23.28 6.24
C GLN A 568 14.73 -24.59 6.78
N ARG A 569 15.78 -24.54 7.60
CA ARG A 569 16.39 -25.71 8.26
C ARG A 569 15.41 -26.42 9.20
N VAL A 570 14.59 -25.67 9.94
CA VAL A 570 13.47 -26.21 10.73
C VAL A 570 12.45 -26.89 9.80
N ALA A 571 12.00 -26.24 8.73
CA ALA A 571 11.03 -26.82 7.81
C ALA A 571 11.51 -28.14 7.16
N TYR A 572 12.76 -28.19 6.69
CA TYR A 572 13.43 -29.39 6.19
C TYR A 572 13.51 -30.48 7.26
N GLY A 573 14.04 -30.15 8.44
CA GLY A 573 14.22 -31.12 9.54
C GLY A 573 12.91 -31.62 10.15
N PHE A 574 11.81 -30.88 10.01
CA PHE A 574 10.47 -31.38 10.31
C PHE A 574 9.94 -32.27 9.17
N GLY A 575 10.11 -31.87 7.90
CA GLY A 575 9.66 -32.65 6.74
C GLY A 575 10.26 -34.06 6.67
N GLN A 576 11.56 -34.20 6.92
CA GLN A 576 12.23 -35.50 7.05
C GLN A 576 11.72 -36.34 8.22
N ARG A 577 11.48 -35.73 9.40
CA ARG A 577 10.99 -36.42 10.60
C ARG A 577 9.54 -36.90 10.46
N PHE A 578 8.73 -36.17 9.70
CA PHE A 578 7.29 -36.41 9.57
C PHE A 578 6.88 -36.58 8.09
N PRO A 579 7.41 -37.60 7.39
CA PRO A 579 7.26 -37.76 5.93
C PRO A 579 5.84 -38.18 5.49
N LYS A 580 4.91 -38.33 6.45
CA LYS A 580 3.49 -38.69 6.26
C LYS A 580 2.52 -37.69 6.93
N ALA A 581 3.01 -36.62 7.56
CA ALA A 581 2.15 -35.64 8.19
C ALA A 581 1.53 -34.70 7.14
N ALA A 582 0.26 -34.35 7.31
CA ALA A 582 -0.42 -33.45 6.38
C ALA A 582 0.15 -32.03 6.47
N MET A 583 0.21 -31.30 5.35
CA MET A 583 0.78 -29.94 5.29
C MET A 583 0.21 -28.97 6.33
N GLY A 584 -1.08 -29.08 6.67
CA GLY A 584 -1.70 -28.30 7.75
C GLY A 584 -1.13 -28.63 9.14
N GLN A 585 -0.88 -29.90 9.44
CA GLN A 585 -0.23 -30.33 10.69
C GLN A 585 1.22 -29.86 10.74
N MET A 586 1.93 -29.94 9.60
CA MET A 586 3.32 -29.48 9.47
C MET A 586 3.45 -27.99 9.74
N ARG A 587 2.61 -27.18 9.11
CA ARG A 587 2.50 -25.73 9.36
C ARG A 587 2.30 -25.45 10.85
N ASP A 588 1.30 -26.07 11.47
CA ASP A 588 0.95 -25.82 12.87
C ASP A 588 2.06 -26.25 13.83
N LEU A 589 2.75 -27.35 13.54
CA LEU A 589 3.84 -27.89 14.35
C LEU A 589 5.10 -27.02 14.24
N ILE A 590 5.48 -26.61 13.03
CA ILE A 590 6.61 -25.69 12.78
C ILE A 590 6.31 -24.32 13.42
N SER A 591 5.09 -23.78 13.26
CA SER A 591 4.71 -22.50 13.90
C SER A 591 4.75 -22.57 15.43
N LYS A 592 4.26 -23.65 16.04
CA LYS A 592 4.33 -23.86 17.50
C LYS A 592 5.77 -23.99 17.99
N TYR A 593 6.63 -24.69 17.25
CA TYR A 593 8.05 -24.81 17.57
C TYR A 593 8.75 -23.46 17.52
N LEU A 594 8.59 -22.69 16.42
CA LEU A 594 9.20 -21.36 16.29
C LEU A 594 8.70 -20.39 17.38
N ALA A 595 7.41 -20.41 17.74
CA ALA A 595 6.86 -19.58 18.82
C ALA A 595 7.28 -20.04 20.24
N MET A 596 7.76 -21.28 20.40
CA MET A 596 8.39 -21.77 21.64
C MET A 596 9.85 -21.31 21.71
N VAL A 597 10.62 -21.45 20.62
CA VAL A 597 12.00 -20.98 20.53
C VAL A 597 12.08 -19.48 20.78
N GLN A 598 11.21 -18.69 20.14
CA GLN A 598 11.15 -17.24 20.37
C GLN A 598 10.95 -16.91 21.86
N ARG A 599 9.90 -17.45 22.51
CA ARG A 599 9.63 -17.20 23.94
C ARG A 599 10.75 -17.69 24.87
N CYS A 600 11.47 -18.77 24.51
CA CYS A 600 12.65 -19.23 25.23
C CYS A 600 13.78 -18.18 25.15
N CYS A 601 14.08 -17.66 23.97
CA CYS A 601 15.15 -16.69 23.76
C CYS A 601 14.82 -15.33 24.38
N ASP A 602 13.56 -14.90 24.29
CA ASP A 602 13.06 -13.69 24.94
C ASP A 602 13.22 -13.82 26.48
N ALA A 603 12.72 -14.91 27.09
CA ALA A 603 12.79 -15.10 28.55
C ALA A 603 14.22 -15.26 29.11
N MET A 604 15.17 -15.80 28.32
CA MET A 604 16.58 -15.81 28.72
C MET A 604 17.24 -14.42 28.67
N SER A 605 16.63 -13.44 28.00
CA SER A 605 17.08 -12.04 28.04
C SER A 605 16.52 -11.27 29.27
N ASP A 606 15.32 -11.62 29.74
CA ASP A 606 14.64 -10.93 30.85
C ASP A 606 15.28 -11.17 32.24
N PHE A 607 15.89 -12.33 32.51
CA PHE A 607 16.43 -12.70 33.84
C PHE A 607 17.55 -11.78 34.36
N LYS A 608 17.96 -10.78 33.57
CA LYS A 608 18.92 -9.75 33.95
C LYS A 608 18.28 -8.46 34.49
N MET A 609 16.97 -8.26 34.33
CA MET A 609 16.28 -7.02 34.71
C MET A 609 15.81 -6.95 36.17
N ASP A 610 15.34 -8.04 36.78
CA ASP A 610 14.65 -7.99 38.09
C ASP A 610 15.51 -7.43 39.24
N VAL A 611 16.85 -7.57 39.16
CA VAL A 611 17.77 -7.02 40.17
C VAL A 611 17.91 -5.50 40.04
N GLU A 612 17.88 -4.95 38.82
CA GLU A 612 18.00 -3.50 38.59
C GLU A 612 16.77 -2.73 39.12
N GLU A 613 15.57 -3.33 39.08
CA GLU A 613 14.34 -2.66 39.54
C GLU A 613 14.31 -2.46 41.08
N VAL A 614 14.80 -3.45 41.84
CA VAL A 614 14.93 -3.32 43.32
C VAL A 614 16.00 -2.29 43.68
N GLU A 615 17.15 -2.28 42.99
CA GLU A 615 18.21 -1.28 43.19
C GLU A 615 17.70 0.15 42.88
N LEU A 616 16.95 0.33 41.77
CA LEU A 616 16.31 1.60 41.41
C LEU A 616 15.31 2.08 42.47
N ARG A 617 14.52 1.18 43.05
CA ARG A 617 13.52 1.53 44.08
C ARG A 617 14.17 1.88 45.42
N ALA A 618 15.17 1.12 45.87
CA ALA A 618 15.94 1.44 47.07
C ALA A 618 16.65 2.80 46.94
N HIS A 619 17.29 3.05 45.79
CA HIS A 619 17.93 4.33 45.50
C HIS A 619 16.93 5.50 45.54
N ARG A 620 15.73 5.32 44.94
CA ARG A 620 14.67 6.34 44.96
C ARG A 620 14.12 6.59 46.36
N LEU A 621 13.96 5.56 47.20
CA LEU A 621 13.55 5.73 48.59
C LEU A 621 14.57 6.53 49.41
N CYS A 622 15.87 6.31 49.22
CA CYS A 622 16.88 7.15 49.87
C CYS A 622 16.94 8.58 49.34
N LEU A 623 16.77 8.79 48.03
CA LEU A 623 16.66 10.14 47.47
C LEU A 623 15.46 10.89 48.07
N ASP A 624 14.28 10.27 48.11
CA ASP A 624 13.09 10.83 48.74
C ASP A 624 13.32 11.07 50.25
N ALA A 625 13.94 10.13 50.98
CA ALA A 625 14.24 10.29 52.41
C ALA A 625 15.16 11.49 52.70
N HIS A 626 16.26 11.62 51.95
CA HIS A 626 17.20 12.74 52.11
C HIS A 626 16.63 14.09 51.65
N GLN A 627 15.71 14.10 50.68
CA GLN A 627 15.09 15.34 50.16
C GLN A 627 13.88 15.82 50.98
N LEU A 628 13.09 14.89 51.55
CA LEU A 628 11.79 15.19 52.15
C LEU A 628 11.81 15.19 53.68
N GLY A 629 12.69 14.38 54.29
CA GLY A 629 12.67 14.11 55.73
C GLY A 629 11.63 13.06 56.16
N GLU A 630 11.70 12.63 57.42
CA GLU A 630 10.93 11.52 57.99
C GLU A 630 9.41 11.69 57.86
N GLU A 631 8.86 12.83 58.28
CA GLU A 631 7.42 13.08 58.31
C GLU A 631 6.79 12.99 56.91
N LYS A 632 7.38 13.69 55.93
CA LYS A 632 6.90 13.64 54.54
C LYS A 632 7.11 12.28 53.87
N LEU A 633 8.15 11.55 54.23
CA LEU A 633 8.33 10.17 53.76
C LEU A 633 7.21 9.28 54.34
N ALA A 634 6.88 9.43 55.62
CA ALA A 634 5.76 8.75 56.26
C ALA A 634 4.42 9.12 55.59
N ASP A 635 4.18 10.38 55.22
CA ASP A 635 2.97 10.79 54.48
C ASP A 635 2.84 10.05 53.14
N ARG A 636 3.92 9.97 52.36
CA ARG A 636 3.93 9.25 51.08
C ARG A 636 3.67 7.76 51.25
N ILE A 637 4.26 7.15 52.27
CA ILE A 637 4.03 5.74 52.61
C ILE A 637 2.57 5.53 53.06
N MET A 638 2.03 6.44 53.89
CA MET A 638 0.65 6.42 54.39
C MET A 638 -0.37 6.52 53.26
N ILE A 639 -0.16 7.41 52.29
CA ILE A 639 -0.97 7.50 51.07
C ILE A 639 -0.93 6.15 50.31
N GLY A 640 0.27 5.60 50.06
CA GLY A 640 0.42 4.33 49.34
C GLY A 640 -0.25 3.13 50.04
N LEU A 641 -0.14 3.06 51.36
CA LEU A 641 -0.81 2.04 52.18
C LEU A 641 -2.33 2.21 52.20
N ALA A 642 -2.84 3.45 52.33
CA ALA A 642 -4.28 3.75 52.30
C ALA A 642 -4.96 3.37 50.98
N GLN A 643 -4.23 3.43 49.86
CA GLN A 643 -4.72 3.01 48.54
C GLN A 643 -4.80 1.49 48.38
N ARG A 644 -3.84 0.75 48.97
CA ARG A 644 -3.79 -0.73 48.93
C ARG A 644 -4.71 -1.37 49.96
N ILE A 645 -4.82 -0.77 51.15
CA ILE A 645 -5.52 -1.30 52.33
C ILE A 645 -6.62 -0.31 52.76
N SER A 646 -7.55 0.01 51.84
CA SER A 646 -8.55 1.06 52.00
C SER A 646 -9.56 0.88 53.15
N VAL A 647 -9.61 -0.30 53.76
CA VAL A 647 -10.51 -0.65 54.88
C VAL A 647 -9.89 -0.48 56.27
N ALA A 648 -8.59 -0.21 56.36
CA ALA A 648 -7.91 0.03 57.63
C ALA A 648 -8.30 1.38 58.26
N SER A 649 -7.97 1.57 59.54
CA SER A 649 -8.11 2.86 60.23
C SER A 649 -6.94 3.79 59.92
N PHE A 650 -7.15 5.11 60.03
CA PHE A 650 -6.08 6.10 59.89
C PHE A 650 -4.91 5.82 60.85
N VAL A 651 -5.21 5.55 62.12
CA VAL A 651 -4.23 5.32 63.20
C VAL A 651 -3.32 4.13 62.88
N ASN A 652 -3.86 3.03 62.35
CA ASN A 652 -3.06 1.84 62.07
C ASN A 652 -2.16 2.07 60.85
N ILE A 653 -2.68 2.71 59.80
CA ILE A 653 -1.89 2.99 58.59
C ILE A 653 -0.80 4.05 58.85
N SER A 654 -1.08 5.12 59.60
CA SER A 654 -0.09 6.15 59.91
C SER A 654 1.02 5.62 60.82
N SER A 655 0.69 4.76 61.80
CA SER A 655 1.69 4.12 62.66
C SER A 655 2.62 3.18 61.88
N VAL A 656 2.09 2.37 60.96
CA VAL A 656 2.87 1.48 60.09
C VAL A 656 3.74 2.29 59.12
N ALA A 657 3.20 3.38 58.55
CA ALA A 657 3.94 4.25 57.64
C ALA A 657 5.13 4.95 58.29
N LEU A 658 4.95 5.48 59.52
CA LEU A 658 6.02 6.13 60.29
C LEU A 658 7.14 5.15 60.64
N HIS A 659 6.80 3.95 61.09
CA HIS A 659 7.80 2.92 61.42
C HIS A 659 8.60 2.48 60.18
N PHE A 660 7.97 2.40 59.00
CA PHE A 660 8.67 2.11 57.75
C PHE A 660 9.56 3.28 57.30
N ALA A 661 9.12 4.54 57.44
CA ALA A 661 9.93 5.72 57.13
C ALA A 661 11.23 5.76 57.97
N GLN A 662 11.13 5.51 59.27
CA GLN A 662 12.28 5.39 60.19
C GLN A 662 13.23 4.26 59.78
N SER A 663 12.67 3.12 59.36
CA SER A 663 13.44 1.96 58.90
C SER A 663 14.17 2.22 57.57
N VAL A 664 13.54 2.94 56.64
CA VAL A 664 14.15 3.40 55.38
C VAL A 664 15.31 4.35 55.65
N ILE A 665 15.13 5.38 56.49
CA ILE A 665 16.20 6.31 56.87
C ILE A 665 17.39 5.56 57.46
N LYS A 666 17.14 4.63 58.39
CA LYS A 666 18.16 3.79 58.99
C LYS A 666 18.93 2.92 57.97
N CYS A 667 18.27 2.41 56.93
CA CYS A 667 18.96 1.70 55.84
C CYS A 667 19.76 2.63 54.92
N CYS A 668 19.32 3.87 54.71
CA CYS A 668 20.05 4.86 53.92
C CYS A 668 21.32 5.34 54.64
N ASP A 669 21.27 5.51 55.96
CA ASP A 669 22.43 5.87 56.80
C ASP A 669 23.44 4.71 56.97
N ALA A 670 23.07 3.47 56.65
CA ALA A 670 23.87 2.26 56.83
C ALA A 670 24.57 1.78 55.53
N ASP A 671 25.25 2.70 54.83
CA ASP A 671 26.15 2.41 53.69
C ASP A 671 25.52 1.61 52.53
N HIS A 672 24.21 1.74 52.33
CA HIS A 672 23.43 1.05 51.29
C HIS A 672 23.56 -0.48 51.31
N GLU A 673 23.61 -1.09 52.50
CA GLU A 673 23.72 -2.55 52.62
C GLU A 673 22.54 -3.24 51.90
N LYS A 674 22.85 -4.01 50.84
CA LYS A 674 21.90 -4.42 49.79
C LYS A 674 20.71 -5.24 50.31
N THR A 675 20.86 -5.89 51.45
CA THR A 675 19.80 -6.69 52.07
C THR A 675 18.88 -5.86 52.98
N CYS A 676 19.32 -4.70 53.48
CA CYS A 676 18.59 -3.90 54.46
C CYS A 676 17.18 -3.53 53.97
N PHE A 677 17.03 -3.05 52.73
CA PHE A 677 15.71 -2.68 52.19
C PHE A 677 14.75 -3.87 52.07
N MET A 678 15.24 -5.02 51.61
CA MET A 678 14.43 -6.25 51.54
C MET A 678 14.09 -6.76 52.95
N GLU A 679 15.04 -6.71 53.89
CA GLU A 679 14.81 -7.09 55.29
C GLU A 679 13.76 -6.20 55.96
N GLN A 680 13.78 -4.88 55.74
CA GLN A 680 12.77 -3.98 56.30
C GLN A 680 11.40 -4.11 55.61
N GLU A 681 11.34 -4.37 54.29
CA GLU A 681 10.07 -4.63 53.60
C GLU A 681 9.45 -5.95 54.04
N PHE A 682 10.24 -7.03 54.18
CA PHE A 682 9.76 -8.28 54.76
C PHE A 682 9.39 -8.17 56.25
N ALA A 683 10.12 -7.39 57.06
CA ALA A 683 9.77 -7.14 58.45
C ALA A 683 8.46 -6.35 58.59
N LEU A 684 8.19 -5.40 57.68
CA LEU A 684 6.92 -4.68 57.61
C LEU A 684 5.77 -5.63 57.26
N GLU A 685 5.95 -6.51 56.29
CA GLU A 685 4.98 -7.54 55.93
C GLU A 685 4.74 -8.53 57.09
N ASP A 686 5.79 -8.98 57.79
CA ASP A 686 5.68 -9.81 58.98
C ASP A 686 4.92 -9.09 60.09
N GLN A 687 5.15 -7.80 60.31
CA GLN A 687 4.40 -6.99 61.27
C GLN A 687 2.92 -6.92 60.88
N VAL A 688 2.60 -6.62 59.62
CA VAL A 688 1.21 -6.57 59.10
C VAL A 688 0.50 -7.93 59.20
N CYS A 689 1.23 -9.03 58.99
CA CYS A 689 0.70 -10.39 59.11
C CYS A 689 0.61 -10.90 60.56
N SER A 690 1.39 -10.35 61.48
CA SER A 690 1.39 -10.70 62.91
C SER A 690 0.45 -9.83 63.75
N ASP A 691 0.07 -8.64 63.26
CA ASP A 691 -0.79 -7.71 63.97
C ASP A 691 -2.21 -8.27 64.14
N SER A 692 -2.54 -8.64 65.37
CA SER A 692 -3.68 -9.48 65.71
C SER A 692 -5.01 -8.74 65.83
N GLU A 693 -5.03 -7.41 65.72
CA GLU A 693 -6.24 -6.62 66.05
C GLU A 693 -6.84 -5.81 64.88
N ALA A 694 -6.27 -5.83 63.66
CA ALA A 694 -6.94 -5.23 62.49
C ALA A 694 -6.53 -5.75 61.11
N LEU A 695 -5.23 -5.70 60.77
CA LEU A 695 -4.79 -5.78 59.37
C LEU A 695 -4.80 -7.21 58.82
N SER A 696 -4.35 -8.18 59.62
CA SER A 696 -4.33 -9.61 59.29
C SER A 696 -5.73 -10.19 59.01
N HIS A 697 -6.79 -9.62 59.59
CA HIS A 697 -8.18 -10.03 59.36
C HIS A 697 -8.79 -9.57 58.03
N ILE A 698 -8.11 -8.70 57.28
CA ILE A 698 -8.57 -8.25 55.96
C ILE A 698 -8.37 -9.42 54.97
N PRO A 699 -9.42 -9.98 54.33
CA PRO A 699 -9.29 -11.24 53.59
C PRO A 699 -8.24 -11.23 52.48
N SER A 700 -8.06 -10.08 51.80
CA SER A 700 -7.04 -9.91 50.77
C SER A 700 -5.61 -9.92 51.34
N VAL A 701 -5.41 -9.33 52.53
CA VAL A 701 -4.12 -9.33 53.25
C VAL A 701 -3.81 -10.72 53.80
N SER A 702 -4.78 -11.38 54.44
CA SER A 702 -4.59 -12.74 54.99
C SER A 702 -4.11 -13.74 53.93
N ARG A 703 -4.65 -13.65 52.70
CA ARG A 703 -4.24 -14.49 51.58
C ARG A 703 -2.80 -14.22 51.12
N CYS A 704 -2.28 -13.00 51.29
CA CYS A 704 -0.86 -12.73 51.04
C CYS A 704 0.01 -13.28 52.19
N CYS A 705 -0.46 -13.19 53.44
CA CYS A 705 0.25 -13.70 54.61
C CYS A 705 0.46 -15.23 54.62
N GLU A 706 -0.33 -15.99 53.86
CA GLU A 706 -0.16 -17.44 53.66
C GLU A 706 0.95 -17.81 52.64
N LEU A 707 1.50 -16.83 51.90
CA LEU A 707 2.50 -17.05 50.87
C LEU A 707 3.94 -17.02 51.42
N HIS A 708 4.86 -17.67 50.71
CA HIS A 708 6.30 -17.58 50.98
C HIS A 708 6.76 -16.11 50.83
N PRO A 709 7.72 -15.58 51.63
CA PRO A 709 8.05 -14.14 51.66
C PRO A 709 8.23 -13.44 50.30
N PHE A 710 8.86 -14.10 49.32
CA PHE A 710 8.96 -13.58 47.94
C PHE A 710 7.59 -13.45 47.24
N ASP A 711 6.77 -14.50 47.24
CA ASP A 711 5.42 -14.49 46.67
C ASP A 711 4.48 -13.55 47.44
N ARG A 712 4.68 -13.44 48.76
CA ARG A 712 3.97 -12.53 49.65
C ARG A 712 4.21 -11.07 49.28
N SER A 713 5.45 -10.68 48.99
CA SER A 713 5.76 -9.30 48.61
C SER A 713 5.14 -8.92 47.26
N VAL A 714 5.23 -9.82 46.27
CA VAL A 714 4.51 -9.69 44.99
C VAL A 714 3.00 -9.58 45.22
N CYS A 715 2.43 -10.35 46.15
CA CYS A 715 1.03 -10.28 46.52
C CYS A 715 0.67 -8.94 47.18
N PHE A 716 1.45 -8.43 48.14
CA PHE A 716 1.25 -7.13 48.79
C PHE A 716 1.33 -5.96 47.81
N HIS A 717 2.19 -6.02 46.79
CA HIS A 717 2.22 -5.02 45.72
C HIS A 717 1.05 -5.17 44.74
N SER A 718 0.54 -6.38 44.60
CA SER A 718 -0.67 -6.70 43.80
C SER A 718 -1.98 -6.45 44.54
N LEU A 719 -1.97 -6.03 45.82
CA LEU A 719 -3.17 -5.67 46.58
C LEU A 719 -3.83 -4.41 46.00
N ARG A 720 -4.82 -4.65 45.12
CA ARG A 720 -5.73 -3.61 44.61
C ARG A 720 -7.00 -3.58 45.47
N SER A 721 -7.47 -2.38 45.80
CA SER A 721 -8.77 -2.18 46.44
C SER A 721 -9.90 -2.67 45.51
N THR A 722 -10.42 -3.87 45.77
CA THR A 722 -11.54 -4.48 45.02
C THR A 722 -12.89 -3.83 45.34
N GLN A 723 -12.97 -2.98 46.38
CA GLN A 723 -14.20 -2.33 46.85
C GLN A 723 -14.34 -0.86 46.41
N ALA A 724 -13.45 -0.36 45.55
CA ALA A 724 -13.49 1.04 45.10
C ALA A 724 -14.82 1.45 44.41
N SER A 725 -15.53 0.52 43.77
CA SER A 725 -16.87 0.79 43.22
C SER A 725 -17.91 1.04 44.31
N THR A 726 -17.85 0.33 45.43
CA THR A 726 -18.88 0.40 46.48
C THR A 726 -18.77 1.66 47.34
N LEU A 727 -17.54 2.13 47.61
CA LEU A 727 -17.30 3.42 48.29
C LEU A 727 -17.49 4.64 47.40
N ALA A 728 -17.53 4.49 46.07
CA ALA A 728 -17.75 5.58 45.12
C ALA A 728 -19.22 5.71 44.66
N SER A 729 -20.00 4.62 44.65
CA SER A 729 -21.35 4.60 44.06
C SER A 729 -22.51 5.04 44.99
N THR A 730 -22.26 5.47 46.23
CA THR A 730 -23.31 6.08 47.05
C THR A 730 -23.64 7.49 46.55
N HIS A 731 -24.55 7.57 45.57
CA HIS A 731 -25.31 8.77 45.17
C HIS A 731 -26.28 9.27 46.25
N VAL A 732 -25.97 9.02 47.53
CA VAL A 732 -26.78 9.45 48.67
C VAL A 732 -26.46 10.91 48.95
N ALA A 733 -27.53 11.68 49.16
CA ALA A 733 -27.54 13.12 49.33
C ALA A 733 -26.43 13.68 50.24
N VAL A 734 -26.02 14.92 49.92
CA VAL A 734 -25.28 15.84 50.78
C VAL A 734 -25.88 15.81 52.19
N GLY A 735 -25.19 15.14 53.12
CA GLY A 735 -25.66 14.91 54.48
C GLY A 735 -24.52 14.42 55.35
N LYS A 736 -24.08 15.30 56.27
CA LYS A 736 -23.11 15.08 57.35
C LYS A 736 -22.05 13.99 57.12
N ASP A 737 -20.87 14.42 56.69
CA ASP A 737 -19.66 13.63 56.83
C ASP A 737 -19.21 13.66 58.29
N ASP A 738 -19.81 12.79 59.12
CA ASP A 738 -19.51 12.64 60.56
C ASP A 738 -18.06 12.11 60.83
N SER A 739 -17.21 12.01 59.80
CA SER A 739 -15.83 11.54 59.86
C SER A 739 -14.78 12.64 60.14
N LEU A 740 -15.15 13.92 59.98
CA LEU A 740 -14.24 15.06 60.17
C LEU A 740 -14.60 15.90 61.42
N PRO A 741 -13.60 16.55 62.05
CA PRO A 741 -13.85 17.46 63.17
C PRO A 741 -14.81 18.61 62.82
N GLY A 742 -15.46 19.17 63.85
CA GLY A 742 -16.31 20.35 63.69
C GLY A 742 -15.50 21.58 63.27
N HIS A 743 -16.15 22.59 62.67
CA HIS A 743 -15.46 23.79 62.15
C HIS A 743 -14.54 24.47 63.19
N VAL A 744 -14.95 24.46 64.47
CA VAL A 744 -14.14 24.96 65.59
C VAL A 744 -12.86 24.15 65.79
N GLU A 745 -12.95 22.81 65.77
CA GLU A 745 -11.82 21.90 65.97
C GLU A 745 -10.86 21.92 64.77
N GLU A 746 -11.40 22.02 63.55
CA GLU A 746 -10.67 22.21 62.29
C GLU A 746 -9.85 23.50 62.32
N CYS A 747 -10.47 24.63 62.68
CA CYS A 747 -9.74 25.89 62.83
C CYS A 747 -8.76 25.90 64.00
N GLN A 748 -9.04 25.20 65.10
CA GLN A 748 -8.07 25.00 66.19
C GLN A 748 -6.87 24.13 65.76
N ALA A 749 -7.07 23.11 64.93
CA ALA A 749 -5.99 22.29 64.38
C ALA A 749 -5.08 23.14 63.47
N PHE A 750 -5.65 23.95 62.57
CA PHE A 750 -4.88 24.88 61.74
C PHE A 750 -4.18 25.98 62.56
N ALA A 751 -4.80 26.49 63.62
CA ALA A 751 -4.20 27.49 64.50
C ALA A 751 -3.06 26.94 65.40
N SER A 752 -3.12 25.65 65.75
CA SER A 752 -2.09 24.97 66.55
C SER A 752 -0.95 24.38 65.72
N GLY A 753 -1.06 24.38 64.38
CA GLY A 753 -0.08 23.74 63.49
C GLY A 753 -0.15 22.21 63.53
N ASN A 754 -1.29 21.64 63.93
CA ASN A 754 -1.44 20.20 64.05
C ASN A 754 -1.64 19.55 62.66
N HIS A 755 -0.58 18.90 62.15
CA HIS A 755 -0.57 18.25 60.85
C HIS A 755 -1.60 17.11 60.70
N SER A 756 -1.96 16.44 61.80
CA SER A 756 -2.83 15.23 61.77
C SER A 756 -4.17 15.40 61.06
N LEU A 757 -4.74 16.60 60.99
CA LEU A 757 -5.97 16.85 60.22
C LEU A 757 -5.72 16.82 58.71
N THR A 758 -4.61 17.40 58.25
CA THR A 758 -4.19 17.34 56.84
C THR A 758 -3.87 15.90 56.47
N ASP A 759 -3.19 15.17 57.35
CA ASP A 759 -2.81 13.76 57.18
C ASP A 759 -4.07 12.87 57.11
N GLN A 760 -5.06 13.12 57.96
CA GLN A 760 -6.35 12.45 57.91
C GLN A 760 -7.10 12.77 56.60
N VAL A 761 -7.06 14.01 56.10
CA VAL A 761 -7.66 14.35 54.79
C VAL A 761 -6.93 13.67 53.63
N MET A 762 -5.60 13.56 53.68
CA MET A 762 -4.80 12.80 52.71
C MET A 762 -5.18 11.32 52.69
N PHE A 763 -5.24 10.69 53.88
CA PHE A 763 -5.69 9.31 54.07
C PHE A 763 -7.12 9.08 53.55
N GLU A 764 -8.06 9.94 53.95
CA GLU A 764 -9.49 9.84 53.60
C GLU A 764 -9.74 10.01 52.10
N PHE A 765 -8.95 10.84 51.42
CA PHE A 765 -9.00 10.96 49.97
C PHE A 765 -8.31 9.79 49.26
N ALA A 766 -7.11 9.39 49.70
CA ALA A 766 -6.34 8.28 49.14
C ALA A 766 -7.13 6.96 49.14
N ARG A 767 -7.80 6.62 50.25
CA ARG A 767 -8.60 5.38 50.36
C ARG A 767 -9.87 5.38 49.51
N ARG A 768 -10.50 6.55 49.30
CA ARG A 768 -11.68 6.69 48.42
C ARG A 768 -11.32 6.81 46.95
N HIS A 769 -10.10 7.22 46.65
CA HIS A 769 -9.58 7.37 45.30
C HIS A 769 -8.25 6.61 45.13
N PRO A 770 -8.24 5.25 45.13
CA PRO A 770 -7.01 4.43 45.07
C PRO A 770 -6.12 4.61 43.84
N ARG A 771 -6.56 5.41 42.86
CA ARG A 771 -5.82 5.74 41.62
C ARG A 771 -5.15 7.11 41.68
N ALA A 772 -5.54 7.99 42.60
CA ALA A 772 -5.00 9.34 42.68
C ALA A 772 -3.48 9.32 42.93
N SER A 773 -2.73 10.28 42.36
CA SER A 773 -1.29 10.34 42.64
C SER A 773 -0.97 10.87 44.02
N VAL A 774 0.17 10.46 44.56
CA VAL A 774 0.74 11.04 45.77
C VAL A 774 0.80 12.57 45.61
N SER A 775 1.31 13.05 44.47
CA SER A 775 1.31 14.47 44.11
C SER A 775 -0.09 15.13 43.96
N GLN A 776 -1.15 14.38 43.61
CA GLN A 776 -2.54 14.86 43.61
C GLN A 776 -3.11 14.94 45.03
N VAL A 777 -2.80 13.98 45.88
CA VAL A 777 -3.22 13.98 47.30
C VAL A 777 -2.48 15.08 48.07
N GLU A 778 -1.18 15.26 47.84
CA GLU A 778 -0.38 16.39 48.34
C GLU A 778 -0.92 17.75 47.83
N SER A 779 -1.31 17.85 46.55
CA SER A 779 -1.87 19.10 45.99
C SER A 779 -3.28 19.40 46.50
N LEU A 780 -4.11 18.37 46.70
CA LEU A 780 -5.40 18.49 47.39
C LEU A 780 -5.19 19.02 48.81
N ALA A 781 -4.28 18.40 49.57
CA ALA A 781 -3.98 18.78 50.94
C ALA A 781 -3.50 20.22 51.06
N ARG A 782 -2.67 20.67 50.11
CA ARG A 782 -2.19 22.07 50.03
C ARG A 782 -3.33 23.04 49.73
N LEU A 783 -4.12 22.78 48.68
CA LEU A 783 -5.25 23.61 48.28
C LEU A 783 -6.31 23.70 49.39
N TYR A 784 -6.65 22.57 50.00
CA TYR A 784 -7.53 22.53 51.17
C TYR A 784 -6.97 23.30 52.35
N SER A 785 -5.67 23.14 52.68
CA SER A 785 -5.04 23.90 53.78
C SER A 785 -5.03 25.41 53.53
N GLU A 786 -4.87 25.84 52.27
CA GLU A 786 -4.94 27.26 51.87
C GLU A 786 -6.36 27.81 52.01
N LEU A 787 -7.36 27.11 51.46
CA LEU A 787 -8.77 27.49 51.56
C LEU A 787 -9.27 27.46 53.01
N ALA A 788 -8.89 26.46 53.80
CA ALA A 788 -9.25 26.34 55.20
C ALA A 788 -8.63 27.46 56.05
N ARG A 789 -7.35 27.81 55.83
CA ARG A 789 -6.73 28.98 56.47
C ARG A 789 -7.45 30.29 56.15
N ALA A 790 -7.95 30.45 54.92
CA ALA A 790 -8.76 31.62 54.55
C ALA A 790 -10.14 31.60 55.25
N CYS A 791 -10.79 30.44 55.34
CA CYS A 791 -12.08 30.29 56.03
C CYS A 791 -11.98 30.51 57.55
N CYS A 792 -10.92 30.04 58.19
CA CYS A 792 -10.68 30.23 59.62
C CYS A 792 -10.30 31.67 60.02
N ALA A 793 -10.14 32.57 59.05
CA ALA A 793 -10.03 34.01 59.27
C ALA A 793 -11.39 34.75 59.24
N LEU A 794 -12.49 34.05 58.93
CA LEU A 794 -13.85 34.58 58.95
C LEU A 794 -14.48 34.50 60.35
N THR A 795 -15.65 35.12 60.52
CA THR A 795 -16.42 35.01 61.76
C THR A 795 -16.94 33.58 61.96
N ASP A 796 -17.14 33.15 63.21
CA ASP A 796 -17.62 31.80 63.54
C ASP A 796 -18.91 31.42 62.81
N ALA A 797 -19.77 32.40 62.48
CA ALA A 797 -21.00 32.19 61.71
C ALA A 797 -20.76 31.84 60.23
N ASP A 798 -19.64 32.27 59.64
CA ASP A 798 -19.29 32.07 58.24
C ASP A 798 -18.33 30.88 58.04
N GLN A 799 -17.55 30.54 59.07
CA GLN A 799 -16.52 29.48 59.04
C GLN A 799 -17.07 28.15 58.52
N GLU A 800 -18.19 27.66 59.06
CA GLU A 800 -18.76 26.34 58.68
C GLU A 800 -19.12 26.26 57.19
N SER A 801 -19.80 27.29 56.67
CA SER A 801 -20.19 27.37 55.25
C SER A 801 -18.98 27.51 54.33
N CYS A 802 -17.99 28.29 54.75
CA CYS A 802 -16.75 28.45 54.01
C CYS A 802 -15.94 27.15 53.98
N LEU A 803 -15.74 26.47 55.11
CA LEU A 803 -14.98 25.22 55.21
C LEU A 803 -15.64 24.10 54.42
N HIS A 804 -16.97 23.98 54.46
CA HIS A 804 -17.71 23.07 53.58
C HIS A 804 -17.45 23.36 52.09
N THR A 805 -17.46 24.64 51.70
CA THR A 805 -17.16 25.07 50.33
C THR A 805 -15.71 24.77 49.94
N ALA A 806 -14.75 25.03 50.85
CA ALA A 806 -13.33 24.74 50.69
C ALA A 806 -13.05 23.25 50.45
N ARG A 807 -13.61 22.38 51.29
CA ARG A 807 -13.54 20.91 51.15
C ARG A 807 -14.10 20.47 49.79
N SER A 808 -15.27 21.00 49.40
CA SER A 808 -15.90 20.70 48.10
C SER A 808 -15.04 21.15 46.91
N GLN A 809 -14.52 22.39 46.95
CA GLN A 809 -13.69 22.96 45.88
C GLN A 809 -12.37 22.18 45.72
N ALA A 810 -11.67 21.91 46.82
CA ALA A 810 -10.42 21.14 46.80
C ALA A 810 -10.65 19.74 46.24
N ARG A 811 -11.71 19.05 46.70
CA ARG A 811 -12.10 17.72 46.20
C ARG A 811 -12.46 17.74 44.70
N GLN A 812 -13.21 18.74 44.23
CA GLN A 812 -13.54 18.87 42.81
C GLN A 812 -12.29 19.07 41.95
N GLU A 813 -11.32 19.87 42.38
CA GLU A 813 -10.11 20.12 41.61
C GLU A 813 -9.21 18.86 41.53
N ALA A 814 -9.07 18.13 42.64
CA ALA A 814 -8.39 16.85 42.65
C ALA A 814 -9.09 15.80 41.76
N LEU A 815 -10.43 15.78 41.73
CA LEU A 815 -11.21 14.91 40.84
C LEU A 815 -11.03 15.26 39.36
N LYS A 816 -11.00 16.55 38.98
CA LYS A 816 -10.70 16.98 37.60
C LYS A 816 -9.29 16.52 37.18
N SER A 817 -8.33 16.63 38.09
CA SER A 817 -6.95 16.16 37.89
C SER A 817 -6.90 14.65 37.66
N LEU A 818 -7.60 13.86 38.49
CA LEU A 818 -7.75 12.41 38.32
C LEU A 818 -8.38 12.05 36.95
N GLN A 819 -9.47 12.71 36.58
CA GLN A 819 -10.16 12.53 35.29
C GLN A 819 -9.31 12.95 34.07
N ARG A 820 -8.39 13.92 34.19
CA ARG A 820 -7.43 14.27 33.12
C ARG A 820 -6.47 13.11 32.87
N SER A 821 -5.95 12.51 33.93
CA SER A 821 -5.00 11.40 33.85
C SER A 821 -5.65 10.06 33.46
N GLU A 822 -6.88 9.75 33.91
CA GLU A 822 -7.61 8.57 33.44
C GLU A 822 -7.90 8.65 31.92
N ARG A 823 -8.23 9.84 31.40
CA ARG A 823 -8.38 10.06 29.94
C ARG A 823 -7.09 9.78 29.17
N ILE A 824 -5.92 10.08 29.74
CA ILE A 824 -4.62 9.76 29.12
C ILE A 824 -4.43 8.24 29.00
N CYS A 825 -4.61 7.48 30.09
CA CYS A 825 -4.48 6.01 30.03
C CYS A 825 -5.54 5.36 29.15
N ASN A 826 -6.79 5.84 29.19
CA ASN A 826 -7.85 5.34 28.31
C ASN A 826 -7.50 5.61 26.83
N THR A 827 -6.95 6.78 26.51
CA THR A 827 -6.49 7.12 25.14
C THR A 827 -5.38 6.17 24.69
N LEU A 828 -4.32 6.01 25.51
CA LEU A 828 -3.20 5.11 25.23
C LEU A 828 -3.68 3.66 25.02
N SER A 829 -4.54 3.16 25.91
CA SER A 829 -5.10 1.80 25.81
C SER A 829 -5.99 1.62 24.58
N ALA A 830 -6.62 2.69 24.07
CA ALA A 830 -7.52 2.63 22.92
C ALA A 830 -6.78 2.74 21.58
N ILE A 831 -5.73 3.58 21.48
CA ILE A 831 -4.99 3.80 20.22
C ILE A 831 -3.71 2.97 20.08
N GLY A 832 -3.20 2.43 21.20
CA GLY A 832 -1.92 1.71 21.26
C GLY A 832 -0.71 2.64 21.47
N LYS A 833 0.41 2.04 21.90
CA LYS A 833 1.64 2.76 22.30
C LYS A 833 2.27 3.56 21.16
N GLU A 834 2.35 2.98 19.96
CA GLU A 834 2.93 3.61 18.76
C GLU A 834 2.15 4.88 18.38
N LYS A 835 0.82 4.78 18.18
CA LYS A 835 -0.03 5.94 17.87
C LYS A 835 -0.06 6.98 18.98
N PHE A 836 0.18 6.59 20.22
CA PHE A 836 0.29 7.54 21.33
C PHE A 836 1.63 8.29 21.31
N GLU A 837 2.72 7.65 20.88
CA GLU A 837 4.00 8.31 20.61
C GLU A 837 3.89 9.28 19.42
N ASP A 838 3.20 8.89 18.34
CA ASP A 838 2.88 9.76 17.19
C ASP A 838 2.20 11.06 17.63
N ARG A 839 1.18 10.97 18.49
CA ARG A 839 0.48 12.17 19.04
C ARG A 839 1.40 13.07 19.85
N ILE A 840 2.33 12.50 20.59
CA ILE A 840 3.32 13.27 21.35
C ILE A 840 4.28 13.97 20.38
N VAL A 841 4.75 13.28 19.32
CA VAL A 841 5.59 13.89 18.26
C VAL A 841 4.90 15.11 17.67
N ILE A 842 3.61 15.01 17.31
CA ILE A 842 2.85 16.15 16.75
C ILE A 842 2.71 17.27 17.78
N ALA A 843 2.23 16.96 18.99
CA ALA A 843 1.95 17.96 20.02
C ALA A 843 3.21 18.75 20.42
N LEU A 844 4.36 18.07 20.54
CA LEU A 844 5.65 18.71 20.77
C LEU A 844 6.08 19.55 19.56
N SER A 845 5.85 19.10 18.33
CA SER A 845 6.20 19.83 17.10
C SER A 845 5.38 21.10 16.90
N GLN A 846 4.12 21.09 17.32
CA GLN A 846 3.24 22.26 17.31
C GLN A 846 3.65 23.28 18.38
N LYS A 847 3.97 22.81 19.60
CA LYS A 847 4.40 23.66 20.72
C LYS A 847 5.82 24.23 20.53
N ALA A 848 6.76 23.40 20.12
CA ALA A 848 8.17 23.76 19.90
C ALA A 848 8.50 23.74 18.39
N THR A 849 7.90 24.67 17.64
CA THR A 849 8.05 24.80 16.18
C THR A 849 9.50 24.97 15.72
N ASP A 850 10.40 25.39 16.61
CA ASP A 850 11.82 25.60 16.41
C ASP A 850 12.71 24.36 16.62
N ALA A 851 12.18 23.28 17.22
CA ALA A 851 12.90 22.03 17.49
C ALA A 851 13.29 21.24 16.22
N SER A 852 14.40 20.50 16.31
CA SER A 852 14.76 19.47 15.32
C SER A 852 13.92 18.21 15.48
N PHE A 853 13.89 17.38 14.44
CA PHE A 853 13.19 16.10 14.46
C PHE A 853 13.74 15.16 15.53
N GLU A 854 15.06 15.16 15.68
CA GLU A 854 15.82 14.30 16.59
C GLU A 854 15.52 14.64 18.06
N GLN A 855 15.45 15.95 18.40
CA GLN A 855 15.04 16.43 19.72
C GLN A 855 13.61 16.02 20.05
N ILE A 856 12.68 16.20 19.10
CA ILE A 856 11.26 15.85 19.29
C ILE A 856 11.10 14.34 19.51
N LEU A 857 11.78 13.52 18.71
CA LEU A 857 11.69 12.06 18.82
C LEU A 857 12.29 11.53 20.12
N GLU A 858 13.40 12.09 20.60
CA GLU A 858 13.97 11.71 21.90
C GLU A 858 13.00 12.03 23.05
N ILE A 859 12.45 13.25 23.09
CA ILE A 859 11.49 13.66 24.11
C ILE A 859 10.23 12.78 24.01
N ALA A 860 9.66 12.61 22.82
CA ALA A 860 8.45 11.82 22.60
C ALA A 860 8.60 10.36 23.08
N ASN A 861 9.72 9.72 22.79
CA ASN A 861 9.99 8.34 23.20
C ASN A 861 10.24 8.22 24.73
N ARG A 862 10.82 9.25 25.37
CA ARG A 862 10.92 9.32 26.84
C ARG A 862 9.53 9.52 27.48
N MET A 863 8.67 10.34 26.89
CA MET A 863 7.27 10.52 27.29
C MET A 863 6.45 9.24 27.12
N SER A 864 6.44 8.64 25.94
CA SER A 864 5.63 7.46 25.60
C SER A 864 5.94 6.29 26.53
N ARG A 865 7.23 5.99 26.77
CA ARG A 865 7.66 4.93 27.70
C ARG A 865 7.31 5.23 29.15
N GLY A 866 7.42 6.49 29.59
CA GLY A 866 7.00 6.89 30.93
C GLY A 866 5.51 6.66 31.15
N LEU A 867 4.70 7.25 30.26
CA LEU A 867 3.23 7.17 30.31
C LEU A 867 2.72 5.73 30.13
N ALA A 868 3.37 4.94 29.26
CA ALA A 868 3.03 3.53 29.05
C ALA A 868 3.20 2.68 30.31
N ARG A 869 4.37 2.74 30.97
CA ARG A 869 4.61 2.03 32.23
C ARG A 869 3.56 2.38 33.30
N CYS A 870 3.21 3.66 33.41
CA CYS A 870 2.20 4.13 34.36
C CYS A 870 0.80 3.55 34.13
N CYS A 871 0.40 3.37 32.87
CA CYS A 871 -0.90 2.80 32.51
C CYS A 871 -0.88 1.26 32.57
N GLU A 872 0.18 0.63 32.07
CA GLU A 872 0.39 -0.83 32.08
C GLU A 872 0.41 -1.39 33.52
N GLN A 873 1.03 -0.69 34.48
CA GLN A 873 1.05 -1.08 35.90
C GLN A 873 -0.32 -0.91 36.62
N GLY A 874 -1.36 -0.39 35.93
CA GLY A 874 -2.76 -0.59 36.30
C GLY A 874 -3.50 0.66 36.79
N ASN A 875 -3.68 1.65 35.91
CA ASN A 875 -4.39 2.91 36.20
C ASN A 875 -3.87 3.64 37.46
N ASN A 876 -2.56 3.55 37.73
CA ASN A 876 -1.93 4.34 38.76
C ASN A 876 -1.73 5.77 38.22
N VAL A 877 -2.83 6.54 38.21
CA VAL A 877 -2.89 7.92 37.69
C VAL A 877 -1.86 8.81 38.40
N GLY A 878 -1.64 8.57 39.70
CA GLY A 878 -0.31 8.21 40.21
C GLY A 878 0.92 8.67 39.42
N CYS A 879 1.53 7.64 38.89
CA CYS A 879 2.75 7.62 38.11
C CYS A 879 2.74 8.67 36.98
N LEU A 880 1.59 9.01 36.37
CA LEU A 880 1.53 9.98 35.28
C LEU A 880 1.94 11.40 35.72
N MET A 881 1.55 11.84 36.93
CA MET A 881 1.91 13.17 37.42
C MET A 881 3.37 13.22 37.87
N ASP A 882 3.83 12.17 38.57
CA ASP A 882 5.22 12.09 39.04
C ASP A 882 6.19 11.95 37.85
N HIS A 883 5.82 11.18 36.82
CA HIS A 883 6.58 11.15 35.56
C HIS A 883 6.48 12.44 34.76
N ARG A 884 5.35 13.17 34.76
CA ARG A 884 5.28 14.50 34.12
C ARG A 884 6.31 15.43 34.75
N HIS A 885 6.36 15.46 36.07
CA HIS A 885 7.29 16.33 36.79
C HIS A 885 8.75 15.97 36.54
N ALA A 886 9.10 14.68 36.68
CA ALA A 886 10.44 14.15 36.43
C ALA A 886 10.85 14.24 34.95
N LEU A 887 9.89 14.17 34.02
CA LEU A 887 10.12 14.40 32.59
C LEU A 887 10.47 15.85 32.32
N HIS A 888 9.69 16.81 32.82
CA HIS A 888 10.01 18.23 32.65
C HIS A 888 11.37 18.58 33.26
N GLU A 889 11.74 17.92 34.36
CA GLU A 889 13.09 18.00 34.93
C GLU A 889 14.15 17.42 34.02
N ALA A 890 13.93 16.21 33.49
CA ALA A 890 14.86 15.53 32.61
C ALA A 890 15.05 16.27 31.27
N ILE A 891 14.00 16.92 30.76
CA ILE A 891 14.07 17.85 29.63
C ILE A 891 14.95 19.05 30.02
N CYS A 892 14.68 19.71 31.14
CA CYS A 892 15.50 20.85 31.59
C CYS A 892 16.91 20.48 32.04
N SER A 893 17.22 19.19 32.16
CA SER A 893 18.55 18.66 32.49
C SER A 893 19.33 18.20 31.25
N THR A 894 18.78 18.29 30.03
CA THR A 894 19.56 18.04 28.81
C THR A 894 20.55 19.18 28.56
N PRO A 895 21.78 18.91 28.07
CA PRO A 895 22.85 19.91 28.00
C PRO A 895 22.46 21.19 27.25
N ASP A 896 22.88 22.35 27.76
CA ASP A 896 22.61 23.65 27.13
C ASP A 896 23.05 23.67 25.65
N GLY A 897 22.12 24.09 24.78
CA GLY A 897 22.25 24.00 23.32
C GLY A 897 21.50 22.83 22.67
N SER A 898 21.04 21.85 23.46
CA SER A 898 20.16 20.75 22.98
C SER A 898 18.66 21.01 23.15
N LEU A 899 18.27 22.12 23.78
CA LEU A 899 16.88 22.52 24.00
C LEU A 899 16.41 23.56 22.95
N PRO A 900 15.17 23.43 22.42
CA PRO A 900 14.53 24.50 21.65
C PRO A 900 14.42 25.79 22.49
N GLN A 901 14.50 26.96 21.86
CA GLN A 901 14.44 28.25 22.54
C GLN A 901 13.09 28.47 23.23
N SER A 902 12.02 27.92 22.63
CA SER A 902 10.68 27.84 23.23
C SER A 902 10.69 27.10 24.58
N VAL A 903 11.40 25.98 24.67
CA VAL A 903 11.47 25.13 25.89
C VAL A 903 12.44 25.68 26.92
N ALA A 904 13.58 26.23 26.49
CA ALA A 904 14.60 26.83 27.38
C ALA A 904 14.01 27.97 28.24
N ALA A 905 13.00 28.69 27.74
CA ALA A 905 12.28 29.70 28.51
C ALA A 905 11.60 29.13 29.77
N CYS A 906 11.05 27.91 29.70
CA CYS A 906 10.41 27.25 30.86
C CYS A 906 11.44 26.72 31.86
N CYS A 907 12.59 26.24 31.39
CA CYS A 907 13.63 25.68 32.26
C CYS A 907 14.34 26.74 33.12
N ASN A 908 14.43 27.98 32.65
CA ASN A 908 15.10 29.08 33.34
C ASN A 908 14.23 29.81 34.40
N THR A 909 13.03 29.30 34.70
CA THR A 909 12.03 29.98 35.56
C THR A 909 12.38 30.05 37.06
N SER A 910 13.56 29.60 37.47
CA SER A 910 14.01 29.56 38.87
C SER A 910 14.91 30.73 39.31
N ASN A 911 15.34 31.64 38.43
CA ASN A 911 16.52 32.49 38.70
C ASN A 911 16.43 34.03 38.47
N THR A 912 15.29 34.63 38.10
CA THR A 912 15.25 36.09 37.80
C THR A 912 14.00 36.84 38.28
N SER A 913 14.06 37.35 39.51
CA SER A 913 13.15 38.37 40.04
C SER A 913 13.78 39.78 40.04
N THR A 914 14.02 40.38 38.86
CA THR A 914 14.34 41.82 38.72
C THR A 914 14.19 42.34 37.27
N THR A 915 13.51 43.48 37.10
CA THR A 915 13.65 44.54 36.07
C THR A 915 14.47 44.24 34.79
N THR A 916 14.02 44.54 33.57
CA THR A 916 13.60 45.90 33.12
C THR A 916 12.82 45.86 31.78
N SER A 917 11.96 46.86 31.56
CA SER A 917 11.09 47.05 30.38
C SER A 917 11.73 47.75 29.17
N THR A 918 11.30 47.41 27.94
CA THR A 918 11.22 48.40 26.84
C THR A 918 10.11 48.11 25.81
N THR A 919 9.24 49.11 25.65
CA THR A 919 8.22 49.42 24.61
C THR A 919 8.57 49.05 23.16
N THR A 920 7.62 48.81 22.22
CA THR A 920 6.59 49.78 21.73
C THR A 920 5.30 49.20 21.13
N SER A 921 4.14 49.73 21.58
CA SER A 921 2.93 50.23 20.84
C SER A 921 2.53 49.60 19.47
N THR A 922 1.27 49.31 19.11
CA THR A 922 -0.10 49.72 19.59
C THR A 922 -1.16 48.78 18.92
N THR A 923 -2.51 48.82 19.09
CA THR A 923 -3.47 49.83 19.61
C THR A 923 -4.78 49.19 20.14
N THR A 924 -5.35 49.77 21.21
CA THR A 924 -6.78 49.87 21.61
C THR A 924 -7.88 48.91 21.07
N SER A 925 -8.53 48.17 21.98
CA SER A 925 -9.87 48.54 22.48
C SER A 925 -10.21 47.85 23.81
N THR A 926 -11.10 48.45 24.60
CA THR A 926 -11.29 48.21 26.04
C THR A 926 -12.52 47.36 26.38
N THR A 927 -12.40 46.44 27.35
CA THR A 927 -13.48 46.17 28.31
C THR A 927 -12.93 45.63 29.63
N THR A 928 -13.37 46.23 30.74
CA THR A 928 -12.93 45.96 32.11
C THR A 928 -13.67 44.79 32.76
N SER A 929 -12.96 43.87 33.40
CA SER A 929 -13.49 43.15 34.57
C SER A 929 -12.37 42.91 35.59
N THR A 930 -12.71 43.05 36.87
CA THR A 930 -11.79 43.10 38.01
C THR A 930 -11.68 41.74 38.67
N THR A 931 -10.47 41.21 38.81
CA THR A 931 -10.19 40.04 39.69
C THR A 931 -9.00 40.32 40.60
N THR A 932 -9.24 40.15 41.89
CA THR A 932 -8.29 40.39 42.97
C THR A 932 -7.19 39.33 43.00
N SER A 933 -5.94 39.79 42.97
CA SER A 933 -4.75 38.95 43.14
C SER A 933 -4.67 38.36 44.54
N THR A 934 -4.71 37.03 44.66
CA THR A 934 -4.28 36.29 45.85
C THR A 934 -2.96 35.58 45.54
N THR A 935 -1.93 35.84 46.34
CA THR A 935 -0.58 35.31 46.13
C THR A 935 -0.47 33.89 46.68
N SER A 936 -0.67 32.88 45.83
CA SER A 936 -0.34 31.48 46.14
C SER A 936 1.17 31.24 45.99
N THR A 937 1.77 30.54 46.96
CA THR A 937 3.18 30.14 46.92
C THR A 937 3.36 28.89 46.07
N THR A 938 3.34 29.03 44.75
CA THR A 938 3.68 27.94 43.81
C THR A 938 5.15 27.58 43.90
N THR A 939 5.44 26.28 43.89
CA THR A 939 6.81 25.76 43.87
C THR A 939 7.44 25.96 42.48
N ALA A 940 8.78 26.05 42.40
CA ALA A 940 9.49 26.13 41.12
C ALA A 940 9.14 24.96 40.17
N ALA A 941 8.87 23.80 40.78
CA ALA A 941 8.32 22.62 40.13
C ALA A 941 7.01 22.87 39.37
N GLU A 942 6.05 23.53 40.02
CA GLU A 942 4.74 23.83 39.46
C GLU A 942 4.78 24.97 38.44
N ILE A 943 5.68 25.94 38.63
CA ILE A 943 5.92 27.02 37.65
C ILE A 943 6.45 26.43 36.35
N ARG A 944 7.44 25.51 36.44
CA ARG A 944 7.97 24.76 35.29
C ARG A 944 6.87 23.96 34.61
N ASP A 945 6.15 23.12 35.35
CA ASP A 945 5.06 22.29 34.83
C ASP A 945 3.96 23.12 34.14
N SER A 946 3.55 24.24 34.74
CA SER A 946 2.57 25.18 34.18
C SER A 946 3.08 25.84 32.89
N CYS A 947 4.37 26.16 32.80
CA CYS A 947 4.97 26.70 31.59
C CYS A 947 4.95 25.67 30.44
N PHE A 948 5.28 24.40 30.71
CA PHE A 948 5.17 23.31 29.71
C PHE A 948 3.72 23.03 29.28
N ASP A 949 2.76 23.01 30.23
CA ASP A 949 1.33 22.86 29.92
C ASP A 949 0.86 24.00 29.00
N ASN A 950 1.30 25.24 29.23
CA ASN A 950 0.91 26.45 28.49
C ASN A 950 1.85 26.88 27.35
N LEU A 951 2.80 26.04 26.92
CA LEU A 951 3.78 26.40 25.87
C LEU A 951 3.07 26.80 24.55
N GLN A 952 3.24 28.05 24.12
CA GLN A 952 2.63 28.58 22.89
C GLN A 952 3.58 28.47 21.69
N ALA A 953 3.01 28.13 20.53
CA ALA A 953 3.74 28.02 19.28
C ALA A 953 4.34 29.37 18.84
N ASN A 954 5.65 29.41 18.58
CA ASN A 954 6.30 30.61 18.07
C ASN A 954 6.25 30.61 16.52
N VAL A 955 5.24 31.27 15.94
CA VAL A 955 4.85 31.14 14.51
C VAL A 955 5.75 31.94 13.54
N SER A 956 6.91 32.41 13.99
CA SER A 956 7.69 33.45 13.29
C SER A 956 8.69 32.96 12.22
N ARG A 957 8.68 31.69 11.81
CA ARG A 957 9.63 31.16 10.81
C ARG A 957 8.96 30.80 9.48
N ALA A 958 9.54 31.30 8.39
CA ALA A 958 9.29 30.75 7.05
C ALA A 958 9.85 29.33 6.97
N HIS A 959 9.00 28.34 6.68
CA HIS A 959 9.43 26.95 6.52
C HIS A 959 10.05 26.72 5.13
N ALA A 960 11.06 25.85 5.08
CA ALA A 960 11.65 25.41 3.82
C ALA A 960 10.63 24.69 2.92
N PRO A 961 10.83 24.72 1.58
CA PRO A 961 9.99 23.98 0.63
C PRO A 961 9.80 22.53 1.03
N PHE A 962 8.59 22.02 0.83
CA PHE A 962 8.25 20.64 1.13
C PHE A 962 9.02 19.67 0.22
N TYR A 963 9.33 18.46 0.70
CA TYR A 963 10.16 17.48 -0.01
C TYR A 963 9.74 17.28 -1.49
N SER A 964 10.73 17.27 -2.37
CA SER A 964 10.53 16.95 -3.78
C SER A 964 10.05 15.50 -3.96
N ASN A 965 9.45 15.20 -5.12
CA ASN A 965 8.97 13.84 -5.40
C ASN A 965 10.11 12.79 -5.33
N SER A 966 11.34 13.15 -5.73
CA SER A 966 12.51 12.28 -5.60
C SER A 966 12.97 12.16 -4.15
N GLN A 967 13.03 13.26 -3.40
CA GLN A 967 13.36 13.24 -1.97
C GLN A 967 12.38 12.38 -1.15
N LEU A 968 11.09 12.40 -1.49
CA LEU A 968 10.08 11.54 -0.84
C LEU A 968 10.36 10.05 -1.07
N CYS A 969 10.66 9.65 -2.30
CA CYS A 969 11.00 8.25 -2.58
C CYS A 969 12.32 7.83 -1.91
N LEU A 970 13.36 8.67 -1.96
CA LEU A 970 14.64 8.40 -1.30
C LEU A 970 14.49 8.30 0.23
N MET A 971 13.74 9.22 0.85
CA MET A 971 13.49 9.22 2.29
C MET A 971 12.71 7.97 2.74
N LYS A 972 11.77 7.48 1.91
CA LYS A 972 11.06 6.23 2.18
C LYS A 972 11.99 5.01 2.16
N LEU A 973 12.87 4.92 1.16
CA LEU A 973 13.79 3.79 1.00
C LEU A 973 14.84 3.74 2.14
N ARG A 974 15.37 4.91 2.51
CA ARG A 974 16.46 5.04 3.50
C ARG A 974 16.02 4.94 4.95
N THR A 975 14.87 5.52 5.31
CA THR A 975 14.40 5.57 6.69
C THR A 975 12.93 5.15 6.80
N PRO A 976 12.56 3.92 6.35
CA PRO A 976 11.17 3.48 6.35
C PRO A 976 10.56 3.46 7.75
N HIS A 977 11.36 3.17 8.77
CA HIS A 977 11.01 3.09 10.18
C HIS A 977 10.92 4.45 10.91
N ARG A 978 11.14 5.58 10.21
CA ARG A 978 10.95 6.96 10.72
C ARG A 978 10.17 7.85 9.74
N PHE A 979 9.60 7.24 8.70
CA PHE A 979 9.07 7.95 7.54
C PHE A 979 7.79 8.72 7.91
N LEU A 980 6.92 8.12 8.73
CA LEU A 980 5.68 8.73 9.20
C LEU A 980 5.98 9.87 10.18
N GLU A 981 6.81 9.62 11.19
CA GLU A 981 7.17 10.56 12.24
C GLU A 981 7.82 11.83 11.68
N ARG A 982 8.57 11.71 10.57
CA ARG A 982 9.12 12.86 9.86
C ARG A 982 8.01 13.75 9.28
N PHE A 983 6.93 13.17 8.74
CA PHE A 983 5.76 13.94 8.31
C PHE A 983 4.99 14.53 9.50
N LEU A 984 4.79 13.76 10.58
CA LEU A 984 4.12 14.23 11.79
C LEU A 984 4.83 15.48 12.37
N TRP A 985 6.16 15.46 12.41
CA TRP A 985 6.98 16.61 12.81
C TRP A 985 6.88 17.79 11.83
N GLU A 986 7.02 17.55 10.52
CA GLU A 986 7.01 18.62 9.50
C GLU A 986 5.64 19.27 9.34
N PHE A 987 4.55 18.51 9.46
CA PHE A 987 3.19 19.03 9.41
C PHE A 987 2.79 19.66 10.74
N GLY A 988 3.12 19.06 11.89
CA GLY A 988 2.86 19.64 13.21
C GLY A 988 3.46 21.05 13.33
N ARG A 989 4.75 21.21 12.98
CA ARG A 989 5.40 22.52 13.06
C ARG A 989 4.91 23.55 12.03
N ARG A 990 4.40 23.12 10.87
CA ARG A 990 3.81 24.00 9.83
C ARG A 990 2.35 24.37 10.12
N HIS A 991 1.67 23.55 10.91
CA HIS A 991 0.26 23.70 11.25
C HIS A 991 0.07 23.65 12.78
N PRO A 992 0.62 24.63 13.53
CA PRO A 992 0.47 24.71 14.99
C PRO A 992 -0.98 24.93 15.46
N GLN A 993 -1.90 25.22 14.53
CA GLN A 993 -3.34 25.40 14.74
C GLN A 993 -4.18 24.28 14.10
N ALA A 994 -3.55 23.18 13.68
CA ALA A 994 -4.26 21.98 13.25
C ALA A 994 -4.51 21.04 14.43
N ALA A 995 -5.50 20.17 14.30
CA ALA A 995 -5.70 19.04 15.19
C ALA A 995 -4.50 18.07 15.11
N LEU A 996 -4.20 17.38 16.21
CA LEU A 996 -3.29 16.23 16.18
C LEU A 996 -3.79 15.21 15.16
N SER A 997 -5.09 14.93 15.13
CA SER A 997 -5.74 14.02 14.17
C SER A 997 -5.68 14.50 12.71
N GLN A 998 -5.70 15.81 12.45
CA GLN A 998 -5.49 16.36 11.10
C GLN A 998 -4.06 16.12 10.64
N VAL A 999 -3.08 16.28 11.55
CA VAL A 999 -1.67 16.03 11.24
C VAL A 999 -1.41 14.55 11.05
N GLU A 1000 -2.01 13.67 11.88
CA GLU A 1000 -2.02 12.20 11.68
C GLU A 1000 -2.55 11.84 10.28
N GLU A 1001 -3.75 12.29 9.93
CA GLU A 1001 -4.40 11.95 8.66
C GLU A 1001 -3.65 12.52 7.45
N LEU A 1002 -3.12 13.73 7.55
CA LEU A 1002 -2.30 14.35 6.51
C LEU A 1002 -0.97 13.60 6.30
N ALA A 1003 -0.32 13.18 7.38
CA ALA A 1003 0.88 12.36 7.32
C ALA A 1003 0.58 10.98 6.69
N GLU A 1004 -0.47 10.28 7.13
CA GLU A 1004 -0.90 9.02 6.54
C GLU A 1004 -1.21 9.14 5.04
N MET A 1005 -1.89 10.21 4.61
CA MET A 1005 -2.19 10.46 3.20
C MET A 1005 -0.90 10.64 2.37
N TYR A 1006 0.08 11.38 2.89
CA TYR A 1006 1.37 11.55 2.22
C TYR A 1006 2.22 10.28 2.16
N VAL A 1007 2.16 9.44 3.21
CA VAL A 1007 2.79 8.11 3.20
C VAL A 1007 2.13 7.22 2.13
N LYS A 1008 0.80 7.09 2.12
CA LYS A 1008 0.03 6.30 1.13
C LYS A 1008 0.26 6.78 -0.30
N MET A 1009 0.33 8.10 -0.52
CA MET A 1009 0.71 8.67 -1.82
C MET A 1009 2.11 8.21 -2.23
N THR A 1010 3.09 8.27 -1.33
CA THR A 1010 4.47 7.83 -1.60
C THR A 1010 4.52 6.33 -1.92
N ASP A 1011 3.77 5.51 -1.18
CA ASP A 1011 3.61 4.07 -1.45
C ASP A 1011 3.05 3.81 -2.85
N SER A 1012 2.06 4.61 -3.27
CA SER A 1012 1.38 4.45 -4.55
C SER A 1012 2.17 4.99 -5.76
N CYS A 1013 3.11 5.92 -5.56
CA CYS A 1013 3.79 6.65 -6.65
C CYS A 1013 5.27 6.33 -6.82
N CYS A 1014 5.99 5.87 -5.80
CA CYS A 1014 7.38 5.46 -5.95
C CYS A 1014 7.47 4.11 -6.68
N GLY A 1015 8.46 3.97 -7.59
CA GLY A 1015 8.64 2.77 -8.42
C GLY A 1015 7.78 2.69 -9.69
N LYS A 1016 6.84 3.61 -9.92
CA LYS A 1016 6.06 3.68 -11.18
C LYS A 1016 6.77 4.49 -12.26
N LEU A 1017 6.69 4.03 -13.51
CA LEU A 1017 7.27 4.68 -14.71
C LEU A 1017 6.88 6.16 -14.86
N HIS A 1018 5.68 6.53 -14.38
CA HIS A 1018 5.14 7.89 -14.40
C HIS A 1018 4.98 8.49 -12.98
N SER A 1019 5.96 8.25 -12.09
CA SER A 1019 5.94 8.73 -10.70
C SER A 1019 5.61 10.24 -10.58
N LYS A 1020 6.15 11.09 -11.47
CA LYS A 1020 5.91 12.54 -11.43
C LYS A 1020 4.43 12.94 -11.66
N SER A 1021 3.71 12.32 -12.59
CA SER A 1021 2.28 12.62 -12.79
C SER A 1021 1.44 12.05 -11.66
N CYS A 1022 1.76 10.84 -11.19
CA CYS A 1022 1.13 10.22 -10.02
C CYS A 1022 1.18 11.14 -8.79
N PHE A 1023 2.35 11.69 -8.45
CA PHE A 1023 2.47 12.65 -7.33
C PHE A 1023 1.66 13.94 -7.56
N THR A 1024 1.55 14.44 -8.78
CA THR A 1024 0.73 15.64 -9.07
C THR A 1024 -0.75 15.36 -8.87
N GLU A 1025 -1.25 14.23 -9.38
CA GLU A 1025 -2.64 13.79 -9.26
C GLU A 1025 -3.01 13.50 -7.79
N GLN A 1026 -2.20 12.71 -7.10
CA GLN A 1026 -2.41 12.38 -5.67
C GLN A 1026 -2.34 13.62 -4.77
N ARG A 1027 -1.39 14.54 -4.99
CA ARG A 1027 -1.34 15.83 -4.25
C ARG A 1027 -2.60 16.67 -4.50
N HIS A 1028 -3.14 16.65 -5.71
CA HIS A 1028 -4.38 17.35 -6.02
C HIS A 1028 -5.58 16.73 -5.28
N THR A 1029 -5.69 15.40 -5.27
CA THR A 1029 -6.71 14.65 -4.50
C THR A 1029 -6.65 14.98 -3.01
N ILE A 1030 -5.47 14.85 -2.39
CA ILE A 1030 -5.26 15.17 -0.97
C ILE A 1030 -5.65 16.62 -0.66
N HIS A 1031 -5.25 17.57 -1.51
CA HIS A 1031 -5.61 18.98 -1.34
C HIS A 1031 -7.13 19.22 -1.45
N MET A 1032 -7.84 18.48 -2.29
CA MET A 1032 -9.31 18.57 -2.41
C MET A 1032 -10.03 17.95 -1.20
N GLU A 1033 -9.55 16.83 -0.66
CA GLU A 1033 -10.10 16.22 0.57
C GLU A 1033 -9.94 17.15 1.78
N ILE A 1034 -8.75 17.72 1.99
CA ILE A 1034 -8.48 18.72 3.05
C ILE A 1034 -9.40 19.94 2.89
N ARG A 1035 -9.57 20.43 1.65
CA ARG A 1035 -10.46 21.56 1.35
C ARG A 1035 -11.91 21.24 1.68
N HIS A 1036 -12.36 20.02 1.41
CA HIS A 1036 -13.71 19.57 1.75
C HIS A 1036 -13.93 19.57 3.27
N ALA A 1037 -12.99 19.02 4.05
CA ALA A 1037 -13.06 19.00 5.51
C ALA A 1037 -13.12 20.43 6.10
N TYR A 1038 -12.30 21.36 5.61
CA TYR A 1038 -12.39 22.77 6.04
C TYR A 1038 -13.68 23.46 5.57
N ALA A 1039 -14.21 23.14 4.40
CA ALA A 1039 -15.48 23.67 3.90
C ALA A 1039 -16.66 23.20 4.76
N GLU A 1040 -16.64 21.95 5.24
CA GLU A 1040 -17.64 21.43 6.17
C GLU A 1040 -17.62 22.19 7.51
N VAL A 1041 -16.44 22.42 8.08
CA VAL A 1041 -16.26 23.26 9.29
C VAL A 1041 -16.75 24.70 9.06
N GLN A 1042 -16.41 25.29 7.92
CA GLN A 1042 -16.91 26.62 7.53
C GLN A 1042 -18.43 26.65 7.36
N HIS A 1043 -19.05 25.58 6.85
CA HIS A 1043 -20.51 25.46 6.77
C HIS A 1043 -21.16 25.31 8.16
N ILE A 1044 -20.58 24.50 9.07
CA ILE A 1044 -21.06 24.35 10.45
C ILE A 1044 -21.02 25.70 11.19
N CYS A 1045 -19.86 26.38 11.17
CA CYS A 1045 -19.73 27.70 11.80
C CYS A 1045 -20.54 28.78 11.09
N GLY A 1046 -20.60 28.76 9.76
CA GLY A 1046 -21.44 29.67 8.98
C GLY A 1046 -22.91 29.50 9.34
N SER A 1047 -23.40 28.26 9.49
CA SER A 1047 -24.76 27.96 9.92
C SER A 1047 -25.02 28.44 11.34
N LEU A 1048 -24.12 28.18 12.30
CA LEU A 1048 -24.26 28.64 13.69
C LEU A 1048 -24.29 30.18 13.77
N HIS A 1049 -23.35 30.86 13.12
CA HIS A 1049 -23.23 32.32 13.14
C HIS A 1049 -24.35 33.03 12.36
N SER A 1050 -24.83 32.47 11.24
CA SER A 1050 -25.87 33.12 10.42
C SER A 1050 -27.30 32.78 10.80
N ARG A 1051 -27.55 31.63 11.45
CA ARG A 1051 -28.90 31.14 11.77
C ARG A 1051 -29.20 31.03 13.27
N GLY A 1052 -28.18 31.16 14.12
CA GLY A 1052 -28.31 31.13 15.58
C GLY A 1052 -28.44 29.74 16.19
N GLU A 1053 -28.39 29.70 17.52
CA GLU A 1053 -28.28 28.46 18.31
C GLU A 1053 -29.52 27.56 18.21
N GLU A 1054 -30.72 28.14 18.11
CA GLU A 1054 -31.98 27.38 18.04
C GLU A 1054 -32.09 26.58 16.74
N THR A 1055 -31.80 27.19 15.60
CA THR A 1055 -31.84 26.50 14.30
C THR A 1055 -30.73 25.46 14.16
N PHE A 1056 -29.60 25.66 14.85
CA PHE A 1056 -28.55 24.66 14.99
C PHE A 1056 -29.05 23.43 15.76
N ILE A 1057 -29.65 23.62 16.95
CA ILE A 1057 -30.27 22.53 17.72
C ILE A 1057 -31.34 21.81 16.89
N GLN A 1058 -32.21 22.54 16.18
CA GLN A 1058 -33.24 21.95 15.31
C GLN A 1058 -32.64 21.03 14.23
N ARG A 1059 -31.52 21.43 13.59
CA ARG A 1059 -30.80 20.61 12.62
C ARG A 1059 -30.24 19.33 13.27
N GLU A 1060 -29.55 19.47 14.40
CA GLU A 1060 -28.92 18.33 15.07
C GLU A 1060 -29.95 17.36 15.67
N VAL A 1061 -31.05 17.86 16.25
CA VAL A 1061 -32.18 17.02 16.69
C VAL A 1061 -32.73 16.22 15.51
N THR A 1062 -32.90 16.83 14.34
CA THR A 1062 -33.37 16.13 13.14
C THR A 1062 -32.40 15.02 12.73
N LEU A 1063 -31.11 15.35 12.54
CA LEU A 1063 -30.06 14.41 12.15
C LEU A 1063 -29.92 13.23 13.12
N LEU A 1064 -29.92 13.50 14.42
CA LEU A 1064 -29.79 12.48 15.46
C LEU A 1064 -31.05 11.59 15.53
N SER A 1065 -32.24 12.14 15.32
CA SER A 1065 -33.49 11.36 15.27
C SER A 1065 -33.56 10.44 14.05
N GLN A 1066 -32.99 10.85 12.92
CA GLN A 1066 -32.89 10.01 11.71
C GLN A 1066 -31.84 8.89 11.87
N LYS A 1067 -30.72 9.17 12.55
CA LYS A 1067 -29.65 8.19 12.79
C LYS A 1067 -29.95 7.21 13.93
N ALA A 1068 -30.67 7.65 14.95
CA ALA A 1068 -31.02 6.89 16.14
C ALA A 1068 -32.53 6.96 16.42
N PRO A 1069 -33.40 6.42 15.54
CA PRO A 1069 -34.85 6.55 15.65
C PRO A 1069 -35.47 5.89 16.88
N ASN A 1070 -34.69 5.05 17.59
CA ASN A 1070 -35.08 4.39 18.83
C ASN A 1070 -34.75 5.23 20.09
N ALA A 1071 -33.81 6.17 20.00
CA ALA A 1071 -33.38 7.01 21.13
C ALA A 1071 -34.51 7.93 21.61
N SER A 1072 -34.56 8.20 22.92
CA SER A 1072 -35.54 9.12 23.50
C SER A 1072 -35.34 10.57 23.05
N PHE A 1073 -36.42 11.35 23.04
CA PHE A 1073 -36.37 12.78 22.74
C PHE A 1073 -35.38 13.50 23.68
N GLU A 1074 -35.44 13.16 24.97
CA GLU A 1074 -34.58 13.72 26.01
C GLU A 1074 -33.10 13.48 25.70
N LYS A 1075 -32.75 12.28 25.22
CA LYS A 1075 -31.36 11.92 24.87
C LYS A 1075 -30.89 12.58 23.58
N VAL A 1076 -31.72 12.58 22.53
CA VAL A 1076 -31.44 13.29 21.27
C VAL A 1076 -31.23 14.79 21.53
N SER A 1077 -32.11 15.39 22.32
CA SER A 1077 -32.08 16.81 22.69
C SER A 1077 -30.89 17.14 23.62
N GLN A 1078 -30.46 16.21 24.48
CA GLN A 1078 -29.19 16.33 25.23
C GLN A 1078 -27.98 16.36 24.29
N LEU A 1079 -27.86 15.36 23.40
CA LEU A 1079 -26.75 15.25 22.45
C LEU A 1079 -26.66 16.48 21.54
N ALA A 1080 -27.79 16.96 21.00
CA ALA A 1080 -27.84 18.18 20.19
C ALA A 1080 -27.30 19.42 20.94
N ARG A 1081 -27.54 19.53 22.25
CA ARG A 1081 -26.97 20.61 23.08
C ARG A 1081 -25.48 20.43 23.38
N HIS A 1082 -24.99 19.19 23.46
CA HIS A 1082 -23.55 18.93 23.55
C HIS A 1082 -22.84 19.31 22.25
N PHE A 1083 -23.41 18.95 21.08
CA PHE A 1083 -22.95 19.41 19.76
C PHE A 1083 -22.94 20.94 19.65
N LEU A 1084 -23.98 21.63 20.15
CA LEU A 1084 -24.00 23.10 20.20
C LEU A 1084 -22.88 23.66 21.10
N SER A 1085 -22.68 23.10 22.30
CA SER A 1085 -21.60 23.51 23.20
C SER A 1085 -20.22 23.38 22.52
N LEU A 1086 -20.05 22.31 21.75
CA LEU A 1086 -18.85 22.08 20.94
C LEU A 1086 -18.69 23.12 19.84
N ALA A 1087 -19.75 23.36 19.06
CA ALA A 1087 -19.73 24.29 17.95
C ALA A 1087 -19.50 25.73 18.43
N LYS A 1088 -20.06 26.14 19.57
CA LYS A 1088 -19.80 27.45 20.19
C LYS A 1088 -18.34 27.61 20.61
N LYS A 1089 -17.69 26.55 21.08
CA LYS A 1089 -16.26 26.53 21.36
C LYS A 1089 -15.46 26.63 20.07
N CYS A 1090 -15.61 25.67 19.16
CA CYS A 1090 -14.81 25.59 17.93
C CYS A 1090 -15.06 26.70 16.89
N CYS A 1091 -16.20 27.40 16.93
CA CYS A 1091 -16.49 28.53 16.03
C CYS A 1091 -16.16 29.91 16.64
N ALA A 1092 -15.56 29.96 17.84
CA ALA A 1092 -15.06 31.19 18.43
C ALA A 1092 -13.82 31.71 17.65
N PRO A 1093 -13.62 33.04 17.55
CA PRO A 1093 -12.64 33.65 16.63
C PRO A 1093 -11.16 33.38 16.96
N ASP A 1094 -10.89 32.80 18.13
CA ASP A 1094 -9.58 32.45 18.67
C ASP A 1094 -9.23 30.95 18.53
N HIS A 1095 -10.16 30.13 18.04
CA HIS A 1095 -9.98 28.67 18.00
C HIS A 1095 -9.26 28.16 16.75
N ALA A 1096 -8.46 27.12 16.98
CA ALA A 1096 -7.77 26.35 15.95
C ALA A 1096 -8.74 25.81 14.89
N ALA A 1097 -8.38 25.94 13.60
CA ALA A 1097 -9.19 25.43 12.49
C ALA A 1097 -9.36 23.89 12.51
N GLY A 1098 -8.58 23.20 13.35
CA GLY A 1098 -8.73 21.78 13.65
C GLY A 1098 -9.65 21.42 14.82
N CYS A 1099 -10.24 22.37 15.55
CA CYS A 1099 -11.05 22.07 16.74
C CYS A 1099 -12.14 21.02 16.46
N PHE A 1100 -12.87 21.18 15.34
CA PHE A 1100 -13.88 20.23 14.86
C PHE A 1100 -13.36 18.86 14.40
N LEU A 1101 -12.05 18.59 14.39
CA LEU A 1101 -11.48 17.27 14.05
C LEU A 1101 -10.76 16.57 15.23
N GLU A 1102 -10.60 17.24 16.37
CA GLU A 1102 -10.32 16.57 17.66
C GLU A 1102 -11.58 16.32 18.47
N GLU A 1103 -12.46 17.33 18.52
CA GLU A 1103 -13.62 17.31 19.39
C GLU A 1103 -14.75 16.33 18.99
N PRO A 1104 -14.88 15.83 17.73
CA PRO A 1104 -15.74 14.70 17.46
C PRO A 1104 -15.36 13.49 18.30
N TYR A 1105 -14.09 13.25 18.62
CA TYR A 1105 -13.72 12.13 19.48
C TYR A 1105 -14.27 12.28 20.91
N ALA A 1106 -14.40 13.50 21.42
CA ALA A 1106 -15.03 13.75 22.72
C ALA A 1106 -16.54 13.46 22.67
N ILE A 1107 -17.23 13.89 21.61
CA ILE A 1107 -18.65 13.54 21.40
C ILE A 1107 -18.80 12.02 21.20
N HIS A 1108 -17.94 11.40 20.41
CA HIS A 1108 -17.93 9.97 20.18
C HIS A 1108 -17.69 9.22 21.49
N ASP A 1109 -16.79 9.68 22.36
CA ASP A 1109 -16.58 9.10 23.68
C ASP A 1109 -17.80 9.27 24.60
N GLU A 1110 -18.55 10.37 24.50
CA GLU A 1110 -19.79 10.58 25.26
C GLU A 1110 -20.93 9.68 24.75
N VAL A 1111 -21.11 9.59 23.43
CA VAL A 1111 -22.05 8.67 22.78
C VAL A 1111 -21.70 7.21 23.12
N CYS A 1112 -20.41 6.86 23.14
CA CYS A 1112 -19.93 5.51 23.42
C CYS A 1112 -19.79 5.17 24.91
N ARG A 1113 -20.00 6.14 25.81
CA ARG A 1113 -20.13 5.92 27.26
C ARG A 1113 -21.58 5.68 27.71
N ASP A 1114 -22.53 5.90 26.82
CA ASP A 1114 -23.95 5.75 27.11
C ASP A 1114 -24.46 4.42 26.54
N ASP A 1115 -24.46 3.40 27.41
CA ASP A 1115 -24.83 2.03 27.03
C ASP A 1115 -26.24 1.96 26.40
N GLU A 1116 -27.18 2.82 26.80
CA GLU A 1116 -28.52 2.87 26.21
C GLU A 1116 -28.48 3.33 24.74
N VAL A 1117 -27.70 4.36 24.42
CA VAL A 1117 -27.51 4.79 23.02
C VAL A 1117 -26.74 3.73 22.23
N VAL A 1118 -25.72 3.12 22.82
CA VAL A 1118 -24.88 2.08 22.19
C VAL A 1118 -25.67 0.82 21.84
N ASP A 1119 -26.60 0.40 22.70
CA ASP A 1119 -27.46 -0.78 22.47
C ASP A 1119 -28.62 -0.50 21.51
N GLN A 1120 -29.14 0.74 21.47
CA GLN A 1120 -30.29 1.11 20.62
C GLN A 1120 -29.95 1.43 19.16
N VAL A 1121 -28.67 1.69 18.84
CA VAL A 1121 -28.21 2.03 17.48
C VAL A 1121 -27.43 0.86 16.87
N GLY A 1122 -28.03 0.22 15.86
CA GLY A 1122 -27.43 -0.94 15.17
C GLY A 1122 -26.02 -0.66 14.66
N GLY A 1123 -25.03 -1.40 15.18
CA GLY A 1123 -23.62 -1.28 14.80
C GLY A 1123 -22.82 -0.23 15.59
N LEU A 1124 -23.46 0.64 16.39
CA LEU A 1124 -22.76 1.65 17.19
C LEU A 1124 -21.78 1.01 18.19
N ALA A 1125 -22.18 -0.08 18.85
CA ALA A 1125 -21.28 -0.89 19.70
C ALA A 1125 -20.00 -1.37 18.98
N THR A 1126 -20.07 -1.63 17.67
CA THR A 1126 -18.89 -1.98 16.86
C THR A 1126 -18.00 -0.76 16.66
N CYS A 1127 -18.56 0.40 16.32
CA CYS A 1127 -17.78 1.64 16.18
C CYS A 1127 -17.17 2.10 17.51
N CYS A 1128 -17.89 1.96 18.63
CA CYS A 1128 -17.43 2.37 19.95
C CYS A 1128 -16.21 1.58 20.46
N ARG A 1129 -16.04 0.32 20.00
CA ARG A 1129 -14.83 -0.48 20.23
C ARG A 1129 -13.61 0.02 19.43
N MET A 1130 -13.82 0.81 18.38
CA MET A 1130 -12.75 1.48 17.65
C MET A 1130 -12.35 2.78 18.35
N SER A 1131 -11.26 3.40 17.92
CA SER A 1131 -10.74 4.67 18.46
C SER A 1131 -10.30 5.60 17.34
N GLY A 1132 -10.11 6.89 17.65
CA GLY A 1132 -9.56 7.88 16.71
C GLY A 1132 -10.28 7.93 15.36
N THR A 1133 -9.54 8.21 14.29
CA THR A 1133 -10.05 8.35 12.92
C THR A 1133 -10.87 7.15 12.44
N SER A 1134 -10.54 5.94 12.90
CA SER A 1134 -11.29 4.72 12.58
C SER A 1134 -12.70 4.73 13.20
N ARG A 1135 -12.85 5.21 14.45
CA ARG A 1135 -14.18 5.42 15.04
C ARG A 1135 -14.96 6.49 14.28
N ALA A 1136 -14.33 7.64 13.96
CA ALA A 1136 -15.01 8.70 13.21
C ALA A 1136 -15.53 8.21 11.84
N LYS A 1137 -14.70 7.45 11.10
CA LYS A 1137 -15.09 6.86 9.81
C LYS A 1137 -16.19 5.81 9.98
N CYS A 1138 -16.13 4.98 11.02
CA CYS A 1138 -17.20 4.02 11.34
C CYS A 1138 -18.52 4.72 11.67
N LEU A 1139 -18.50 5.77 12.50
CA LEU A 1139 -19.70 6.54 12.88
C LEU A 1139 -20.29 7.34 11.71
N ALA A 1140 -19.44 7.81 10.79
CA ALA A 1140 -19.88 8.41 9.52
C ALA A 1140 -20.50 7.37 8.57
N GLN A 1141 -20.05 6.12 8.63
CA GLN A 1141 -20.52 4.99 7.82
C GLN A 1141 -21.61 4.15 8.49
N LEU A 1142 -22.06 4.49 9.71
CA LEU A 1142 -23.16 3.77 10.36
C LEU A 1142 -24.38 3.82 9.45
N PRO A 1143 -24.98 2.67 9.09
CA PRO A 1143 -26.22 2.66 8.33
C PRO A 1143 -27.27 3.48 9.09
N ARG A 1144 -28.03 4.31 8.38
CA ARG A 1144 -29.33 4.73 8.90
C ARG A 1144 -30.11 3.44 9.17
N ASP A 1145 -30.82 3.33 10.29
CA ASP A 1145 -31.48 2.08 10.65
C ASP A 1145 -32.68 1.81 9.74
N LEU A 1146 -32.42 1.18 8.60
CA LEU A 1146 -33.40 0.71 7.62
C LEU A 1146 -34.27 -0.44 8.18
N GLY A 1147 -34.01 -0.89 9.42
CA GLY A 1147 -34.61 -2.06 10.05
C GLY A 1147 -36.09 -1.94 10.40
N ARG A 1148 -36.72 -0.77 10.22
CA ARG A 1148 -38.17 -0.63 10.33
C ARG A 1148 -38.72 0.34 9.30
N HIS A 1149 -39.51 -0.17 8.36
CA HIS A 1149 -40.56 0.62 7.71
C HIS A 1149 -41.62 0.99 8.75
N GLY A 1150 -41.30 1.90 9.66
CA GLY A 1150 -42.31 2.65 10.39
C GLY A 1150 -43.10 3.45 9.35
N ASN A 1151 -44.42 3.46 9.47
CA ASN A 1151 -45.26 4.18 8.54
C ASN A 1151 -44.76 5.64 8.40
N ARG A 1152 -44.54 6.10 7.16
CA ARG A 1152 -44.26 7.51 6.80
C ARG A 1152 -45.52 8.40 6.96
N GLU A 1153 -46.27 8.14 8.03
CA GLU A 1153 -47.50 8.82 8.44
C GLU A 1153 -47.17 10.05 9.26
N THR A 1154 -48.11 11.00 9.31
CA THR A 1154 -47.94 12.16 10.19
C THR A 1154 -47.92 11.73 11.66
N PRO A 1155 -47.05 12.32 12.50
CA PRO A 1155 -46.96 11.95 13.90
C PRO A 1155 -48.26 12.25 14.68
N GLU A 1156 -48.79 11.23 15.34
CA GLU A 1156 -49.93 11.38 16.25
C GLU A 1156 -49.51 12.07 17.54
N PHE A 1157 -49.91 13.34 17.68
CA PHE A 1157 -49.84 14.08 18.93
C PHE A 1157 -51.21 14.20 19.59
N ASP A 1158 -51.22 14.24 20.92
CA ASP A 1158 -52.34 14.67 21.74
C ASP A 1158 -52.63 16.16 21.48
N GLU A 1159 -53.81 16.45 20.93
CA GLU A 1159 -54.21 17.78 20.45
C GLU A 1159 -54.29 18.83 21.56
N LEU A 1160 -54.57 18.43 22.80
CA LEU A 1160 -54.60 19.34 23.93
C LEU A 1160 -53.16 19.65 24.38
N LYS A 1161 -52.35 18.61 24.59
CA LYS A 1161 -50.96 18.77 25.03
C LYS A 1161 -50.09 19.50 24.02
N ILE A 1162 -50.34 19.35 22.72
CA ILE A 1162 -49.58 20.09 21.69
C ILE A 1162 -49.93 21.59 21.71
N CYS A 1163 -51.18 21.96 21.97
CA CYS A 1163 -51.60 23.36 22.12
C CYS A 1163 -51.14 23.98 23.44
N GLU A 1164 -51.02 23.19 24.52
CA GLU A 1164 -50.35 23.59 25.76
C GLU A 1164 -48.85 23.82 25.54
N LEU A 1165 -48.14 22.85 24.97
CA LEU A 1165 -46.69 22.98 24.72
C LEU A 1165 -46.37 24.12 23.75
N ARG A 1166 -47.24 24.41 22.77
CA ARG A 1166 -47.12 25.59 21.88
C ARG A 1166 -47.14 26.91 22.67
N ARG A 1167 -47.98 26.98 23.70
CA ARG A 1167 -48.13 28.16 24.57
C ARG A 1167 -46.93 28.33 25.49
N ASP A 1168 -46.49 27.22 26.09
CA ASP A 1168 -45.56 27.25 27.21
C ASP A 1168 -44.08 27.18 26.76
N ASN A 1169 -43.77 26.43 25.70
CA ASN A 1169 -42.42 26.31 25.16
C ASN A 1169 -42.43 25.96 23.65
N PRO A 1170 -42.64 26.95 22.76
CA PRO A 1170 -42.72 26.73 21.31
C PRO A 1170 -41.42 26.20 20.69
N ALA A 1171 -40.25 26.50 21.27
CA ALA A 1171 -38.97 25.97 20.81
C ALA A 1171 -38.88 24.45 21.06
N VAL A 1172 -39.21 24.00 22.27
CA VAL A 1172 -39.27 22.55 22.60
C VAL A 1172 -40.39 21.84 21.82
N LEU A 1173 -41.50 22.52 21.52
CA LEU A 1173 -42.48 21.97 20.58
C LEU A 1173 -41.85 21.73 19.20
N MET A 1174 -41.11 22.69 18.65
CA MET A 1174 -40.46 22.53 17.35
C MET A 1174 -39.40 21.41 17.38
N GLU A 1175 -38.59 21.32 18.43
CA GLU A 1175 -37.67 20.20 18.65
C GLU A 1175 -38.42 18.85 18.66
N LYS A 1176 -39.56 18.74 19.37
CA LYS A 1176 -40.37 17.51 19.41
C LYS A 1176 -41.02 17.15 18.08
N ILE A 1177 -41.51 18.13 17.33
CA ILE A 1177 -42.04 17.90 15.97
C ILE A 1177 -40.91 17.38 15.07
N LEU A 1178 -39.73 18.01 15.08
CA LEU A 1178 -38.57 17.58 14.29
C LEU A 1178 -38.07 16.18 14.69
N TYR A 1179 -38.10 15.84 15.98
CA TYR A 1179 -37.79 14.50 16.47
C TYR A 1179 -38.77 13.45 15.95
N GLU A 1180 -40.08 13.69 16.07
CA GLU A 1180 -41.11 12.74 15.62
C GLU A 1180 -41.16 12.60 14.09
N PHE A 1181 -40.95 13.67 13.31
CA PHE A 1181 -40.79 13.54 11.86
C PHE A 1181 -39.46 12.86 11.50
N GLY A 1182 -38.33 13.26 12.09
CA GLY A 1182 -37.01 12.69 11.81
C GLY A 1182 -36.95 11.18 12.02
N ARG A 1183 -37.56 10.66 13.10
CA ARG A 1183 -37.58 9.21 13.35
C ARG A 1183 -38.56 8.41 12.47
N ARG A 1184 -39.55 9.05 11.83
CA ARG A 1184 -40.48 8.42 10.84
C ARG A 1184 -40.00 8.56 9.40
N HIS A 1185 -39.10 9.50 9.16
CA HIS A 1185 -38.55 9.86 7.86
C HIS A 1185 -37.02 9.80 7.95
N SER A 1186 -36.48 8.66 8.41
CA SER A 1186 -35.05 8.42 8.60
C SER A 1186 -34.26 8.42 7.29
N ASP A 1187 -34.94 8.12 6.19
CA ASP A 1187 -34.47 8.17 4.79
C ASP A 1187 -34.53 9.60 4.20
N SER A 1188 -35.55 10.39 4.52
CA SER A 1188 -35.71 11.77 4.04
C SER A 1188 -34.49 12.68 4.24
N ALA A 1189 -34.44 13.75 3.44
CA ALA A 1189 -33.48 14.83 3.63
C ALA A 1189 -33.76 15.61 4.92
N VAL A 1190 -32.73 16.11 5.63
CA VAL A 1190 -32.90 16.90 6.88
C VAL A 1190 -33.77 18.13 6.64
N SER A 1191 -33.52 18.76 5.50
CA SER A 1191 -34.24 19.87 4.89
C SER A 1191 -35.70 19.55 4.55
N GLU A 1192 -35.97 18.35 4.02
CA GLU A 1192 -37.32 17.85 3.71
C GLU A 1192 -38.12 17.59 5.00
N VAL A 1193 -37.51 16.91 5.98
CA VAL A 1193 -38.08 16.72 7.32
C VAL A 1193 -38.39 18.05 7.99
N LYS A 1194 -37.49 19.04 7.90
CA LYS A 1194 -37.71 20.38 8.43
C LYS A 1194 -38.90 21.08 7.76
N ASN A 1195 -39.03 21.00 6.43
CA ASN A 1195 -40.17 21.54 5.68
C ASN A 1195 -41.50 20.89 6.12
N PHE A 1196 -41.53 19.57 6.31
CA PHE A 1196 -42.71 18.87 6.83
C PHE A 1196 -43.06 19.32 8.26
N ALA A 1197 -42.05 19.39 9.14
CA ALA A 1197 -42.20 19.86 10.52
C ALA A 1197 -42.67 21.33 10.60
N GLN A 1198 -42.17 22.22 9.74
CA GLN A 1198 -42.60 23.62 9.66
C GLN A 1198 -44.05 23.73 9.19
N LYS A 1199 -44.45 23.00 8.14
CA LYS A 1199 -45.85 22.94 7.67
C LYS A 1199 -46.78 22.38 8.74
N PHE A 1200 -46.32 21.39 9.49
CA PHE A 1200 -47.05 20.85 10.65
C PHE A 1200 -47.16 21.88 11.78
N SER A 1201 -46.08 22.56 12.14
CA SER A 1201 -46.07 23.61 13.19
C SER A 1201 -46.98 24.81 12.84
N HIS A 1202 -47.03 25.23 11.57
CA HIS A 1202 -48.01 26.20 11.08
C HIS A 1202 -49.45 25.67 11.19
N SER A 1203 -49.68 24.40 10.86
CA SER A 1203 -50.99 23.76 11.00
C SER A 1203 -51.43 23.64 12.47
N VAL A 1204 -50.52 23.30 13.39
CA VAL A 1204 -50.75 23.33 14.84
C VAL A 1204 -51.13 24.75 15.27
N THR A 1205 -50.44 25.76 14.75
CA THR A 1205 -50.72 27.17 15.05
C THR A 1205 -52.12 27.60 14.61
N GLU A 1206 -52.57 27.18 13.44
CA GLU A 1206 -53.92 27.40 12.92
C GLU A 1206 -54.98 26.63 13.74
N CYS A 1207 -54.79 25.33 13.93
CA CYS A 1207 -55.78 24.46 14.59
C CYS A 1207 -55.94 24.72 16.09
N CYS A 1208 -54.87 25.11 16.80
CA CYS A 1208 -54.97 25.58 18.19
C CYS A 1208 -55.71 26.92 18.35
N THR A 1209 -56.14 27.56 17.25
CA THR A 1209 -57.01 28.75 17.25
C THR A 1209 -58.38 28.50 16.62
N SER A 1210 -58.65 27.29 16.13
CA SER A 1210 -59.93 26.90 15.54
C SER A 1210 -60.93 26.46 16.62
N GLU A 1211 -62.20 26.87 16.48
CA GLU A 1211 -63.32 26.35 17.28
C GLU A 1211 -63.50 24.83 17.12
N LYS A 1212 -63.04 24.27 16.00
CA LYS A 1212 -63.10 22.84 15.64
C LYS A 1212 -61.69 22.26 15.59
N THR A 1213 -61.00 22.27 16.72
CA THR A 1213 -59.59 21.86 16.86
C THR A 1213 -59.29 20.52 16.19
N HIS A 1214 -60.06 19.47 16.53
CA HIS A 1214 -59.89 18.11 16.00
C HIS A 1214 -60.16 18.00 14.48
N GLU A 1215 -61.24 18.58 13.98
CA GLU A 1215 -61.53 18.55 12.52
C GLU A 1215 -60.42 19.24 11.72
N CYS A 1216 -59.89 20.36 12.24
CA CYS A 1216 -58.76 21.04 11.63
C CYS A 1216 -57.50 20.17 11.64
N PHE A 1217 -57.16 19.51 12.75
CA PHE A 1217 -55.98 18.63 12.80
C PHE A 1217 -56.08 17.47 11.81
N VAL A 1218 -57.25 16.85 11.67
CA VAL A 1218 -57.50 15.79 10.67
C VAL A 1218 -57.30 16.31 9.23
N GLU A 1219 -57.88 17.46 8.89
CA GLU A 1219 -57.75 18.05 7.55
C GLU A 1219 -56.28 18.38 7.22
N LYS A 1220 -55.58 19.04 8.14
CA LYS A 1220 -54.20 19.50 7.92
C LYS A 1220 -53.20 18.34 7.90
N ARG A 1221 -53.40 17.28 8.70
CA ARG A 1221 -52.60 16.04 8.61
C ARG A 1221 -52.71 15.43 7.21
N ALA A 1222 -53.94 15.24 6.70
CA ALA A 1222 -54.15 14.70 5.35
C ALA A 1222 -53.53 15.57 4.23
N ALA A 1223 -53.54 16.91 4.39
CA ALA A 1223 -52.87 17.82 3.47
C ALA A 1223 -51.34 17.67 3.49
N ILE A 1224 -50.73 17.46 4.66
CA ILE A 1224 -49.28 17.25 4.82
C ILE A 1224 -48.87 15.88 4.27
N GLU A 1225 -49.64 14.82 4.52
CA GLU A 1225 -49.38 13.48 3.95
C GLU A 1225 -49.42 13.47 2.43
N LYS A 1226 -50.25 14.31 1.82
CA LYS A 1226 -50.22 14.52 0.37
C LYS A 1226 -48.91 15.18 -0.09
N VAL A 1227 -48.44 16.21 0.62
CA VAL A 1227 -47.15 16.87 0.32
C VAL A 1227 -45.99 15.87 0.39
N ILE A 1228 -45.95 15.02 1.41
CA ILE A 1228 -44.92 13.97 1.57
C ILE A 1228 -44.90 13.06 0.32
N LYS A 1229 -46.06 12.53 -0.08
CA LYS A 1229 -46.21 11.66 -1.26
C LYS A 1229 -45.86 12.37 -2.59
N ASP A 1230 -46.16 13.66 -2.70
CA ASP A 1230 -45.85 14.47 -3.89
C ASP A 1230 -44.34 14.76 -4.02
N GLU A 1231 -43.59 14.90 -2.92
CA GLU A 1231 -42.12 15.03 -2.95
C GLU A 1231 -41.42 13.68 -3.25
N GLU A 1232 -41.86 12.59 -2.59
CA GLU A 1232 -41.42 11.22 -2.85
C GLU A 1232 -41.49 10.85 -4.34
N ALA A 1233 -42.57 11.25 -5.01
CA ALA A 1233 -42.78 11.03 -6.44
C ALA A 1233 -41.74 11.74 -7.33
N LYS A 1234 -41.23 12.92 -6.92
CA LYS A 1234 -40.22 13.68 -7.70
C LYS A 1234 -38.84 13.03 -7.64
N GLY A 1235 -38.42 12.57 -6.46
CA GLY A 1235 -37.16 11.82 -6.29
C GLY A 1235 -37.16 10.56 -7.15
N ASN A 1236 -38.24 9.76 -7.03
CA ASN A 1236 -38.46 8.57 -7.84
C ASN A 1236 -38.43 8.85 -9.35
N LEU A 1237 -39.13 9.87 -9.83
CA LEU A 1237 -39.15 10.25 -11.25
C LEU A 1237 -37.77 10.70 -11.77
N THR A 1238 -36.93 11.26 -10.91
CA THR A 1238 -35.57 11.67 -11.25
C THR A 1238 -34.65 10.46 -11.40
N CYS A 1239 -34.70 9.50 -10.46
CA CYS A 1239 -33.97 8.25 -10.56
C CYS A 1239 -34.44 7.38 -11.74
N GLN A 1240 -35.74 7.35 -12.03
CA GLN A 1240 -36.27 6.69 -13.23
C GLN A 1240 -35.71 7.31 -14.52
N ARG A 1241 -35.60 8.65 -14.60
CA ARG A 1241 -34.96 9.32 -15.75
C ARG A 1241 -33.49 8.98 -15.88
N LEU A 1242 -32.71 9.06 -14.81
CA LEU A 1242 -31.29 8.70 -14.81
C LEU A 1242 -31.08 7.25 -15.29
N LYS A 1243 -31.87 6.30 -14.76
CA LYS A 1243 -31.80 4.88 -15.13
C LYS A 1243 -32.24 4.60 -16.56
N ALA A 1244 -33.27 5.29 -17.06
CA ALA A 1244 -33.79 5.09 -18.42
C ALA A 1244 -32.93 5.75 -19.52
N GLN A 1245 -32.24 6.85 -19.20
CA GLN A 1245 -31.49 7.65 -20.17
C GLN A 1245 -29.98 7.37 -20.16
N GLY A 1246 -29.45 6.88 -19.03
CA GLY A 1246 -28.01 6.72 -18.80
C GLY A 1246 -27.36 8.00 -18.28
N VAL A 1247 -26.26 7.83 -17.54
CA VAL A 1247 -25.57 8.91 -16.80
C VAL A 1247 -25.17 10.07 -17.72
N GLU A 1248 -24.53 9.78 -18.86
CA GLU A 1248 -24.10 10.81 -19.83
C GLU A 1248 -25.27 11.61 -20.41
N HIS A 1249 -26.39 10.96 -20.72
CA HIS A 1249 -27.57 11.64 -21.26
C HIS A 1249 -28.19 12.54 -20.19
N PHE A 1250 -28.29 12.05 -18.96
CA PHE A 1250 -28.80 12.80 -17.83
C PHE A 1250 -27.93 14.04 -17.55
N GLU A 1251 -26.60 13.88 -17.49
CA GLU A 1251 -25.65 14.99 -17.34
C GLU A 1251 -25.84 16.07 -18.43
N GLN A 1252 -25.99 15.65 -19.69
CA GLN A 1252 -26.22 16.56 -20.81
C GLN A 1252 -27.55 17.34 -20.70
N LEU A 1253 -28.61 16.73 -20.14
CA LEU A 1253 -29.86 17.43 -19.84
C LEU A 1253 -29.72 18.38 -18.64
N VAL A 1254 -28.94 17.99 -17.62
CA VAL A 1254 -28.64 18.83 -16.44
C VAL A 1254 -27.81 20.05 -16.85
N ILE A 1255 -26.79 19.90 -17.72
CA ILE A 1255 -26.03 21.00 -18.34
C ILE A 1255 -26.97 21.98 -19.04
N LEU A 1256 -27.91 21.48 -19.86
CA LEU A 1256 -28.88 22.33 -20.57
C LEU A 1256 -29.82 23.09 -19.62
N ASN A 1257 -30.17 22.50 -18.48
CA ASN A 1257 -31.02 23.15 -17.49
C ASN A 1257 -30.25 24.25 -16.74
N PHE A 1258 -29.05 23.95 -16.21
CA PHE A 1258 -28.20 24.96 -15.55
C PHE A 1258 -27.82 26.10 -16.51
N ALA A 1259 -27.52 25.81 -17.77
CA ALA A 1259 -27.20 26.85 -18.77
C ALA A 1259 -28.41 27.74 -19.15
N ARG A 1260 -29.66 27.23 -19.04
CA ARG A 1260 -30.86 28.08 -19.15
C ARG A 1260 -31.05 28.95 -17.92
N ALA A 1261 -30.94 28.34 -16.74
CA ALA A 1261 -31.16 28.97 -15.44
C ALA A 1261 -30.14 30.09 -15.14
N ALA A 1262 -28.87 29.86 -15.48
CA ALA A 1262 -27.75 30.70 -15.04
C ALA A 1262 -26.94 31.24 -16.22
N LYS A 1263 -27.55 32.09 -17.06
CA LYS A 1263 -26.95 32.53 -18.34
C LYS A 1263 -25.64 33.32 -18.20
N SER A 1264 -25.34 33.88 -17.04
CA SER A 1264 -24.11 34.63 -16.76
C SER A 1264 -22.99 33.77 -16.18
N LEU A 1265 -23.22 32.48 -15.90
CA LEU A 1265 -22.16 31.56 -15.50
C LEU A 1265 -21.23 31.21 -16.70
N PRO A 1266 -19.91 31.14 -16.50
CA PRO A 1266 -19.02 30.55 -17.48
C PRO A 1266 -19.31 29.04 -17.65
N MET A 1267 -19.07 28.51 -18.86
CA MET A 1267 -19.31 27.11 -19.21
C MET A 1267 -18.69 26.14 -18.21
N GLU A 1268 -17.48 26.45 -17.75
CA GLU A 1268 -16.71 25.66 -16.80
C GLU A 1268 -17.48 25.42 -15.50
N LYS A 1269 -18.18 26.45 -14.99
CA LYS A 1269 -19.02 26.36 -13.78
C LYS A 1269 -20.32 25.61 -14.01
N VAL A 1270 -20.96 25.79 -15.17
CA VAL A 1270 -22.16 25.02 -15.55
C VAL A 1270 -21.85 23.52 -15.62
N VAL A 1271 -20.70 23.14 -16.22
CA VAL A 1271 -20.25 21.75 -16.29
C VAL A 1271 -19.86 21.22 -14.91
N GLU A 1272 -19.18 22.02 -14.09
CA GLU A 1272 -18.84 21.67 -12.69
C GLU A 1272 -20.08 21.31 -11.86
N PHE A 1273 -21.11 22.18 -11.85
CA PHE A 1273 -22.35 21.93 -11.11
C PHE A 1273 -23.16 20.78 -11.69
N ALA A 1274 -23.25 20.66 -13.02
CA ALA A 1274 -24.00 19.59 -13.66
C ALA A 1274 -23.36 18.20 -13.44
N HIS A 1275 -22.03 18.12 -13.49
CA HIS A 1275 -21.29 16.91 -13.18
C HIS A 1275 -21.48 16.50 -11.72
N ARG A 1276 -21.38 17.47 -10.79
CA ARG A 1276 -21.60 17.23 -9.36
C ARG A 1276 -23.01 16.75 -9.05
N PHE A 1277 -24.03 17.40 -9.60
CA PHE A 1277 -25.43 16.96 -9.47
C PHE A 1277 -25.65 15.56 -10.06
N THR A 1278 -25.03 15.23 -11.19
CA THR A 1278 -25.17 13.91 -11.81
C THR A 1278 -24.46 12.82 -10.98
N ARG A 1279 -23.29 13.11 -10.41
CA ARG A 1279 -22.58 12.21 -9.48
C ARG A 1279 -23.41 11.94 -8.23
N ILE A 1280 -23.96 13.01 -7.62
CA ILE A 1280 -24.93 12.94 -6.52
C ILE A 1280 -26.10 12.04 -6.92
N ALA A 1281 -26.69 12.25 -8.10
CA ALA A 1281 -27.84 11.50 -8.53
C ALA A 1281 -27.54 10.01 -8.75
N GLY A 1282 -26.35 9.67 -9.27
CA GLY A 1282 -25.88 8.28 -9.33
C GLY A 1282 -25.82 7.63 -7.95
N GLN A 1283 -25.13 8.28 -7.00
CA GLN A 1283 -24.95 7.76 -5.64
C GLN A 1283 -26.27 7.62 -4.87
N CYS A 1284 -27.13 8.63 -4.93
CA CYS A 1284 -28.43 8.59 -4.26
C CYS A 1284 -29.34 7.51 -4.88
N CYS A 1285 -29.45 7.45 -6.22
CA CYS A 1285 -30.37 6.52 -6.87
C CYS A 1285 -29.98 5.03 -6.77
N GLU A 1286 -28.78 4.71 -6.28
CA GLU A 1286 -28.38 3.34 -5.91
C GLU A 1286 -28.83 2.92 -4.50
N HIS A 1287 -29.20 3.87 -3.63
CA HIS A 1287 -29.44 3.62 -2.21
C HIS A 1287 -30.79 4.16 -1.72
N ASP A 1288 -31.11 5.42 -2.02
CA ASP A 1288 -32.28 6.14 -1.52
C ASP A 1288 -32.64 7.34 -2.42
N THR A 1289 -33.88 7.41 -2.87
CA THR A 1289 -34.37 8.52 -3.69
C THR A 1289 -34.44 9.86 -2.94
N HIS A 1290 -34.49 9.86 -1.61
CA HIS A 1290 -34.54 11.08 -0.79
C HIS A 1290 -33.18 11.76 -0.63
N CYS A 1291 -32.08 11.00 -0.70
CA CYS A 1291 -30.71 11.53 -0.73
C CYS A 1291 -30.54 12.64 -1.78
N LEU A 1292 -31.24 12.53 -2.93
CA LEU A 1292 -31.25 13.54 -4.00
C LEU A 1292 -31.61 14.93 -3.50
N ILE A 1293 -32.53 15.02 -2.53
CA ILE A 1293 -33.07 16.28 -2.05
C ILE A 1293 -32.03 16.98 -1.17
N ASP A 1294 -31.45 16.27 -0.19
CA ASP A 1294 -30.44 16.84 0.72
C ASP A 1294 -29.16 17.22 -0.02
N GLU A 1295 -28.68 16.36 -0.91
CA GLU A 1295 -27.49 16.64 -1.73
C GLU A 1295 -27.74 17.76 -2.75
N SER A 1296 -28.96 17.87 -3.32
CA SER A 1296 -29.33 19.03 -4.14
C SER A 1296 -29.32 20.32 -3.31
N PHE A 1297 -29.81 20.27 -2.07
CA PHE A 1297 -29.78 21.40 -1.16
C PHE A 1297 -28.35 21.78 -0.74
N HIS A 1298 -27.46 20.81 -0.52
CA HIS A 1298 -26.03 21.06 -0.32
C HIS A 1298 -25.36 21.68 -1.55
N LEU A 1299 -25.71 21.27 -2.77
CA LEU A 1299 -25.24 21.90 -4.01
C LEU A 1299 -25.69 23.37 -4.10
N HIS A 1300 -26.94 23.70 -3.77
CA HIS A 1300 -27.41 25.09 -3.72
C HIS A 1300 -26.66 25.93 -2.67
N ALA A 1301 -26.38 25.36 -1.49
CA ALA A 1301 -25.60 26.03 -0.44
C ALA A 1301 -24.14 26.27 -0.89
N GLU A 1302 -23.54 25.33 -1.63
CA GLU A 1302 -22.21 25.51 -2.23
C GLU A 1302 -22.19 26.57 -3.34
N MET A 1303 -23.22 26.61 -4.20
CA MET A 1303 -23.39 27.67 -5.19
C MET A 1303 -23.47 29.04 -4.50
N CYS A 1304 -24.15 29.13 -3.36
CA CYS A 1304 -24.16 30.32 -2.49
C CYS A 1304 -22.82 30.60 -1.77
N GLY A 1305 -21.85 29.68 -1.81
CA GLY A 1305 -20.47 29.93 -1.39
C GLY A 1305 -19.58 30.50 -2.49
N ASP A 1306 -19.95 30.33 -3.77
CA ASP A 1306 -19.18 30.84 -4.90
C ASP A 1306 -19.48 32.33 -5.13
N HIS A 1307 -18.52 33.19 -4.75
CA HIS A 1307 -18.62 34.63 -4.92
C HIS A 1307 -18.81 35.04 -6.39
N GLY A 1308 -18.27 34.28 -7.34
CA GLY A 1308 -18.47 34.50 -8.78
C GLY A 1308 -19.91 34.24 -9.20
N TYR A 1309 -20.56 33.21 -8.64
CA TYR A 1309 -21.96 32.91 -8.89
C TYR A 1309 -22.89 34.01 -8.34
N ILE A 1310 -22.67 34.46 -7.11
CA ILE A 1310 -23.46 35.54 -6.48
C ILE A 1310 -23.28 36.86 -7.24
N MET A 1311 -22.05 37.22 -7.63
CA MET A 1311 -21.80 38.43 -8.42
C MET A 1311 -22.46 38.38 -9.81
N ALA A 1312 -22.54 37.18 -10.41
CA ALA A 1312 -23.23 36.96 -11.68
C ALA A 1312 -24.77 36.94 -11.57
N HIS A 1313 -25.32 36.74 -10.36
CA HIS A 1313 -26.76 36.65 -10.07
C HIS A 1313 -27.12 37.43 -8.78
N PRO A 1314 -27.11 38.77 -8.78
CA PRO A 1314 -27.36 39.56 -7.57
C PRO A 1314 -28.75 39.35 -6.93
N GLY A 1315 -29.76 38.89 -7.67
CA GLY A 1315 -31.06 38.53 -7.11
C GLY A 1315 -31.04 37.22 -6.29
N VAL A 1316 -30.19 36.25 -6.67
CA VAL A 1316 -29.96 34.99 -5.96
C VAL A 1316 -29.36 35.23 -4.56
N ALA A 1317 -28.68 36.36 -4.36
CA ALA A 1317 -28.15 36.75 -3.04
C ALA A 1317 -29.24 36.84 -1.95
N ASN A 1318 -30.52 36.93 -2.30
CA ASN A 1318 -31.63 36.82 -1.35
C ASN A 1318 -32.04 35.36 -1.09
N CYS A 1319 -32.04 34.49 -2.11
CA CYS A 1319 -32.23 33.04 -1.91
C CYS A 1319 -31.13 32.45 -1.03
N CYS A 1320 -29.87 32.87 -1.20
CA CYS A 1320 -28.75 32.45 -0.36
C CYS A 1320 -28.86 32.85 1.13
N LYS A 1321 -29.81 33.73 1.50
CA LYS A 1321 -30.14 34.06 2.90
C LYS A 1321 -31.30 33.23 3.46
N SER A 1322 -32.04 32.54 2.61
CA SER A 1322 -33.16 31.67 3.01
C SER A 1322 -32.66 30.38 3.64
N ASP A 1323 -33.52 29.66 4.37
CA ASP A 1323 -33.16 28.35 4.90
C ASP A 1323 -32.79 27.40 3.75
N VAL A 1324 -31.88 26.46 3.99
CA VAL A 1324 -31.48 25.46 3.00
C VAL A 1324 -32.70 24.70 2.46
N SER A 1325 -33.69 24.35 3.30
CA SER A 1325 -34.94 23.71 2.85
C SER A 1325 -35.80 24.57 1.92
N GLU A 1326 -35.61 25.89 1.95
CA GLU A 1326 -36.34 26.87 1.13
C GLU A 1326 -35.54 27.27 -0.12
N GLN A 1327 -34.20 27.20 -0.06
CA GLN A 1327 -33.29 27.62 -1.13
C GLN A 1327 -33.68 27.02 -2.48
N GLY A 1328 -33.80 25.70 -2.61
CA GLY A 1328 -34.17 25.07 -3.88
C GLY A 1328 -35.51 25.53 -4.46
N THR A 1329 -36.47 25.92 -3.62
CA THR A 1329 -37.74 26.52 -4.08
C THR A 1329 -37.56 27.99 -4.48
N CYS A 1330 -36.76 28.75 -3.72
CA CYS A 1330 -36.43 30.14 -4.04
C CYS A 1330 -35.64 30.24 -5.36
N PHE A 1331 -34.63 29.40 -5.56
CA PHE A 1331 -33.86 29.27 -6.81
C PHE A 1331 -34.78 29.04 -8.00
N LYS A 1332 -35.66 28.04 -7.91
CA LYS A 1332 -36.63 27.74 -8.97
C LYS A 1332 -37.57 28.92 -9.27
N ILE A 1333 -38.13 29.57 -8.25
CA ILE A 1333 -39.01 30.75 -8.44
C ILE A 1333 -38.24 31.90 -9.09
N HIS A 1334 -36.98 32.13 -8.67
CA HIS A 1334 -36.12 33.15 -9.23
C HIS A 1334 -35.78 32.88 -10.70
N GLU A 1335 -35.49 31.63 -11.07
CA GLU A 1335 -35.31 31.18 -12.46
C GLU A 1335 -36.58 31.42 -13.30
N ASP A 1336 -37.75 30.97 -12.82
CA ASP A 1336 -39.04 31.14 -13.51
C ASP A 1336 -39.39 32.63 -13.73
N VAL A 1337 -39.10 33.52 -12.77
CA VAL A 1337 -39.35 34.97 -12.88
C VAL A 1337 -38.38 35.66 -13.83
N HIS A 1338 -37.08 35.39 -13.75
CA HIS A 1338 -36.10 35.98 -14.67
C HIS A 1338 -36.26 35.46 -16.11
N HIS A 1339 -36.73 34.22 -16.30
CA HIS A 1339 -37.12 33.71 -17.61
C HIS A 1339 -38.25 34.52 -18.27
N ALA A 1340 -39.15 35.13 -17.49
CA ALA A 1340 -40.23 35.97 -18.02
C ALA A 1340 -39.76 37.39 -18.41
N GLU A 1341 -38.87 38.01 -17.64
CA GLU A 1341 -38.40 39.39 -17.89
C GLU A 1341 -37.37 39.48 -19.02
N GLU A 1342 -36.42 38.54 -19.10
CA GLU A 1342 -35.26 38.67 -20.00
C GLU A 1342 -35.58 38.33 -21.48
N ILE A 1343 -36.71 37.66 -21.76
CA ILE A 1343 -37.22 37.43 -23.12
C ILE A 1343 -37.58 38.76 -23.83
N LEU A 1344 -37.70 39.87 -23.10
CA LEU A 1344 -38.04 41.19 -23.62
C LEU A 1344 -36.81 42.10 -23.91
N SER A 1345 -35.58 41.70 -23.57
CA SER A 1345 -34.37 42.51 -23.79
C SER A 1345 -33.43 41.97 -24.88
N LYS A 1346 -33.15 42.82 -25.87
CA LYS A 1346 -32.52 42.53 -27.17
C LYS A 1346 -31.08 41.98 -27.18
N ASP A 1347 -30.86 41.08 -28.14
CA ASP A 1347 -29.70 40.96 -29.04
C ASP A 1347 -28.28 41.24 -28.51
N VAL A 1348 -27.66 40.22 -27.92
CA VAL A 1348 -26.19 40.04 -27.98
C VAL A 1348 -25.88 38.60 -28.40
N SER A 1349 -25.91 38.34 -29.71
CA SER A 1349 -25.50 37.04 -30.26
C SER A 1349 -23.97 36.95 -30.33
N PRO A 1350 -23.30 35.99 -29.65
CA PRO A 1350 -21.85 35.84 -29.73
C PRO A 1350 -21.44 35.48 -31.16
N ALA A 1351 -20.51 36.25 -31.73
CA ALA A 1351 -20.00 36.02 -33.07
C ALA A 1351 -19.58 34.55 -33.26
N HIS A 1352 -19.96 33.93 -34.39
CA HIS A 1352 -19.65 32.53 -34.66
C HIS A 1352 -18.14 32.28 -34.53
N PRO A 1353 -17.72 31.27 -33.74
CA PRO A 1353 -16.30 30.89 -33.69
C PRO A 1353 -15.86 30.44 -35.09
N THR A 1354 -14.69 30.91 -35.52
CA THR A 1354 -14.10 30.49 -36.81
C THR A 1354 -13.85 28.99 -36.85
N ALA A 1355 -13.84 28.40 -38.03
CA ALA A 1355 -13.58 26.96 -38.22
C ALA A 1355 -12.29 26.51 -37.51
N GLU A 1356 -11.20 27.28 -37.63
CA GLU A 1356 -9.96 27.10 -36.86
C GLU A 1356 -10.19 27.03 -35.34
N ARG A 1357 -11.00 27.93 -34.77
CA ARG A 1357 -11.24 28.00 -33.32
C ARG A 1357 -12.09 26.85 -32.82
N VAL A 1358 -13.06 26.40 -33.62
CA VAL A 1358 -13.85 25.18 -33.37
C VAL A 1358 -12.92 23.96 -33.36
N CYS A 1359 -12.10 23.80 -34.39
CA CYS A 1359 -11.17 22.67 -34.51
C CYS A 1359 -10.06 22.67 -33.45
N LEU A 1360 -9.60 23.84 -33.01
CA LEU A 1360 -8.65 23.95 -31.90
C LEU A 1360 -9.25 23.38 -30.62
N ARG A 1361 -10.49 23.80 -30.26
CA ARG A 1361 -11.19 23.31 -29.08
C ARG A 1361 -11.51 21.81 -29.17
N TYR A 1362 -11.96 21.33 -30.33
CA TYR A 1362 -12.22 19.90 -30.57
C TYR A 1362 -10.95 19.05 -30.40
N ARG A 1363 -9.80 19.49 -30.94
CA ARG A 1363 -8.52 18.77 -30.76
C ARG A 1363 -8.00 18.80 -29.32
N GLN A 1364 -8.25 19.87 -28.57
CA GLN A 1364 -7.84 19.97 -27.17
C GLN A 1364 -8.68 19.07 -26.25
N PHE A 1365 -9.99 18.96 -26.50
CA PHE A 1365 -10.92 18.26 -25.62
C PHE A 1365 -12.01 17.49 -26.40
N PRO A 1366 -11.66 16.47 -27.20
CA PRO A 1366 -12.61 15.79 -28.09
C PRO A 1366 -13.79 15.18 -27.34
N GLU A 1367 -13.52 14.55 -26.18
CA GLU A 1367 -14.54 13.92 -25.32
C GLU A 1367 -15.47 14.94 -24.64
N LYS A 1368 -14.99 16.17 -24.38
CA LYS A 1368 -15.76 17.23 -23.68
C LYS A 1368 -16.38 18.26 -24.63
N PHE A 1369 -16.14 18.15 -25.94
CA PHE A 1369 -16.64 19.10 -26.93
C PHE A 1369 -18.18 19.16 -26.98
N ILE A 1370 -18.86 18.06 -26.69
CA ILE A 1370 -20.33 18.03 -26.62
C ILE A 1370 -20.88 18.99 -25.55
N ASN A 1371 -20.19 19.16 -24.41
CA ASN A 1371 -20.64 20.07 -23.35
C ASN A 1371 -20.55 21.53 -23.81
N LEU A 1372 -19.51 21.87 -24.59
CA LEU A 1372 -19.40 23.18 -25.24
C LEU A 1372 -20.50 23.38 -26.28
N ALA A 1373 -20.78 22.36 -27.10
CA ALA A 1373 -21.85 22.42 -28.10
C ALA A 1373 -23.22 22.65 -27.45
N LEU A 1374 -23.52 21.95 -26.35
CA LEU A 1374 -24.75 22.13 -25.57
C LEU A 1374 -24.87 23.55 -25.02
N PHE A 1375 -23.81 24.05 -24.37
CA PHE A 1375 -23.74 25.41 -23.82
C PHE A 1375 -23.91 26.48 -24.93
N GLU A 1376 -23.18 26.38 -26.04
CA GLU A 1376 -23.33 27.35 -27.13
C GLU A 1376 -24.70 27.27 -27.82
N LEU A 1377 -25.31 26.09 -27.94
CA LEU A 1377 -26.63 25.92 -28.59
C LEU A 1377 -27.78 26.43 -27.73
N VAL A 1378 -27.77 26.19 -26.41
CA VAL A 1378 -28.86 26.65 -25.52
C VAL A 1378 -28.90 28.17 -25.39
N HIS A 1379 -27.74 28.84 -25.39
CA HIS A 1379 -27.68 30.31 -25.45
C HIS A 1379 -28.18 30.88 -26.77
N ARG A 1380 -27.92 30.21 -27.90
CA ARG A 1380 -28.38 30.64 -29.23
C ARG A 1380 -29.85 30.32 -29.50
N LEU A 1381 -30.39 29.27 -28.88
CA LEU A 1381 -31.71 28.69 -29.16
C LEU A 1381 -32.48 28.35 -27.86
N PRO A 1382 -32.68 29.30 -26.93
CA PRO A 1382 -33.17 29.02 -25.57
C PRO A 1382 -34.58 28.42 -25.53
N LEU A 1383 -35.41 28.69 -26.55
CA LEU A 1383 -36.79 28.22 -26.68
C LEU A 1383 -36.91 26.75 -27.15
N LEU A 1384 -35.81 26.10 -27.55
CA LEU A 1384 -35.86 24.68 -27.96
C LEU A 1384 -35.87 23.75 -26.75
N GLU A 1385 -36.64 22.68 -26.86
CA GLU A 1385 -36.69 21.59 -25.88
C GLU A 1385 -35.29 20.96 -25.69
N SER A 1386 -34.96 20.55 -24.46
CA SER A 1386 -33.62 20.00 -24.15
C SER A 1386 -33.27 18.78 -25.01
N SER A 1387 -34.25 17.94 -25.37
CA SER A 1387 -34.03 16.78 -26.26
C SER A 1387 -33.68 17.18 -27.70
N VAL A 1388 -34.18 18.33 -28.18
CA VAL A 1388 -33.89 18.88 -29.51
C VAL A 1388 -32.50 19.52 -29.51
N LEU A 1389 -32.18 20.32 -28.49
CA LEU A 1389 -30.85 20.91 -28.31
C LEU A 1389 -29.77 19.83 -28.25
N ARG A 1390 -30.00 18.75 -27.48
CA ARG A 1390 -29.10 17.61 -27.40
C ARG A 1390 -28.90 16.92 -28.75
N ARG A 1391 -29.96 16.69 -29.53
CA ARG A 1391 -29.85 16.12 -30.89
C ARG A 1391 -29.03 17.01 -31.81
N LYS A 1392 -29.22 18.33 -31.78
CA LYS A 1392 -28.42 19.29 -32.56
C LYS A 1392 -26.95 19.33 -32.11
N ALA A 1393 -26.68 19.23 -30.81
CA ALA A 1393 -25.32 19.16 -30.27
C ALA A 1393 -24.58 17.87 -30.68
N LEU A 1394 -25.27 16.72 -30.65
CA LEU A 1394 -24.73 15.45 -31.14
C LEU A 1394 -24.41 15.49 -32.64
N ALA A 1395 -25.33 16.02 -33.45
CA ALA A 1395 -25.10 16.18 -34.89
C ALA A 1395 -23.89 17.09 -35.17
N TYR A 1396 -23.80 18.22 -34.47
CA TYR A 1396 -22.67 19.17 -34.57
C TYR A 1396 -21.35 18.52 -34.17
N THR A 1397 -21.32 17.77 -33.07
CA THR A 1397 -20.13 17.05 -32.61
C THR A 1397 -19.71 15.97 -33.61
N GLY A 1398 -20.68 15.25 -34.19
CA GLY A 1398 -20.44 14.12 -35.11
C GLY A 1398 -19.67 14.49 -36.38
N PHE A 1399 -20.01 15.61 -37.04
CA PHE A 1399 -19.26 16.06 -38.23
C PHE A 1399 -18.07 16.97 -37.92
N THR A 1400 -17.82 17.31 -36.65
CA THR A 1400 -16.72 18.24 -36.31
C THR A 1400 -15.37 17.65 -36.71
N ASP A 1401 -15.14 16.35 -36.52
CA ASP A 1401 -13.91 15.69 -36.97
C ASP A 1401 -13.75 15.74 -38.50
N ASP A 1402 -14.80 15.41 -39.26
CA ASP A 1402 -14.83 15.47 -40.72
C ASP A 1402 -14.47 16.89 -41.22
N CYS A 1403 -15.14 17.93 -40.68
CA CYS A 1403 -14.88 19.31 -41.08
C CYS A 1403 -13.53 19.84 -40.58
N CYS A 1404 -12.95 19.27 -39.53
CA CYS A 1404 -11.59 19.59 -39.09
C CYS A 1404 -10.49 18.86 -39.89
N ARG A 1405 -10.85 17.84 -40.68
CA ARG A 1405 -10.00 17.16 -41.67
C ARG A 1405 -10.18 17.70 -43.10
N ALA A 1406 -11.29 18.38 -43.38
CA ALA A 1406 -11.59 18.97 -44.68
C ALA A 1406 -10.55 20.03 -45.13
N VAL A 1407 -10.33 20.11 -46.45
CA VAL A 1407 -9.41 21.10 -47.06
C VAL A 1407 -9.93 22.52 -46.83
N ASP A 1408 -11.21 22.76 -47.12
CA ASP A 1408 -11.92 23.98 -46.73
C ASP A 1408 -12.83 23.67 -45.54
N LYS A 1409 -12.31 23.91 -44.34
CA LYS A 1409 -13.05 23.72 -43.08
C LYS A 1409 -14.27 24.62 -43.03
N THR A 1410 -14.17 25.86 -43.52
CA THR A 1410 -15.23 26.88 -43.44
C THR A 1410 -16.41 26.49 -44.32
N ALA A 1411 -16.15 26.03 -45.55
CA ALA A 1411 -17.19 25.50 -46.43
C ALA A 1411 -17.88 24.27 -45.81
N CYS A 1412 -17.12 23.32 -45.27
CA CYS A 1412 -17.67 22.13 -44.61
C CYS A 1412 -18.57 22.49 -43.41
N PHE A 1413 -18.10 23.33 -42.50
CA PHE A 1413 -18.92 23.78 -41.37
C PHE A 1413 -20.18 24.51 -41.83
N THR A 1414 -20.11 25.30 -42.90
CA THR A 1414 -21.28 26.01 -43.45
C THR A 1414 -22.33 25.02 -43.97
N GLU A 1415 -21.94 24.09 -44.85
CA GLU A 1415 -22.80 23.04 -45.41
C GLU A 1415 -23.47 22.21 -44.31
N LYS A 1416 -22.68 21.69 -43.36
CA LYS A 1416 -23.19 20.83 -42.29
C LYS A 1416 -24.05 21.58 -41.26
N LEU A 1417 -23.79 22.86 -41.01
CA LEU A 1417 -24.66 23.69 -40.16
C LEU A 1417 -25.99 24.03 -40.81
N GLU A 1418 -26.04 24.24 -42.14
CA GLU A 1418 -27.31 24.41 -42.85
C GLU A 1418 -28.15 23.12 -42.86
N ALA A 1419 -27.51 21.95 -42.94
CA ALA A 1419 -28.17 20.66 -42.74
C ALA A 1419 -28.78 20.52 -41.33
N ILE A 1420 -28.12 20.96 -40.24
CA ILE A 1420 -28.74 20.98 -38.90
C ILE A 1420 -29.88 22.01 -38.80
N LYS A 1421 -29.80 23.15 -39.50
CA LYS A 1421 -30.85 24.19 -39.45
C LYS A 1421 -32.15 23.73 -40.12
N SER A 1422 -32.07 22.79 -41.06
CA SER A 1422 -33.21 22.24 -41.82
C SER A 1422 -33.83 20.97 -41.21
N SER A 1423 -33.18 20.38 -40.19
CA SER A 1423 -33.67 19.23 -39.39
C SER A 1423 -34.26 19.64 -38.04
#